data_AF-A0A819HRR7-F1
#
_entry.id   AF-A0A819HRR7-F1
#
_cell.length_a   1.000
_cell.length_b   1.000
_cell.length_c   1.000
_cell.angle_alpha   90.00
_cell.angle_beta   90.00
_cell.angle_gamma   90.00
#
_symmetry.space_group_name_H-M   'P 1'
#
loop_
_entity.id
_entity.type
_entity.pdbx_description
1 polymer ?
#
loop_
_entity_poly.entity_id
_entity_poly.type
_entity_poly.pdbx_seq_one_letter_code
_entity_poly.pdbx_strand_id
1 'polypeptide(L)'
;QITYSTGYDSFPCALVVGDFNKDNQLDIAVANYGTDNIGIFLGYGNGSFTNQKTYTTTLNSKPSSIAVGDLNNDNYLDIIVTHSATGKIGIYFGYEDGTFAKQTTFLIRSNSHPYYVTVGHFDKDDQLDVVVVDSQNDQVHILLQYDNRTFTTTTTYDEVPASRPFFVAVADFNNDNQSDIIIANYNTNNVLVLSQHSIKPSVRQTNYFIGKDSRSTSVIIYDFDNDDRLDLLVNNFDNDSLFLLTSNHNGAFEPETTYSTGDKSAPKHFSIGDFNNDDRMDIVTANYGSDSIGILLAQGNRTFSNVITYFVGHGSQPWSVSVGDFNNDNRLDVVTANYGSGGLGVLLGHGNGSFGKAMIYSANIIVLPVSVAVGDVNNDKQLDIVITDGYSDTVGVLLGYGNGTFSNAMTYAVGNSSAPNGISLFDLNNDNYLDLIVSTLDGGFVGIFLGYGNGTFQDIVTYSTGSTSVLYHIAIADFNNDHRHDFVVTNRANDEIIIFYGYGNGSFELARTYSTGFGSKPYAITTAKLKNSNQTNIIITLWGKGKVGILTEYTAAEFANRKIYSTGSAPQPYSVTVGNFNDDGHVDIVIVNSGSDNLDVLFNTGNGTFETQITYPIGVDSFPTYVTAGDLNKDNHLDIVTVNSKNNSISIIMGHANGTFDIPRVYPTGKNSYPLAVAIDDFNDDNRSDLIIANAGKDTIGVLFGFHYTTFKSHKTYSSDNTRAPSSIITSDFNNDKHLDIAVTFYNSNNIGVLLGYDNGSFSIMMIYSTGHGSLPKSLAAHDFNNDGRSDIIVVNSGTNEIGIFLGYGNGNFATMIRYATGKDSNPVAIVLTDINNDGRIDIIVANYAFNNIGILLGHGNLTFNTMVTYSTGNNSKPTSIAVDDFDNDGQIDIVVANYRTSTICIFLGYENGSFTTQMNYSTGYQSWPSSITVGDFNEDNRLDIATSNYNMNNVGIFLGYGNGSFSSVTTYSTGDGSSPQFVEARDFNYDGILDIAVANYGTNNIVVLFGFGDGSFLLGTAYQTGHGSAPYVLTIGDFNNDSRLDIAVVNEKSNNINIFLGYGREPYAGVTSYWTGSGSQPHSIAIGDLNNDGRSDIVVANYGTHNVGVLLGRSHGVFEPMRTYSTEVGFAPYSVSVADFNNDNRLDIVVTYSKTDNIAILLGDGNGTFVVGATYLTGARSRPSTVAVGDFNNDNIPDIAIVNSGTSNIMLFYGYGNGLFGNKTSIDLGYGYHPFSIAIKDLNEDNWMDIVIACSGTDHVETLIKMC
;
A
#
# COMPACT_ATOMS: atom_id res chain seq x y z
N GLN A 1 10.53 27.28 0.50
CA GLN A 1 9.66 28.25 1.20
C GLN A 1 10.20 29.66 0.96
N ILE A 2 9.43 30.57 0.34
CA ILE A 2 9.85 31.98 0.17
C ILE A 2 9.34 32.85 1.33
N THR A 3 10.26 33.62 1.93
CA THR A 3 10.15 34.15 3.31
C THR A 3 9.72 35.64 3.36
N TYR A 4 8.51 35.95 2.89
CA TYR A 4 8.00 37.32 2.73
C TYR A 4 7.86 38.15 4.03
N SER A 5 7.73 39.47 3.89
CA SER A 5 7.58 40.44 5.00
C SER A 5 6.65 41.60 4.62
N THR A 6 5.81 42.08 5.55
CA THR A 6 5.01 43.32 5.37
C THR A 6 5.40 44.45 6.33
N GLY A 7 6.40 44.22 7.18
CA GLY A 7 6.86 45.15 8.21
C GLY A 7 7.57 44.42 9.35
N TYR A 8 7.12 44.65 10.58
CA TYR A 8 7.52 43.91 11.78
C TYR A 8 6.35 43.97 12.78
N ASP A 9 5.98 42.83 13.38
CA ASP A 9 4.87 42.66 14.35
C ASP A 9 3.54 43.30 13.90
N SER A 10 3.30 43.38 12.60
CA SER A 10 2.16 44.07 11.99
C SER A 10 0.81 43.33 12.06
N PHE A 11 0.70 42.33 12.93
CA PHE A 11 -0.53 41.60 13.27
C PHE A 11 -1.53 41.33 12.11
N PRO A 12 -1.13 40.78 10.95
CA PRO A 12 -1.99 40.75 9.77
C PRO A 12 -3.15 39.77 9.92
N CYS A 13 -4.29 40.16 9.38
CA CYS A 13 -5.59 39.63 9.76
C CYS A 13 -6.27 38.85 8.63
N ALA A 14 -6.44 39.51 7.48
CA ALA A 14 -7.14 38.99 6.31
C ALA A 14 -6.27 39.11 5.04
N LEU A 15 -6.55 38.24 4.07
CA LEU A 15 -5.88 38.13 2.78
C LEU A 15 -6.90 37.90 1.66
N VAL A 16 -6.53 38.26 0.44
CA VAL A 16 -7.24 37.91 -0.80
C VAL A 16 -6.22 37.62 -1.92
N VAL A 17 -6.70 36.91 -2.94
CA VAL A 17 -5.95 36.48 -4.13
C VAL A 17 -6.62 37.07 -5.37
N GLY A 18 -5.82 37.47 -6.35
CA GLY A 18 -6.32 37.99 -7.64
C GLY A 18 -5.16 38.37 -8.54
N ASP A 19 -5.42 38.72 -9.79
CA ASP A 19 -4.42 39.23 -10.74
C ASP A 19 -4.47 40.77 -10.78
N PHE A 20 -3.44 41.45 -10.25
CA PHE A 20 -3.38 42.92 -10.18
C PHE A 20 -2.61 43.55 -11.36
N ASN A 21 -1.75 42.81 -12.05
CA ASN A 21 -0.96 43.30 -13.19
C ASN A 21 -1.51 42.85 -14.57
N LYS A 22 -2.52 41.98 -14.56
CA LYS A 22 -3.17 41.30 -15.70
C LYS A 22 -2.20 40.52 -16.61
N ASP A 23 -1.18 39.89 -16.01
CA ASP A 23 -0.22 38.98 -16.68
C ASP A 23 -0.67 37.50 -16.71
N ASN A 24 -1.87 37.19 -16.18
CA ASN A 24 -2.46 35.85 -16.00
C ASN A 24 -1.74 34.99 -14.96
N GLN A 25 -1.04 35.60 -14.00
CA GLN A 25 -0.57 34.96 -12.78
C GLN A 25 -1.32 35.54 -11.57
N LEU A 26 -1.41 34.75 -10.50
CA LEU A 26 -2.11 35.17 -9.29
C LEU A 26 -1.17 35.89 -8.31
N ASP A 27 -1.60 37.06 -7.88
CA ASP A 27 -0.96 37.96 -6.91
C ASP A 27 -1.61 37.85 -5.52
N ILE A 28 -1.00 38.48 -4.50
CA ILE A 28 -1.49 38.47 -3.12
C ILE A 28 -1.57 39.88 -2.51
N ALA A 29 -2.70 40.16 -1.86
CA ALA A 29 -2.92 41.37 -1.06
C ALA A 29 -3.21 41.06 0.41
N VAL A 30 -2.70 41.92 1.31
CA VAL A 30 -2.62 41.65 2.76
C VAL A 30 -2.99 42.85 3.61
N ALA A 31 -3.93 42.70 4.55
CA ALA A 31 -4.27 43.71 5.55
C ALA A 31 -3.45 43.53 6.85
N ASN A 32 -2.69 44.56 7.26
CA ASN A 32 -1.75 44.47 8.40
C ASN A 32 -2.18 45.36 9.59
N TYR A 33 -2.94 44.80 10.54
CA TYR A 33 -3.54 45.48 11.70
C TYR A 33 -2.56 46.29 12.56
N GLY A 34 -1.30 45.86 12.67
CA GLY A 34 -0.31 46.39 13.61
C GLY A 34 0.63 47.48 13.08
N THR A 35 0.85 47.57 11.77
CA THR A 35 1.70 48.62 11.17
C THR A 35 0.96 49.50 10.16
N ASP A 36 -0.37 49.44 10.16
CA ASP A 36 -1.22 50.32 9.34
C ASP A 36 -0.76 50.37 7.88
N ASN A 37 -0.70 49.22 7.21
CA ASN A 37 -0.33 49.14 5.81
C ASN A 37 -1.00 47.97 5.09
N ILE A 38 -0.99 48.04 3.75
CA ILE A 38 -1.30 46.93 2.86
C ILE A 38 0.00 46.34 2.31
N GLY A 39 0.10 45.02 2.32
CA GLY A 39 1.12 44.26 1.62
C GLY A 39 0.66 43.89 0.22
N ILE A 40 1.50 44.18 -0.78
CA ILE A 40 1.30 43.86 -2.20
C ILE A 40 2.46 42.98 -2.65
N PHE A 41 2.15 41.83 -3.22
CA PHE A 41 3.12 40.87 -3.75
C PHE A 41 2.66 40.44 -5.14
N LEU A 42 3.42 40.81 -6.18
CA LEU A 42 3.14 40.40 -7.56
C LEU A 42 3.82 39.07 -7.86
N GLY A 43 3.10 38.12 -8.45
CA GLY A 43 3.59 36.79 -8.81
C GLY A 43 4.41 36.81 -10.10
N TYR A 44 5.39 35.91 -10.18
CA TYR A 44 6.11 35.59 -11.43
C TYR A 44 5.60 34.29 -12.07
N GLY A 45 4.40 33.82 -11.69
CA GLY A 45 3.76 32.63 -12.26
C GLY A 45 4.34 31.26 -11.92
N ASN A 46 5.28 31.21 -10.96
CA ASN A 46 5.96 29.98 -10.53
C ASN A 46 5.88 29.77 -9.00
N GLY A 47 5.23 30.67 -8.28
CA GLY A 47 5.20 30.70 -6.81
C GLY A 47 6.23 31.63 -6.15
N SER A 48 7.16 32.22 -6.91
CA SER A 48 7.93 33.39 -6.43
C SER A 48 7.20 34.69 -6.74
N PHE A 49 7.34 35.66 -5.83
CA PHE A 49 6.68 36.96 -5.88
C PHE A 49 7.68 38.10 -5.65
N THR A 50 7.27 39.34 -5.93
CA THR A 50 8.05 40.55 -5.64
C THR A 50 8.29 40.77 -4.15
N ASN A 51 9.26 41.63 -3.83
CA ASN A 51 9.28 42.29 -2.52
C ASN A 51 8.02 43.16 -2.33
N GLN A 52 7.59 43.34 -1.08
CA GLN A 52 6.42 44.16 -0.75
C GLN A 52 6.58 45.60 -1.26
N LYS A 53 5.68 46.07 -2.14
CA LYS A 53 5.51 47.51 -2.36
C LYS A 53 4.66 48.04 -1.19
N THR A 54 5.30 48.65 -0.19
CA THR A 54 4.68 48.96 1.12
C THR A 54 3.64 50.09 1.04
N TYR A 55 2.37 49.73 0.83
CA TYR A 55 1.28 50.70 0.73
C TYR A 55 0.74 51.10 2.11
N THR A 56 1.37 52.09 2.74
CA THR A 56 0.95 52.67 4.03
C THR A 56 -0.50 53.13 4.01
N THR A 57 -1.25 52.84 5.06
CA THR A 57 -2.61 53.35 5.30
C THR A 57 -2.55 54.58 6.21
N THR A 58 -3.70 55.06 6.70
CA THR A 58 -3.72 56.13 7.71
C THR A 58 -3.06 55.63 9.01
N LEU A 59 -2.34 56.47 9.76
CA LEU A 59 -1.66 56.06 11.00
C LEU A 59 -2.66 55.69 12.12
N ASN A 60 -2.38 54.61 12.85
CA ASN A 60 -3.23 53.95 13.86
C ASN A 60 -4.59 53.50 13.31
N SER A 61 -4.68 53.14 12.03
CA SER A 61 -5.93 52.77 11.37
C SER A 61 -6.40 51.37 11.68
N LYS A 62 -5.50 50.43 11.93
CA LYS A 62 -5.75 49.02 12.24
C LYS A 62 -6.57 48.28 11.17
N PRO A 63 -5.95 47.93 10.02
CA PRO A 63 -6.52 47.02 9.02
C PRO A 63 -7.20 45.76 9.61
N SER A 64 -8.48 45.50 9.31
CA SER A 64 -9.28 44.41 9.92
C SER A 64 -9.83 43.36 8.96
N SER A 65 -10.16 43.75 7.73
CA SER A 65 -10.67 42.89 6.66
C SER A 65 -10.23 43.44 5.31
N ILE A 66 -10.25 42.60 4.27
CA ILE A 66 -9.79 42.93 2.91
C ILE A 66 -10.69 42.28 1.85
N ALA A 67 -10.96 43.01 0.78
CA ALA A 67 -11.66 42.53 -0.41
C ALA A 67 -10.95 43.03 -1.69
N VAL A 68 -11.23 42.37 -2.81
CA VAL A 68 -10.60 42.58 -4.12
C VAL A 68 -11.68 42.72 -5.21
N GLY A 69 -11.45 43.61 -6.18
CA GLY A 69 -12.31 43.79 -7.35
C GLY A 69 -11.80 44.94 -8.23
N ASP A 70 -12.08 44.94 -9.54
CA ASP A 70 -11.82 46.10 -10.42
C ASP A 70 -12.85 47.21 -10.09
N LEU A 71 -12.45 48.21 -9.29
CA LEU A 71 -13.34 49.28 -8.83
C LEU A 71 -13.21 50.51 -9.74
N ASN A 72 -12.09 50.64 -10.46
CA ASN A 72 -11.79 51.77 -11.31
C ASN A 72 -12.14 51.53 -12.78
N ASN A 73 -12.34 50.29 -13.24
CA ASN A 73 -12.66 49.95 -14.63
C ASN A 73 -11.67 50.48 -15.70
N ASP A 74 -10.64 51.27 -15.35
CA ASP A 74 -9.61 51.82 -16.24
C ASP A 74 -8.39 50.88 -16.37
N ASN A 75 -8.29 49.86 -15.50
CA ASN A 75 -8.88 48.52 -15.75
C ASN A 75 -8.02 47.40 -15.15
N TYR A 76 -7.90 47.32 -13.82
CA TYR A 76 -7.04 46.37 -13.10
C TYR A 76 -7.69 46.05 -11.74
N LEU A 77 -7.40 44.89 -11.13
CA LEU A 77 -7.97 44.61 -9.81
C LEU A 77 -7.47 45.65 -8.77
N ASP A 78 -8.41 46.17 -7.98
CA ASP A 78 -8.19 47.11 -6.90
C ASP A 78 -8.36 46.43 -5.55
N ILE A 79 -7.88 47.10 -4.49
CA ILE A 79 -7.87 46.57 -3.13
C ILE A 79 -8.60 47.51 -2.17
N ILE A 80 -9.45 46.92 -1.33
CA ILE A 80 -10.19 47.62 -0.27
C ILE A 80 -9.84 47.00 1.07
N VAL A 81 -9.50 47.83 2.06
CA VAL A 81 -9.22 47.39 3.44
C VAL A 81 -9.97 48.25 4.45
N THR A 82 -10.60 47.62 5.43
CA THR A 82 -11.25 48.31 6.57
C THR A 82 -10.27 48.64 7.68
N HIS A 83 -10.42 49.82 8.29
CA HIS A 83 -9.54 50.33 9.33
C HIS A 83 -10.27 50.50 10.67
N SER A 84 -10.23 49.46 11.51
CA SER A 84 -11.07 49.30 12.70
C SER A 84 -10.81 50.29 13.84
N ALA A 85 -9.78 51.15 13.75
CA ALA A 85 -9.43 52.13 14.77
C ALA A 85 -9.46 53.59 14.27
N THR A 86 -9.72 53.83 12.99
CA THR A 86 -9.90 55.20 12.44
C THR A 86 -11.24 55.44 11.76
N GLY A 87 -12.06 54.39 11.56
CA GLY A 87 -13.35 54.53 10.89
C GLY A 87 -13.22 54.83 9.41
N LYS A 88 -12.23 54.22 8.76
CA LYS A 88 -11.87 54.46 7.35
C LYS A 88 -11.91 53.16 6.56
N ILE A 89 -12.08 53.28 5.24
CA ILE A 89 -11.56 52.29 4.31
C ILE A 89 -10.35 52.87 3.59
N GLY A 90 -9.34 52.03 3.37
CA GLY A 90 -8.20 52.34 2.52
C GLY A 90 -8.40 51.64 1.20
N ILE A 91 -8.64 52.43 0.16
CA ILE A 91 -8.90 51.94 -1.19
C ILE A 91 -7.72 52.34 -2.07
N TYR A 92 -7.27 51.41 -2.89
CA TYR A 92 -6.03 51.50 -3.65
C TYR A 92 -6.33 51.04 -5.08
N PHE A 93 -6.27 51.99 -6.01
CA PHE A 93 -6.61 51.79 -7.42
C PHE A 93 -5.37 51.38 -8.21
N GLY A 94 -5.43 50.28 -8.94
CA GLY A 94 -4.32 49.62 -9.61
C GLY A 94 -3.80 50.33 -10.86
N TYR A 95 -2.79 49.70 -11.44
CA TYR A 95 -2.13 50.04 -12.68
C TYR A 95 -1.52 48.77 -13.27
N GLU A 96 -1.37 48.77 -14.60
CA GLU A 96 -0.70 47.72 -15.38
C GLU A 96 0.70 47.32 -14.86
N ASP A 97 1.45 48.22 -14.18
CA ASP A 97 2.75 47.86 -13.56
C ASP A 97 2.62 46.95 -12.32
N GLY A 98 1.40 46.52 -11.98
CA GLY A 98 1.05 45.75 -10.77
C GLY A 98 1.11 46.61 -9.51
N THR A 99 0.87 47.91 -9.64
CA THR A 99 1.03 48.83 -8.52
C THR A 99 -0.12 49.80 -8.40
N PHE A 100 -0.21 50.48 -7.26
CA PHE A 100 -1.42 51.20 -6.88
C PHE A 100 -1.19 52.70 -6.75
N ALA A 101 -2.26 53.44 -6.97
CA ALA A 101 -2.44 54.79 -6.46
C ALA A 101 -2.18 54.82 -4.94
N LYS A 102 -1.68 55.95 -4.46
CA LYS A 102 -1.64 56.24 -3.03
C LYS A 102 -3.07 56.23 -2.48
N GLN A 103 -3.25 55.76 -1.24
CA GLN A 103 -4.49 56.00 -0.47
C GLN A 103 -4.91 57.48 -0.52
N THR A 104 -6.00 57.76 -1.24
CA THR A 104 -6.87 58.89 -0.91
C THR A 104 -7.38 58.64 0.51
N THR A 105 -7.19 59.59 1.43
CA THR A 105 -7.36 59.32 2.87
C THR A 105 -8.84 59.42 3.30
N PHE A 106 -9.68 58.59 2.69
CA PHE A 106 -11.13 58.47 2.90
C PHE A 106 -11.52 58.36 4.39
N LEU A 107 -12.81 58.56 4.67
CA LEU A 107 -13.41 58.38 5.98
C LEU A 107 -14.78 57.75 5.78
N ILE A 108 -15.05 56.64 6.47
CA ILE A 108 -16.39 56.09 6.54
C ILE A 108 -17.20 57.03 7.45
N ARG A 109 -16.82 57.12 8.74
CA ARG A 109 -17.38 58.06 9.71
C ARG A 109 -16.46 58.27 10.90
N SER A 110 -16.58 59.42 11.56
CA SER A 110 -15.95 59.64 12.87
C SER A 110 -16.41 58.60 13.89
N ASN A 111 -15.48 58.05 14.67
CA ASN A 111 -15.67 56.95 15.63
C ASN A 111 -16.08 55.59 15.01
N SER A 112 -16.08 55.43 13.69
CA SER A 112 -16.34 54.11 13.09
C SER A 112 -15.21 53.11 13.41
N HIS A 113 -15.55 51.83 13.55
CA HIS A 113 -14.67 50.73 13.94
C HIS A 113 -14.90 49.49 13.03
N PRO A 114 -14.72 49.63 11.69
CA PRO A 114 -15.11 48.64 10.71
C PRO A 114 -14.41 47.28 10.89
N TYR A 115 -15.15 46.20 10.69
CA TYR A 115 -14.76 44.82 11.02
C TYR A 115 -14.75 43.89 9.80
N TYR A 116 -15.66 44.07 8.84
CA TYR A 116 -15.79 43.24 7.64
C TYR A 116 -16.05 44.09 6.38
N VAL A 117 -15.57 43.62 5.22
CA VAL A 117 -15.63 44.33 3.94
C VAL A 117 -15.87 43.35 2.79
N THR A 118 -16.58 43.78 1.75
CA THR A 118 -16.85 42.98 0.54
C THR A 118 -17.25 43.88 -0.64
N VAL A 119 -17.33 43.31 -1.85
CA VAL A 119 -17.52 43.95 -3.16
C VAL A 119 -18.74 43.42 -3.91
N GLY A 120 -19.15 44.13 -4.95
CA GLY A 120 -20.31 43.81 -5.81
C GLY A 120 -20.67 45.00 -6.70
N HIS A 121 -21.52 44.80 -7.71
CA HIS A 121 -21.97 45.86 -8.63
C HIS A 121 -23.19 46.59 -8.07
N PHE A 122 -23.00 47.29 -6.94
CA PHE A 122 -24.10 47.86 -6.17
C PHE A 122 -24.77 49.06 -6.87
N ASP A 123 -24.04 49.87 -7.64
CA ASP A 123 -24.57 51.11 -8.25
C ASP A 123 -24.64 51.18 -9.79
N LYS A 124 -24.06 50.19 -10.48
CA LYS A 124 -24.32 49.93 -11.90
C LYS A 124 -24.04 51.09 -12.88
N ASP A 125 -22.99 51.89 -12.63
CA ASP A 125 -22.15 52.41 -13.75
C ASP A 125 -21.03 51.38 -14.07
N ASP A 126 -21.37 50.08 -14.07
CA ASP A 126 -20.51 48.88 -14.18
C ASP A 126 -19.25 48.85 -13.28
N GLN A 127 -19.16 49.73 -12.29
CA GLN A 127 -18.10 49.76 -11.29
C GLN A 127 -18.48 48.84 -10.12
N LEU A 128 -17.47 48.25 -9.47
CA LEU A 128 -17.67 47.58 -8.19
C LEU A 128 -17.70 48.64 -7.07
N ASP A 129 -18.55 48.46 -6.05
CA ASP A 129 -18.61 49.35 -4.88
C ASP A 129 -18.25 48.65 -3.57
N VAL A 130 -18.14 49.43 -2.49
CA VAL A 130 -17.69 48.92 -1.18
C VAL A 130 -18.81 48.84 -0.15
N VAL A 131 -19.05 47.62 0.32
CA VAL A 131 -19.76 47.35 1.58
C VAL A 131 -18.81 47.51 2.76
N VAL A 132 -19.25 48.20 3.81
CA VAL A 132 -18.54 48.18 5.10
C VAL A 132 -19.46 47.85 6.26
N VAL A 133 -19.07 46.86 7.06
CA VAL A 133 -19.70 46.52 8.34
C VAL A 133 -18.84 46.98 9.51
N ASP A 134 -19.46 47.69 10.44
CA ASP A 134 -18.87 48.25 11.67
C ASP A 134 -19.50 47.62 12.89
N SER A 135 -18.83 46.59 13.39
CA SER A 135 -19.34 45.69 14.44
C SER A 135 -19.36 46.32 15.84
N GLN A 136 -18.76 47.51 16.07
CA GLN A 136 -18.78 48.16 17.39
C GLN A 136 -19.65 49.41 17.45
N ASN A 137 -19.96 50.02 16.30
CA ASN A 137 -20.92 51.13 16.21
C ASN A 137 -22.21 50.72 15.49
N ASP A 138 -22.45 49.42 15.39
CA ASP A 138 -23.71 48.83 14.96
C ASP A 138 -24.10 49.20 13.53
N GLN A 139 -23.10 49.50 12.71
CA GLN A 139 -23.27 50.30 11.51
C GLN A 139 -22.99 49.53 10.22
N VAL A 140 -23.80 49.84 9.22
CA VAL A 140 -23.51 49.53 7.83
C VAL A 140 -23.27 50.84 7.11
N HIS A 141 -22.27 50.83 6.24
CA HIS A 141 -21.87 51.98 5.45
C HIS A 141 -21.60 51.55 4.01
N ILE A 142 -21.77 52.50 3.10
CA ILE A 142 -21.58 52.27 1.68
C ILE A 142 -20.75 53.43 1.14
N LEU A 143 -19.68 53.10 0.42
CA LEU A 143 -18.96 54.06 -0.41
C LEU A 143 -19.19 53.62 -1.86
N LEU A 144 -19.76 54.51 -2.66
CA LEU A 144 -19.95 54.33 -4.11
C LEU A 144 -18.92 55.13 -4.89
N GLN A 145 -18.48 54.60 -6.02
CA GLN A 145 -17.22 55.03 -6.66
C GLN A 145 -17.28 56.42 -7.34
N TYR A 146 -18.41 56.76 -7.96
CA TYR A 146 -18.69 58.04 -8.65
C TYR A 146 -17.83 58.44 -9.88
N ASP A 147 -16.52 58.18 -9.92
CA ASP A 147 -15.62 58.60 -11.02
C ASP A 147 -14.39 57.69 -11.20
N ASN A 148 -14.58 56.38 -11.03
CA ASN A 148 -13.55 55.36 -11.02
C ASN A 148 -12.53 55.46 -9.84
N ARG A 149 -12.45 56.57 -9.08
CA ARG A 149 -11.37 56.77 -8.08
C ARG A 149 -11.71 57.55 -6.80
N THR A 150 -12.86 58.22 -6.67
CA THR A 150 -13.15 59.12 -5.52
C THR A 150 -14.26 58.68 -4.55
N PHE A 151 -14.58 57.37 -4.53
CA PHE A 151 -15.33 56.65 -3.50
C PHE A 151 -15.80 57.49 -2.29
N THR A 152 -17.08 57.84 -2.25
CA THR A 152 -17.60 58.79 -1.25
C THR A 152 -18.73 58.18 -0.41
N THR A 153 -18.58 58.27 0.92
CA THR A 153 -19.53 57.79 1.94
C THR A 153 -20.79 58.66 1.97
N THR A 154 -21.59 58.53 0.93
CA THR A 154 -22.73 59.42 0.64
C THR A 154 -23.90 59.16 1.60
N THR A 155 -23.91 58.03 2.30
CA THR A 155 -24.79 57.74 3.44
C THR A 155 -24.10 56.78 4.42
N THR A 156 -24.54 56.83 5.68
CA THR A 156 -24.30 55.82 6.71
C THR A 156 -25.58 55.70 7.51
N TYR A 157 -25.94 54.49 7.90
CA TYR A 157 -27.19 54.22 8.59
C TYR A 157 -27.00 54.31 10.10
N ASP A 158 -27.66 55.27 10.75
CA ASP A 158 -27.83 55.28 12.21
C ASP A 158 -28.84 54.18 12.58
N GLU A 159 -28.31 52.96 12.67
CA GLU A 159 -28.96 51.65 12.78
C GLU A 159 -29.65 51.38 14.13
N VAL A 160 -30.30 50.23 14.24
CA VAL A 160 -30.73 49.66 15.53
C VAL A 160 -29.47 49.43 16.40
N PRO A 161 -29.30 50.10 17.55
CA PRO A 161 -28.05 50.03 18.31
C PRO A 161 -27.85 48.70 19.05
N ALA A 162 -26.58 48.44 19.41
CA ALA A 162 -26.01 47.19 19.90
C ALA A 162 -26.00 46.02 18.90
N SER A 163 -26.51 46.19 17.65
CA SER A 163 -26.66 45.16 16.60
C SER A 163 -25.43 44.31 16.33
N ARG A 164 -24.23 44.87 16.51
CA ARG A 164 -22.95 44.19 16.38
C ARG A 164 -22.85 43.37 15.08
N PRO A 165 -23.05 43.99 13.89
CA PRO A 165 -23.12 43.31 12.59
C PRO A 165 -21.91 42.39 12.41
N PHE A 166 -22.16 41.15 12.01
CA PHE A 166 -21.17 40.09 12.16
C PHE A 166 -20.84 39.35 10.87
N PHE A 167 -21.83 39.16 10.00
CA PHE A 167 -21.64 38.51 8.70
C PHE A 167 -22.33 39.33 7.62
N VAL A 168 -21.73 39.37 6.43
CA VAL A 168 -22.28 40.01 5.23
C VAL A 168 -22.31 38.96 4.14
N ALA A 169 -23.46 38.82 3.50
CA ALA A 169 -23.58 38.06 2.26
C ALA A 169 -23.85 39.03 1.11
N VAL A 170 -23.33 38.69 -0.06
CA VAL A 170 -23.50 39.45 -1.30
C VAL A 170 -23.90 38.47 -2.40
N ALA A 171 -25.03 38.75 -3.03
CA ALA A 171 -25.53 38.07 -4.22
C ALA A 171 -26.43 39.06 -4.97
N ASP A 172 -26.76 38.78 -6.23
CA ASP A 172 -27.77 39.53 -6.97
C ASP A 172 -29.15 38.93 -6.69
N PHE A 173 -29.91 39.50 -5.75
CA PHE A 173 -31.25 39.00 -5.41
C PHE A 173 -32.32 39.64 -6.32
N ASN A 174 -31.97 40.68 -7.10
CA ASN A 174 -32.83 41.25 -8.12
C ASN A 174 -32.84 40.42 -9.42
N ASN A 175 -31.73 39.74 -9.72
CA ASN A 175 -31.30 39.39 -11.08
C ASN A 175 -31.23 40.62 -12.00
N ASP A 176 -30.75 41.77 -11.50
CA ASP A 176 -30.56 42.97 -12.32
C ASP A 176 -29.11 43.16 -12.80
N ASN A 177 -28.23 42.19 -12.53
CA ASN A 177 -26.77 42.25 -12.54
C ASN A 177 -26.24 43.25 -11.50
N GLN A 178 -26.78 43.15 -10.29
CA GLN A 178 -26.33 43.90 -9.12
C GLN A 178 -25.13 43.22 -8.45
N SER A 179 -24.81 43.70 -7.26
CA SER A 179 -24.99 42.80 -6.13
C SER A 179 -25.76 43.55 -5.04
N ASP A 180 -26.53 42.86 -4.20
CA ASP A 180 -27.23 43.47 -3.06
C ASP A 180 -26.46 43.22 -1.75
N ILE A 181 -26.60 44.14 -0.79
CA ILE A 181 -26.00 44.00 0.54
C ILE A 181 -27.01 43.45 1.54
N ILE A 182 -26.64 42.35 2.21
CA ILE A 182 -27.40 41.76 3.30
C ILE A 182 -26.50 41.51 4.52
N ILE A 183 -26.93 41.98 5.69
CA ILE A 183 -26.11 42.05 6.89
C ILE A 183 -26.78 41.33 8.06
N ALA A 184 -26.14 40.26 8.55
CA ALA A 184 -26.57 39.52 9.72
C ALA A 184 -26.13 40.23 11.02
N ASN A 185 -27.11 40.80 11.73
CA ASN A 185 -26.90 41.42 13.03
C ASN A 185 -26.99 40.38 14.15
N TYR A 186 -25.97 40.40 15.01
CA TYR A 186 -25.82 39.40 16.06
C TYR A 186 -26.68 39.68 17.30
N ASN A 187 -27.13 40.92 17.51
CA ASN A 187 -27.71 41.39 18.78
C ASN A 187 -29.04 42.18 18.63
N THR A 188 -29.58 42.34 17.42
CA THR A 188 -30.78 43.20 17.18
C THR A 188 -31.83 42.59 16.30
N ASN A 189 -33.04 43.15 16.44
CA ASN A 189 -34.27 42.83 15.73
C ASN A 189 -34.24 43.22 14.24
N ASN A 190 -33.20 42.84 13.49
CA ASN A 190 -33.15 42.99 12.04
C ASN A 190 -32.05 42.15 11.36
N VAL A 191 -32.30 41.78 10.10
CA VAL A 191 -31.27 41.92 9.05
C VAL A 191 -31.50 43.29 8.42
N LEU A 192 -30.43 44.07 8.25
CA LEU A 192 -30.50 45.27 7.42
C LEU A 192 -30.36 44.84 5.96
N VAL A 193 -31.45 44.95 5.20
CA VAL A 193 -31.42 44.84 3.73
C VAL A 193 -31.00 46.17 3.14
N LEU A 194 -30.07 46.09 2.19
CA LEU A 194 -29.50 47.20 1.42
C LEU A 194 -29.27 46.74 -0.03
N SER A 195 -30.36 46.40 -0.70
CA SER A 195 -30.46 46.23 -2.17
C SER A 195 -30.58 47.58 -2.89
N GLN A 196 -30.39 47.66 -4.21
CA GLN A 196 -30.59 48.90 -4.98
C GLN A 196 -31.51 48.70 -6.20
N HIS A 197 -31.83 49.78 -6.92
CA HIS A 197 -32.67 49.84 -8.13
C HIS A 197 -32.23 50.95 -9.12
N SER A 198 -31.14 51.67 -8.82
CA SER A 198 -30.79 52.91 -9.54
C SER A 198 -29.33 53.31 -9.42
N ILE A 199 -28.85 54.00 -10.45
CA ILE A 199 -27.48 54.50 -10.52
C ILE A 199 -27.25 55.61 -9.48
N LYS A 200 -26.28 55.39 -8.58
CA LYS A 200 -25.89 56.23 -7.42
C LYS A 200 -26.93 56.23 -6.26
N PRO A 201 -26.56 56.63 -5.02
CA PRO A 201 -26.97 55.93 -3.79
C PRO A 201 -28.38 56.26 -3.30
N SER A 202 -29.34 55.44 -3.69
CA SER A 202 -30.55 55.18 -2.90
C SER A 202 -30.69 53.69 -2.65
N VAL A 203 -29.66 53.13 -2.01
CA VAL A 203 -29.66 51.75 -1.53
C VAL A 203 -30.76 51.62 -0.46
N ARG A 204 -31.62 50.62 -0.62
CA ARG A 204 -32.96 50.48 -0.04
C ARG A 204 -32.93 50.04 1.42
N GLN A 205 -32.39 50.92 2.27
CA GLN A 205 -32.32 50.79 3.72
C GLN A 205 -33.62 50.20 4.31
N THR A 206 -33.57 48.93 4.71
CA THR A 206 -34.69 48.25 5.36
C THR A 206 -34.24 47.66 6.69
N ASN A 207 -34.42 48.42 7.77
CA ASN A 207 -34.20 47.98 9.14
C ASN A 207 -35.40 47.14 9.62
N TYR A 208 -35.70 46.05 8.89
CA TYR A 208 -36.86 45.18 9.09
C TYR A 208 -37.03 44.79 10.57
N PHE A 209 -38.10 45.20 11.23
CA PHE A 209 -38.18 45.11 12.69
C PHE A 209 -38.76 43.77 13.16
N ILE A 210 -37.88 42.78 13.28
CA ILE A 210 -38.27 41.38 13.45
C ILE A 210 -38.64 41.01 14.90
N GLY A 211 -39.94 41.04 15.22
CA GLY A 211 -40.50 40.44 16.45
C GLY A 211 -40.16 41.19 17.76
N LYS A 212 -39.63 40.47 18.76
CA LYS A 212 -39.24 40.98 20.08
C LYS A 212 -37.97 40.28 20.57
N ASP A 213 -36.95 41.01 21.04
CA ASP A 213 -35.59 40.48 21.34
C ASP A 213 -34.93 39.85 20.08
N SER A 214 -33.60 39.71 19.94
CA SER A 214 -33.03 39.06 18.72
C SER A 214 -31.53 38.77 18.71
N ARG A 215 -31.17 37.62 18.09
CA ARG A 215 -29.79 37.25 17.72
C ARG A 215 -29.75 36.35 16.48
N SER A 216 -29.30 36.86 15.32
CA SER A 216 -29.18 36.06 14.09
C SER A 216 -27.80 35.38 14.02
N THR A 217 -27.76 34.08 13.68
CA THR A 217 -26.52 33.28 13.72
C THR A 217 -26.11 32.65 12.39
N SER A 218 -27.06 32.48 11.46
CA SER A 218 -26.82 31.91 10.14
C SER A 218 -27.81 32.47 9.12
N VAL A 219 -27.44 32.37 7.85
CA VAL A 219 -28.15 32.91 6.70
C VAL A 219 -28.03 31.88 5.57
N ILE A 220 -29.14 31.63 4.85
CA ILE A 220 -29.15 30.85 3.61
C ILE A 220 -29.68 31.72 2.49
N ILE A 221 -29.10 31.57 1.29
CA ILE A 221 -29.48 32.22 0.05
C ILE A 221 -29.93 31.12 -0.92
N TYR A 222 -31.19 31.16 -1.35
CA TYR A 222 -31.80 30.15 -2.22
C TYR A 222 -33.07 30.71 -2.88
N ASP A 223 -33.48 30.20 -4.05
CA ASP A 223 -34.72 30.58 -4.74
C ASP A 223 -35.94 29.92 -4.07
N PHE A 224 -36.58 30.57 -3.09
CA PHE A 224 -37.64 29.94 -2.28
C PHE A 224 -39.03 29.99 -2.94
N ASP A 225 -39.21 30.78 -4.00
CA ASP A 225 -40.43 30.83 -4.81
C ASP A 225 -40.26 30.35 -6.27
N ASN A 226 -39.05 29.96 -6.68
CA ASN A 226 -38.66 29.58 -8.04
C ASN A 226 -38.87 30.73 -9.07
N ASP A 227 -38.71 32.01 -8.66
CA ASP A 227 -38.96 33.24 -9.46
C ASP A 227 -37.68 33.73 -10.17
N ASP A 228 -37.00 32.86 -10.92
CA ASP A 228 -35.66 33.05 -11.50
C ASP A 228 -34.48 33.27 -10.51
N ARG A 229 -34.72 33.53 -9.22
CA ARG A 229 -33.95 34.48 -8.39
C ARG A 229 -33.23 33.85 -7.20
N LEU A 230 -32.87 34.67 -6.22
CA LEU A 230 -32.38 34.28 -4.91
C LEU A 230 -33.19 35.05 -3.86
N ASP A 231 -33.59 34.36 -2.79
CA ASP A 231 -34.23 34.90 -1.60
C ASP A 231 -33.34 34.73 -0.37
N LEU A 232 -33.70 35.39 0.72
CA LEU A 232 -32.96 35.33 1.97
C LEU A 232 -33.76 34.66 3.08
N LEU A 233 -33.16 33.65 3.73
CA LEU A 233 -33.69 33.05 4.95
C LEU A 233 -32.76 33.26 6.15
N VAL A 234 -33.33 33.78 7.25
CA VAL A 234 -32.60 34.21 8.45
C VAL A 234 -33.23 33.61 9.72
N ASN A 235 -32.39 33.07 10.61
CA ASN A 235 -32.82 32.57 11.93
C ASN A 235 -32.70 33.61 13.05
N ASN A 236 -33.29 33.28 14.20
CA ASN A 236 -33.21 34.15 15.36
C ASN A 236 -33.29 33.41 16.71
N PHE A 237 -32.27 33.58 17.55
CA PHE A 237 -32.14 32.84 18.81
C PHE A 237 -32.95 33.43 19.98
N ASP A 238 -33.89 34.38 19.74
CA ASP A 238 -34.72 34.98 20.81
C ASP A 238 -36.20 35.27 20.47
N ASN A 239 -36.56 35.53 19.20
CA ASN A 239 -37.91 35.96 18.81
C ASN A 239 -38.82 34.85 18.24
N ASP A 240 -38.43 33.59 18.41
CA ASP A 240 -39.27 32.45 18.07
C ASP A 240 -39.64 32.38 16.57
N SER A 241 -38.79 32.89 15.68
CA SER A 241 -39.16 33.12 14.28
C SER A 241 -38.03 32.97 13.27
N LEU A 242 -38.43 32.62 12.05
CA LEU A 242 -37.66 32.82 10.83
C LEU A 242 -38.10 34.11 10.14
N PHE A 243 -37.23 34.59 9.26
CA PHE A 243 -37.54 35.68 8.34
C PHE A 243 -37.06 35.27 6.95
N LEU A 244 -38.01 34.80 6.14
CA LEU A 244 -37.88 34.72 4.69
C LEU A 244 -38.20 36.11 4.12
N LEU A 245 -37.26 36.68 3.38
CA LEU A 245 -37.42 37.95 2.67
C LEU A 245 -37.42 37.64 1.17
N THR A 246 -38.61 37.67 0.56
CA THR A 246 -38.85 37.13 -0.79
C THR A 246 -38.79 38.21 -1.88
N SER A 247 -38.16 37.89 -3.01
CA SER A 247 -37.84 38.79 -4.11
C SER A 247 -39.05 38.97 -5.04
N ASN A 248 -39.61 40.18 -5.11
CA ASN A 248 -40.79 40.46 -5.94
C ASN A 248 -40.43 40.72 -7.41
N HIS A 249 -39.73 39.77 -8.02
CA HIS A 249 -39.09 39.86 -9.34
C HIS A 249 -37.94 40.91 -9.43
N ASN A 250 -37.44 41.45 -8.30
CA ASN A 250 -36.58 42.65 -8.32
C ASN A 250 -35.69 42.96 -7.08
N GLY A 251 -35.56 42.08 -6.09
CA GLY A 251 -34.60 42.24 -4.96
C GLY A 251 -34.90 43.37 -3.95
N ALA A 252 -35.89 44.23 -4.21
CA ALA A 252 -36.49 45.07 -3.17
C ALA A 252 -37.56 44.26 -2.42
N PHE A 253 -37.13 43.24 -1.66
CA PHE A 253 -37.96 42.21 -1.02
C PHE A 253 -39.22 42.71 -0.29
N GLU A 254 -40.22 41.85 -0.17
CA GLU A 254 -41.52 42.14 0.46
C GLU A 254 -41.40 42.39 2.00
N PRO A 255 -42.46 42.85 2.72
CA PRO A 255 -42.39 43.26 4.13
C PRO A 255 -41.99 42.16 5.13
N GLU A 256 -41.69 42.53 6.40
CA GLU A 256 -41.29 41.62 7.49
C GLU A 256 -42.40 40.67 7.97
N THR A 257 -42.81 39.77 7.08
CA THR A 257 -43.72 38.66 7.36
C THR A 257 -43.07 37.79 8.43
N THR A 258 -43.58 37.90 9.65
CA THR A 258 -42.98 37.28 10.84
C THR A 258 -43.35 35.80 10.88
N TYR A 259 -42.53 34.99 10.23
CA TYR A 259 -42.68 33.53 10.16
C TYR A 259 -42.27 32.88 11.48
N SER A 260 -43.07 33.12 12.52
CA SER A 260 -42.86 32.49 13.83
C SER A 260 -42.90 30.97 13.72
N THR A 261 -41.89 30.31 14.26
CA THR A 261 -41.64 28.87 14.13
C THR A 261 -42.24 28.04 15.27
N GLY A 262 -42.85 28.68 16.26
CA GLY A 262 -43.53 28.02 17.38
C GLY A 262 -43.68 28.96 18.60
N ASP A 263 -44.47 28.54 19.59
CA ASP A 263 -44.65 29.28 20.85
C ASP A 263 -43.43 29.10 21.77
N LYS A 264 -42.59 30.13 21.91
CA LYS A 264 -41.28 30.14 22.63
C LYS A 264 -40.12 29.50 21.86
N SER A 265 -40.17 29.39 20.54
CA SER A 265 -39.24 28.54 19.79
C SER A 265 -37.75 28.89 19.82
N ALA A 266 -37.32 30.15 19.89
CA ALA A 266 -35.91 30.58 19.84
C ALA A 266 -35.00 29.79 18.84
N PRO A 267 -35.32 29.73 17.54
CA PRO A 267 -34.70 28.81 16.57
C PRO A 267 -33.18 29.03 16.39
N LYS A 268 -32.36 28.04 16.73
CA LYS A 268 -30.88 28.13 16.59
C LYS A 268 -30.38 27.69 15.22
N HIS A 269 -30.97 26.68 14.60
CA HIS A 269 -30.56 26.18 13.28
C HIS A 269 -31.80 25.87 12.43
N PHE A 270 -31.62 25.84 11.11
CA PHE A 270 -32.67 25.60 10.13
C PHE A 270 -32.08 24.85 8.93
N SER A 271 -32.91 24.04 8.28
CA SER A 271 -32.57 23.32 7.05
C SER A 271 -33.78 23.33 6.12
N ILE A 272 -33.61 22.97 4.85
CA ILE A 272 -34.60 23.20 3.79
C ILE A 272 -34.70 22.01 2.83
N GLY A 273 -35.89 21.78 2.29
CA GLY A 273 -36.20 20.68 1.38
C GLY A 273 -37.71 20.47 1.23
N ASP A 274 -38.17 20.03 0.07
CA ASP A 274 -39.58 19.78 -0.26
C ASP A 274 -40.27 18.72 0.63
N PHE A 275 -41.14 19.13 1.56
CA PHE A 275 -41.88 18.23 2.46
C PHE A 275 -43.31 17.92 1.96
N ASN A 276 -43.74 18.53 0.85
CA ASN A 276 -45.08 18.38 0.31
C ASN A 276 -45.13 17.87 -1.14
N ASN A 277 -43.97 17.61 -1.74
CA ASN A 277 -43.73 17.17 -3.10
C ASN A 277 -44.38 18.09 -4.15
N ASP A 278 -44.24 19.40 -3.97
CA ASP A 278 -44.75 20.43 -4.88
C ASP A 278 -43.65 21.23 -5.63
N ASP A 279 -42.41 20.70 -5.61
CA ASP A 279 -41.21 21.16 -6.32
C ASP A 279 -40.61 22.50 -5.80
N ARG A 280 -40.53 22.70 -4.47
CA ARG A 280 -39.73 23.78 -3.81
C ARG A 280 -39.14 23.32 -2.48
N MET A 281 -38.08 24.00 -2.05
CA MET A 281 -37.48 23.76 -0.74
C MET A 281 -38.32 24.39 0.39
N ASP A 282 -39.19 23.61 1.02
CA ASP A 282 -39.85 23.98 2.29
C ASP A 282 -38.81 24.18 3.40
N ILE A 283 -39.22 24.70 4.56
CA ILE A 283 -38.30 25.04 5.67
C ILE A 283 -38.63 24.26 6.95
N VAL A 284 -37.57 23.77 7.61
CA VAL A 284 -37.62 23.23 8.97
C VAL A 284 -36.68 23.96 9.94
N THR A 285 -37.11 24.14 11.20
CA THR A 285 -36.30 24.76 12.26
C THR A 285 -36.14 23.93 13.52
N ALA A 286 -34.95 23.95 14.11
CA ALA A 286 -34.66 23.48 15.47
C ALA A 286 -35.06 24.55 16.51
N ASN A 287 -36.20 24.38 17.16
CA ASN A 287 -36.76 25.35 18.12
C ASN A 287 -36.32 25.11 19.58
N TYR A 288 -35.12 25.59 19.93
CA TYR A 288 -34.52 25.44 21.26
C TYR A 288 -35.41 25.77 22.46
N GLY A 289 -36.29 26.78 22.39
CA GLY A 289 -37.06 27.21 23.56
C GLY A 289 -38.43 26.51 23.75
N SER A 290 -38.91 25.76 22.75
CA SER A 290 -40.29 25.21 22.72
C SER A 290 -40.40 23.71 22.51
N ASP A 291 -39.29 22.97 22.59
CA ASP A 291 -39.27 21.52 22.48
C ASP A 291 -39.91 20.98 21.18
N SER A 292 -39.73 21.70 20.06
CA SER A 292 -40.43 21.43 18.80
C SER A 292 -39.55 21.61 17.55
N ILE A 293 -40.09 21.21 16.40
CA ILE A 293 -39.73 21.76 15.10
C ILE A 293 -40.86 22.62 14.57
N GLY A 294 -40.50 23.65 13.79
CA GLY A 294 -41.42 24.37 12.94
C GLY A 294 -41.28 23.88 11.51
N ILE A 295 -42.39 23.46 10.87
CA ILE A 295 -42.46 23.21 9.43
C ILE A 295 -43.23 24.35 8.76
N LEU A 296 -42.65 24.92 7.71
CA LEU A 296 -43.23 26.00 6.92
C LEU A 296 -43.12 25.66 5.43
N LEU A 297 -44.25 25.65 4.73
CA LEU A 297 -44.34 25.16 3.36
C LEU A 297 -44.31 26.29 2.32
N ALA A 298 -43.59 26.08 1.23
CA ALA A 298 -43.37 26.96 0.10
C ALA A 298 -44.61 26.98 -0.82
N GLN A 299 -45.70 27.60 -0.37
CA GLN A 299 -47.05 27.62 -0.98
C GLN A 299 -47.16 28.10 -2.46
N GLY A 300 -46.05 28.28 -3.18
CA GLY A 300 -45.99 28.63 -4.61
C GLY A 300 -46.38 30.09 -4.88
N ASN A 301 -46.48 30.90 -3.82
CA ASN A 301 -47.00 32.26 -3.84
C ASN A 301 -46.24 33.20 -2.87
N ARG A 302 -45.01 32.83 -2.49
CA ARG A 302 -44.16 33.52 -1.48
C ARG A 302 -44.66 33.50 -0.03
N THR A 303 -45.94 33.23 0.24
CA THR A 303 -46.50 33.26 1.61
C THR A 303 -46.38 31.89 2.29
N PHE A 304 -45.25 31.62 2.93
CA PHE A 304 -44.99 30.31 3.52
C PHE A 304 -46.02 29.93 4.61
N SER A 305 -46.41 28.64 4.68
CA SER A 305 -47.51 28.21 5.55
C SER A 305 -47.20 28.52 7.01
N ASN A 306 -47.95 29.44 7.61
CA ASN A 306 -47.70 29.88 8.99
C ASN A 306 -47.79 28.67 9.95
N VAL A 307 -46.80 28.55 10.84
CA VAL A 307 -46.11 27.28 11.10
C VAL A 307 -46.98 26.07 11.48
N ILE A 308 -46.68 24.94 10.85
CA ILE A 308 -47.17 23.63 11.27
C ILE A 308 -46.17 23.08 12.31
N THR A 309 -46.46 23.26 13.59
CA THR A 309 -45.53 22.97 14.69
C THR A 309 -45.64 21.51 15.16
N TYR A 310 -44.52 20.81 15.25
CA TYR A 310 -44.44 19.41 15.69
C TYR A 310 -43.54 19.24 16.91
N PHE A 311 -44.06 18.57 17.94
CA PHE A 311 -43.37 18.38 19.22
C PHE A 311 -42.30 17.28 19.14
N VAL A 312 -41.08 17.58 19.62
CA VAL A 312 -39.90 16.68 19.55
C VAL A 312 -39.40 16.19 20.91
N GLY A 313 -40.27 16.24 21.94
CA GLY A 313 -40.06 15.59 23.25
C GLY A 313 -39.85 16.59 24.40
N HIS A 314 -40.31 16.25 25.61
CA HIS A 314 -40.28 17.20 26.74
C HIS A 314 -38.86 17.52 27.19
N GLY A 315 -38.53 18.81 27.29
CA GLY A 315 -37.21 19.32 27.61
C GLY A 315 -36.19 19.13 26.48
N SER A 316 -36.61 18.79 25.26
CA SER A 316 -35.72 18.50 24.13
C SER A 316 -34.80 19.65 23.74
N GLN A 317 -35.29 20.90 23.79
CA GLN A 317 -34.55 22.10 23.41
C GLN A 317 -33.61 21.93 22.18
N PRO A 318 -34.16 21.66 20.97
CA PRO A 318 -33.37 21.35 19.78
C PRO A 318 -32.41 22.45 19.32
N TRP A 319 -31.18 22.05 18.96
CA TRP A 319 -30.06 22.94 18.66
C TRP A 319 -29.60 22.89 17.20
N SER A 320 -29.69 21.72 16.56
CA SER A 320 -29.38 21.53 15.14
C SER A 320 -30.45 20.66 14.46
N VAL A 321 -30.68 20.85 13.15
CA VAL A 321 -31.68 20.16 12.33
C VAL A 321 -31.11 19.79 10.97
N SER A 322 -31.56 18.65 10.43
CA SER A 322 -31.30 18.22 9.05
C SER A 322 -32.53 17.49 8.47
N VAL A 323 -32.50 17.22 7.17
CA VAL A 323 -33.60 16.67 6.36
C VAL A 323 -33.14 15.45 5.56
N GLY A 324 -34.09 14.65 5.09
CA GLY A 324 -33.86 13.51 4.20
C GLY A 324 -35.11 12.62 4.13
N ASP A 325 -35.31 11.86 3.06
CA ASP A 325 -36.32 10.78 3.06
C ASP A 325 -35.75 9.58 3.83
N PHE A 326 -36.23 9.35 5.05
CA PHE A 326 -35.80 8.24 5.92
C PHE A 326 -36.68 6.99 5.76
N ASN A 327 -37.71 7.06 4.92
CA ASN A 327 -38.73 6.01 4.78
C ASN A 327 -38.97 5.54 3.33
N ASN A 328 -38.20 6.06 2.38
CA ASN A 328 -38.18 5.72 0.96
C ASN A 328 -39.54 5.79 0.26
N ASP A 329 -40.48 6.58 0.79
CA ASP A 329 -41.76 6.86 0.14
C ASP A 329 -41.75 8.10 -0.76
N ASN A 330 -40.53 8.59 -1.05
CA ASN A 330 -40.14 9.75 -1.85
C ASN A 330 -40.68 11.06 -1.27
N ARG A 331 -40.61 11.22 0.06
CA ARG A 331 -41.09 12.40 0.79
C ARG A 331 -40.09 12.75 1.87
N LEU A 332 -39.78 14.03 2.04
CA LEU A 332 -38.78 14.40 3.02
C LEU A 332 -39.31 14.29 4.46
N ASP A 333 -38.45 13.71 5.29
CA ASP A 333 -38.55 13.58 6.73
C ASP A 333 -37.51 14.51 7.42
N VAL A 334 -37.56 14.58 8.76
CA VAL A 334 -36.76 15.53 9.57
C VAL A 334 -36.11 14.86 10.77
N VAL A 335 -34.88 15.29 11.10
CA VAL A 335 -34.18 14.94 12.35
C VAL A 335 -33.68 16.18 13.11
N THR A 336 -33.79 16.18 14.45
CA THR A 336 -33.19 17.21 15.32
C THR A 336 -32.25 16.68 16.39
N ALA A 337 -31.16 17.39 16.61
CA ALA A 337 -30.29 17.26 17.78
C ALA A 337 -30.91 17.98 18.98
N ASN A 338 -31.38 17.22 19.98
CA ASN A 338 -32.13 17.74 21.14
C ASN A 338 -31.20 17.99 22.34
N TYR A 339 -30.58 19.18 22.37
CA TYR A 339 -29.57 19.58 23.36
C TYR A 339 -30.06 19.48 24.80
N GLY A 340 -31.31 19.87 25.09
CA GLY A 340 -31.84 19.89 26.45
C GLY A 340 -32.20 18.52 27.02
N SER A 341 -32.59 17.56 26.17
CA SER A 341 -32.98 16.20 26.61
C SER A 341 -31.92 15.13 26.34
N GLY A 342 -30.77 15.49 25.76
CA GLY A 342 -29.70 14.54 25.43
C GLY A 342 -30.09 13.49 24.38
N GLY A 343 -30.98 13.83 23.45
CA GLY A 343 -31.53 12.85 22.50
C GLY A 343 -31.77 13.41 21.10
N LEU A 344 -32.65 12.76 20.35
CA LEU A 344 -33.08 13.24 19.03
C LEU A 344 -34.54 12.91 18.74
N GLY A 345 -35.18 13.75 17.93
CA GLY A 345 -36.48 13.46 17.33
C GLY A 345 -36.31 13.14 15.86
N VAL A 346 -36.87 12.02 15.39
CA VAL A 346 -37.04 11.76 13.94
C VAL A 346 -38.53 11.81 13.61
N LEU A 347 -38.90 12.72 12.72
CA LEU A 347 -40.28 13.06 12.38
C LEU A 347 -40.53 12.78 10.89
N LEU A 348 -41.57 12.02 10.56
CA LEU A 348 -41.85 11.68 9.15
C LEU A 348 -42.88 12.57 8.48
N GLY A 349 -42.60 12.91 7.23
CA GLY A 349 -43.49 13.61 6.32
C GLY A 349 -44.56 12.69 5.77
N HIS A 350 -45.76 13.24 5.58
CA HIS A 350 -46.82 12.58 4.81
C HIS A 350 -46.84 13.08 3.35
N GLY A 351 -45.84 13.84 2.89
CA GLY A 351 -45.72 14.30 1.50
C GLY A 351 -46.84 15.25 1.12
N ASN A 352 -47.24 16.07 2.09
CA ASN A 352 -48.17 17.19 1.94
C ASN A 352 -47.85 18.27 2.99
N GLY A 353 -46.62 18.29 3.51
CA GLY A 353 -46.15 19.19 4.56
C GLY A 353 -46.74 18.96 5.96
N SER A 354 -47.81 18.17 6.09
CA SER A 354 -48.16 17.56 7.38
C SER A 354 -47.23 16.39 7.68
N PHE A 355 -46.70 16.38 8.91
CA PHE A 355 -45.91 15.30 9.48
C PHE A 355 -46.77 14.42 10.40
N GLY A 356 -46.25 13.22 10.71
CA GLY A 356 -46.89 12.29 11.63
C GLY A 356 -45.96 11.85 12.74
N LYS A 357 -45.37 10.65 12.52
CA LYS A 357 -44.53 9.86 13.42
C LYS A 357 -43.38 10.69 13.99
N ALA A 358 -43.65 11.44 15.05
CA ALA A 358 -42.64 12.04 15.91
C ALA A 358 -42.12 10.98 16.87
N MET A 359 -40.97 10.40 16.55
CA MET A 359 -40.36 9.32 17.32
C MET A 359 -39.15 9.84 18.06
N ILE A 360 -39.21 9.77 19.39
CA ILE A 360 -38.18 10.32 20.27
C ILE A 360 -37.23 9.19 20.64
N TYR A 361 -35.96 9.35 20.25
CA TYR A 361 -34.88 8.46 20.61
C TYR A 361 -34.14 9.09 21.80
N SER A 362 -34.50 8.64 23.00
CA SER A 362 -33.82 8.99 24.24
C SER A 362 -32.84 7.87 24.61
N ALA A 363 -31.54 8.13 24.45
CA ALA A 363 -30.47 7.17 24.77
C ALA A 363 -29.61 7.70 25.91
N ASN A 364 -29.37 6.88 26.94
CA ASN A 364 -28.60 7.24 28.14
C ASN A 364 -27.07 7.21 27.89
N ILE A 365 -26.58 7.83 26.82
CA ILE A 365 -25.15 7.83 26.44
C ILE A 365 -24.74 9.23 25.98
N ILE A 366 -25.47 9.77 24.99
CA ILE A 366 -25.37 11.16 24.55
C ILE A 366 -25.90 12.06 25.68
N VAL A 367 -25.27 13.22 25.88
CA VAL A 367 -25.57 14.16 26.97
C VAL A 367 -25.97 15.53 26.45
N LEU A 368 -25.19 16.19 25.58
CA LEU A 368 -25.52 17.50 24.99
C LEU A 368 -25.25 17.53 23.47
N PRO A 369 -26.18 17.08 22.63
CA PRO A 369 -25.96 17.09 21.18
C PRO A 369 -25.96 18.52 20.60
N VAL A 370 -24.90 18.87 19.85
CA VAL A 370 -24.62 20.24 19.36
C VAL A 370 -24.61 20.39 17.83
N SER A 371 -24.38 19.32 17.07
CA SER A 371 -24.52 19.33 15.61
C SER A 371 -25.08 18.01 15.08
N VAL A 372 -25.67 18.06 13.89
CA VAL A 372 -26.24 16.88 13.20
C VAL A 372 -25.92 16.96 11.71
N ALA A 373 -25.59 15.82 11.11
CA ALA A 373 -25.43 15.64 9.68
C ALA A 373 -26.24 14.41 9.23
N VAL A 374 -26.65 14.38 7.96
CA VAL A 374 -27.44 13.30 7.35
C VAL A 374 -26.77 12.88 6.06
N GLY A 375 -26.75 11.57 5.82
CA GLY A 375 -26.17 10.94 4.63
C GLY A 375 -26.42 9.43 4.67
N ASP A 376 -26.18 8.75 3.55
CA ASP A 376 -26.26 7.29 3.46
C ASP A 376 -24.91 6.69 3.88
N VAL A 377 -24.66 6.59 5.20
CA VAL A 377 -23.38 6.09 5.74
C VAL A 377 -23.33 4.56 5.76
N ASN A 378 -24.48 3.91 5.54
CA ASN A 378 -24.61 2.45 5.43
C ASN A 378 -24.82 1.92 4.00
N ASN A 379 -24.73 2.81 3.00
CA ASN A 379 -24.85 2.52 1.58
C ASN A 379 -26.12 1.74 1.17
N ASP A 380 -27.14 1.62 2.03
CA ASP A 380 -28.36 0.87 1.75
C ASP A 380 -29.47 1.70 1.08
N LYS A 381 -29.24 3.02 0.97
CA LYS A 381 -30.19 4.04 0.49
C LYS A 381 -31.46 4.14 1.34
N GLN A 382 -31.31 4.21 2.66
CA GLN A 382 -32.40 4.47 3.62
C GLN A 382 -32.18 5.72 4.52
N LEU A 383 -31.06 6.43 4.30
CA LEU A 383 -30.57 7.63 4.99
C LEU A 383 -30.37 7.52 6.53
N ASP A 384 -29.17 7.92 6.96
CA ASP A 384 -28.68 7.79 8.33
C ASP A 384 -28.45 9.14 9.03
N ILE A 385 -28.21 9.09 10.34
CA ILE A 385 -28.09 10.24 11.25
C ILE A 385 -26.77 10.16 12.02
N VAL A 386 -25.94 11.20 11.93
CA VAL A 386 -24.77 11.40 12.81
C VAL A 386 -24.94 12.68 13.63
N ILE A 387 -24.64 12.62 14.93
CA ILE A 387 -25.00 13.64 15.92
C ILE A 387 -23.88 13.83 16.97
N THR A 388 -23.24 15.00 17.01
CA THR A 388 -22.06 15.26 17.88
C THR A 388 -22.46 15.72 19.28
N ASP A 389 -21.79 15.24 20.32
CA ASP A 389 -22.02 15.63 21.72
C ASP A 389 -20.98 16.67 22.19
N GLY A 390 -21.42 17.84 22.65
CA GLY A 390 -20.54 18.92 23.11
C GLY A 390 -20.13 18.83 24.59
N TYR A 391 -20.59 17.81 25.33
CA TYR A 391 -20.28 17.61 26.76
C TYR A 391 -19.61 16.28 27.07
N SER A 392 -20.01 15.20 26.38
CA SER A 392 -19.21 13.97 26.34
C SER A 392 -18.30 13.98 25.12
N ASP A 393 -17.18 13.27 25.19
CA ASP A 393 -16.22 13.21 24.10
C ASP A 393 -16.68 12.22 23.01
N THR A 394 -17.90 12.35 22.46
CA THR A 394 -18.50 11.34 21.56
C THR A 394 -19.25 11.90 20.36
N VAL A 395 -19.41 11.06 19.34
CA VAL A 395 -20.34 11.26 18.22
C VAL A 395 -21.31 10.08 18.16
N GLY A 396 -22.61 10.37 18.21
CA GLY A 396 -23.68 9.39 18.10
C GLY A 396 -24.01 9.06 16.66
N VAL A 397 -24.40 7.81 16.41
CA VAL A 397 -24.77 7.28 15.09
C VAL A 397 -26.06 6.46 15.20
N LEU A 398 -27.05 6.78 14.37
CA LEU A 398 -28.30 6.04 14.22
C LEU A 398 -28.55 5.78 12.74
N LEU A 399 -28.91 4.54 12.40
CA LEU A 399 -28.98 4.06 11.02
C LEU A 399 -30.40 3.76 10.57
N GLY A 400 -30.75 4.15 9.34
CA GLY A 400 -32.09 4.05 8.78
C GLY A 400 -32.50 2.61 8.45
N TYR A 401 -33.76 2.28 8.72
CA TYR A 401 -34.39 1.03 8.27
C TYR A 401 -35.37 1.22 7.09
N GLY A 402 -35.32 2.37 6.40
CA GLY A 402 -36.15 2.67 5.21
C GLY A 402 -37.64 2.64 5.48
N ASN A 403 -38.04 2.86 6.74
CA ASN A 403 -39.42 3.06 7.18
C ASN A 403 -39.49 4.20 8.22
N GLY A 404 -38.47 5.07 8.25
CA GLY A 404 -38.35 6.17 9.18
C GLY A 404 -38.14 5.74 10.63
N THR A 405 -37.70 4.50 10.86
CA THR A 405 -37.25 3.99 12.15
C THR A 405 -35.77 3.61 12.07
N PHE A 406 -35.10 3.65 13.22
CA PHE A 406 -33.63 3.70 13.26
C PHE A 406 -33.01 2.71 14.26
N SER A 407 -31.75 2.35 14.01
CA SER A 407 -30.90 1.65 14.97
C SER A 407 -30.83 2.43 16.29
N ASN A 408 -30.84 1.72 17.42
CA ASN A 408 -31.16 2.30 18.74
C ASN A 408 -29.94 2.93 19.43
N ALA A 409 -29.30 3.88 18.74
CA ALA A 409 -28.15 4.70 19.15
C ALA A 409 -26.84 3.94 19.45
N MET A 410 -25.91 4.01 18.50
CA MET A 410 -24.48 3.74 18.70
C MET A 410 -23.75 5.05 19.04
N THR A 411 -22.57 4.98 19.66
CA THR A 411 -21.72 6.15 19.94
C THR A 411 -20.24 5.81 19.76
N TYR A 412 -19.55 6.54 18.89
CA TYR A 412 -18.10 6.52 18.75
C TYR A 412 -17.46 7.58 19.65
N ALA A 413 -16.23 7.33 20.12
CA ALA A 413 -15.53 8.24 21.02
C ALA A 413 -14.48 9.11 20.28
N VAL A 414 -14.44 10.39 20.65
CA VAL A 414 -13.38 11.38 20.38
C VAL A 414 -12.37 11.42 21.55
N GLY A 415 -12.84 11.11 22.76
CA GLY A 415 -12.04 10.99 23.98
C GLY A 415 -11.33 12.26 24.43
N ASN A 416 -10.27 12.08 25.22
CA ASN A 416 -9.32 13.13 25.63
C ASN A 416 -9.89 14.31 26.46
N SER A 417 -11.16 14.25 26.90
CA SER A 417 -11.87 15.37 27.55
C SER A 417 -11.99 16.63 26.68
N SER A 418 -12.08 16.44 25.35
CA SER A 418 -12.22 17.50 24.36
C SER A 418 -13.62 17.55 23.78
N ALA A 419 -14.31 18.68 23.90
CA ALA A 419 -15.61 18.90 23.28
C ALA A 419 -15.48 18.97 21.74
N PRO A 420 -16.05 18.02 20.97
CA PRO A 420 -16.17 18.14 19.52
C PRO A 420 -17.18 19.24 19.18
N ASN A 421 -16.88 20.02 18.14
CA ASN A 421 -17.64 21.22 17.81
C ASN A 421 -17.98 21.30 16.31
N GLY A 422 -16.96 21.16 15.46
CA GLY A 422 -17.16 21.00 14.02
C GLY A 422 -17.51 19.56 13.64
N ILE A 423 -18.35 19.42 12.62
CA ILE A 423 -18.65 18.17 11.89
C ILE A 423 -18.75 18.49 10.40
N SER A 424 -18.31 17.58 9.53
CA SER A 424 -18.68 17.55 8.12
C SER A 424 -18.74 16.10 7.63
N LEU A 425 -19.65 15.81 6.68
CA LEU A 425 -19.69 14.55 5.94
C LEU A 425 -19.09 14.78 4.56
N PHE A 426 -18.10 13.97 4.20
CA PHE A 426 -17.50 13.97 2.86
C PHE A 426 -16.88 12.60 2.60
N ASP A 427 -16.81 12.19 1.34
CA ASP A 427 -16.06 11.01 0.94
C ASP A 427 -14.57 11.37 0.87
N LEU A 428 -13.81 11.06 1.93
CA LEU A 428 -12.39 11.42 2.05
C LEU A 428 -11.47 10.33 1.46
N ASN A 429 -12.05 9.17 1.13
CA ASN A 429 -11.34 7.99 0.67
C ASN A 429 -11.65 7.61 -0.79
N ASN A 430 -12.58 8.32 -1.43
CA ASN A 430 -13.17 8.07 -2.74
C ASN A 430 -13.80 6.67 -2.88
N ASP A 431 -14.25 6.04 -1.77
CA ASP A 431 -14.91 4.73 -1.78
C ASP A 431 -16.43 4.81 -2.05
N ASN A 432 -16.97 6.02 -2.18
CA ASN A 432 -18.39 6.38 -2.34
C ASN A 432 -19.25 6.19 -1.09
N TYR A 433 -18.64 5.97 0.07
CA TYR A 433 -19.26 6.04 1.39
C TYR A 433 -18.89 7.37 2.07
N LEU A 434 -19.65 7.75 3.09
CA LEU A 434 -19.51 9.07 3.72
C LEU A 434 -18.72 8.99 5.03
N ASP A 435 -17.57 9.67 5.05
CA ASP A 435 -16.70 9.82 6.21
C ASP A 435 -17.04 11.07 7.04
N LEU A 436 -16.54 11.12 8.28
CA LEU A 436 -16.77 12.22 9.22
C LEU A 436 -15.49 12.98 9.55
N ILE A 437 -15.42 14.27 9.21
CA ILE A 437 -14.45 15.21 9.79
C ILE A 437 -15.02 15.74 11.11
N VAL A 438 -14.28 15.68 12.21
CA VAL A 438 -14.66 16.21 13.53
C VAL A 438 -13.53 17.03 14.15
N SER A 439 -13.81 18.16 14.80
CA SER A 439 -12.77 19.07 15.33
C SER A 439 -12.97 19.54 16.78
N THR A 440 -11.87 19.59 17.54
CA THR A 440 -11.82 20.02 18.95
C THR A 440 -11.73 21.54 19.10
N LEU A 441 -12.45 22.11 20.08
CA LEU A 441 -12.43 23.55 20.38
C LEU A 441 -11.10 24.10 20.95
N ASP A 442 -10.32 23.25 21.63
CA ASP A 442 -9.01 23.54 22.23
C ASP A 442 -8.25 22.21 22.39
N GLY A 443 -7.02 22.21 22.93
CA GLY A 443 -6.21 21.01 23.14
C GLY A 443 -5.43 20.58 21.89
N GLY A 444 -6.11 20.33 20.77
CA GLY A 444 -5.48 20.36 19.44
C GLY A 444 -5.41 19.05 18.66
N PHE A 445 -6.55 18.48 18.27
CA PHE A 445 -6.57 17.41 17.27
C PHE A 445 -7.81 17.47 16.36
N VAL A 446 -7.70 16.82 15.20
CA VAL A 446 -8.83 16.53 14.30
C VAL A 446 -9.10 15.03 14.39
N GLY A 447 -10.37 14.66 14.52
CA GLY A 447 -10.81 13.27 14.43
C GLY A 447 -11.37 13.00 13.04
N ILE A 448 -11.00 11.87 12.44
CA ILE A 448 -11.69 11.34 11.27
C ILE A 448 -12.23 9.95 11.60
N PHE A 449 -13.47 9.70 11.20
CA PHE A 449 -14.07 8.37 11.20
C PHE A 449 -14.40 8.00 9.77
N LEU A 450 -13.83 6.90 9.28
CA LEU A 450 -14.10 6.42 7.92
C LEU A 450 -15.31 5.49 7.91
N GLY A 451 -16.24 5.71 6.99
CA GLY A 451 -17.47 4.95 6.89
C GLY A 451 -17.21 3.58 6.28
N TYR A 452 -17.68 2.50 6.91
CA TYR A 452 -17.59 1.15 6.31
C TYR A 452 -18.63 0.90 5.20
N GLY A 453 -19.37 1.92 4.78
CA GLY A 453 -20.55 1.73 3.91
C GLY A 453 -21.58 0.77 4.52
N ASN A 454 -21.61 0.63 5.85
CA ASN A 454 -22.59 -0.15 6.60
C ASN A 454 -23.11 0.59 7.86
N GLY A 455 -22.75 1.87 8.01
CA GLY A 455 -23.17 2.76 9.09
C GLY A 455 -22.45 2.53 10.43
N THR A 456 -21.52 1.59 10.46
CA THR A 456 -20.42 1.64 11.42
C THR A 456 -19.22 2.31 10.76
N PHE A 457 -18.28 2.75 11.59
CA PHE A 457 -17.09 3.46 11.17
C PHE A 457 -15.84 2.77 11.69
N GLN A 458 -14.68 3.08 11.09
CA GLN A 458 -13.39 2.85 11.71
C GLN A 458 -13.28 3.60 13.05
N ASP A 459 -12.39 3.14 13.94
CA ASP A 459 -12.04 3.87 15.15
C ASP A 459 -11.43 5.25 14.83
N ILE A 460 -11.46 6.19 15.78
CA ILE A 460 -11.02 7.58 15.54
C ILE A 460 -9.55 7.67 15.11
N VAL A 461 -9.33 8.01 13.84
CA VAL A 461 -8.00 8.38 13.35
C VAL A 461 -7.69 9.76 13.93
N THR A 462 -6.78 9.78 14.91
CA THR A 462 -6.62 10.90 15.86
C THR A 462 -5.46 11.81 15.43
N TYR A 463 -5.74 12.77 14.56
CA TYR A 463 -4.76 13.68 13.98
C TYR A 463 -4.34 14.77 14.95
N SER A 464 -3.34 14.47 15.77
CA SER A 464 -2.71 15.45 16.66
C SER A 464 -2.11 16.61 15.86
N THR A 465 -2.46 17.83 16.28
CA THR A 465 -1.86 19.09 15.82
C THR A 465 -0.87 19.65 16.85
N GLY A 466 -0.33 18.76 17.69
CA GLY A 466 0.34 19.10 18.94
C GLY A 466 -0.67 19.34 20.07
N SER A 467 -0.39 18.81 21.27
CA SER A 467 -1.24 18.94 22.47
C SER A 467 -1.12 20.34 23.11
N THR A 468 -1.41 21.36 22.32
CA THR A 468 -1.15 22.79 22.54
C THR A 468 -2.13 23.69 21.80
N SER A 469 -2.96 23.15 20.91
CA SER A 469 -3.36 23.85 19.69
C SER A 469 -4.84 24.21 19.68
N VAL A 470 -5.15 25.42 19.25
CA VAL A 470 -6.53 25.93 19.13
C VAL A 470 -6.87 26.01 17.66
N LEU A 471 -7.67 25.05 17.20
CA LEU A 471 -8.04 24.87 15.79
C LEU A 471 -9.31 25.67 15.48
N TYR A 472 -9.26 26.45 14.39
CA TYR A 472 -10.32 27.39 14.04
C TYR A 472 -10.82 27.22 12.60
N HIS A 473 -9.90 27.06 11.65
CA HIS A 473 -10.16 27.16 10.22
C HIS A 473 -9.64 25.90 9.54
N ILE A 474 -10.47 25.32 8.68
CA ILE A 474 -10.15 24.18 7.81
C ILE A 474 -10.21 24.67 6.36
N ALA A 475 -9.52 23.98 5.44
CA ALA A 475 -9.81 23.99 4.01
C ALA A 475 -9.47 22.61 3.41
N ILE A 476 -10.21 22.19 2.37
CA ILE A 476 -9.99 20.92 1.65
C ILE A 476 -9.61 21.28 0.21
N ALA A 477 -8.53 20.69 -0.31
CA ALA A 477 -8.09 20.79 -1.70
C ALA A 477 -7.00 19.76 -1.96
N ASP A 478 -6.79 19.38 -3.22
CA ASP A 478 -5.65 18.56 -3.65
C ASP A 478 -4.34 19.40 -3.59
N PHE A 479 -3.50 19.20 -2.57
CA PHE A 479 -2.31 20.03 -2.29
C PHE A 479 -1.01 19.43 -2.84
N ASN A 480 -0.89 18.10 -2.88
CA ASN A 480 0.22 17.40 -3.53
C ASN A 480 0.01 17.21 -5.05
N ASN A 481 -1.20 17.43 -5.55
CA ASN A 481 -1.64 17.12 -6.91
C ASN A 481 -1.63 15.61 -7.23
N ASP A 482 -2.10 14.79 -6.29
CA ASP A 482 -2.35 13.34 -6.46
C ASP A 482 -3.81 13.01 -6.79
N HIS A 483 -4.66 14.04 -6.91
CA HIS A 483 -6.10 13.95 -7.17
C HIS A 483 -6.94 13.28 -6.07
N ARG A 484 -6.40 13.14 -4.85
CA ARG A 484 -7.14 12.87 -3.62
C ARG A 484 -7.40 14.17 -2.83
N HIS A 485 -8.28 14.07 -1.84
CA HIS A 485 -8.77 15.22 -1.08
C HIS A 485 -7.95 15.48 0.19
N ASP A 486 -6.83 16.21 0.08
CA ASP A 486 -6.08 16.69 1.24
C ASP A 486 -6.85 17.77 2.03
N PHE A 487 -6.48 17.96 3.30
CA PHE A 487 -7.00 19.09 4.10
C PHE A 487 -5.93 19.79 4.93
N VAL A 488 -6.18 21.06 5.25
CA VAL A 488 -5.26 21.92 6.03
C VAL A 488 -6.01 22.63 7.15
N VAL A 489 -5.37 22.74 8.31
CA VAL A 489 -5.91 23.43 9.49
C VAL A 489 -4.97 24.49 10.05
N THR A 490 -5.53 25.59 10.56
CA THR A 490 -4.75 26.68 11.17
C THR A 490 -4.48 26.43 12.66
N ASN A 491 -3.21 26.51 13.08
CA ASN A 491 -2.82 26.42 14.49
C ASN A 491 -2.44 27.80 15.07
N ARG A 492 -3.39 28.42 15.78
CA ARG A 492 -3.19 29.73 16.41
C ARG A 492 -2.22 29.71 17.60
N ALA A 493 -1.85 28.54 18.11
CA ALA A 493 -0.92 28.41 19.24
C ALA A 493 0.56 28.59 18.83
N ASN A 494 1.00 27.98 17.72
CA ASN A 494 2.43 27.68 17.54
C ASN A 494 3.14 28.27 16.31
N ASP A 495 2.51 29.16 15.52
CA ASP A 495 3.11 29.70 14.29
C ASP A 495 3.22 28.70 13.12
N GLU A 496 2.21 27.84 13.02
CA GLU A 496 2.20 26.67 12.14
C GLU A 496 0.84 26.53 11.46
N ILE A 497 0.84 26.06 10.22
CA ILE A 497 -0.31 25.34 9.67
C ILE A 497 0.09 23.88 9.47
N ILE A 498 -0.88 22.98 9.62
CA ILE A 498 -0.66 21.56 9.50
C ILE A 498 -1.55 21.06 8.38
N ILE A 499 -0.91 20.40 7.41
CA ILE A 499 -1.57 19.78 6.26
C ILE A 499 -1.58 18.27 6.49
N PHE A 500 -2.70 17.68 6.16
CA PHE A 500 -2.97 16.26 6.18
C PHE A 500 -3.14 15.84 4.72
N TYR A 501 -2.12 15.16 4.20
CA TYR A 501 -2.04 14.69 2.82
C TYR A 501 -2.53 13.25 2.72
N GLY A 502 -3.23 12.87 1.66
CA GLY A 502 -3.85 11.55 1.56
C GLY A 502 -2.85 10.42 1.34
N TYR A 503 -2.88 9.37 2.18
CA TYR A 503 -2.33 8.07 1.75
C TYR A 503 -3.13 7.51 0.56
N GLY A 504 -4.42 7.88 0.50
CA GLY A 504 -5.29 7.74 -0.68
C GLY A 504 -6.76 7.45 -0.36
N ASN A 505 -7.09 7.31 0.93
CA ASN A 505 -8.18 6.48 1.41
C ASN A 505 -8.78 7.01 2.73
N GLY A 506 -8.87 8.34 2.92
CA GLY A 506 -9.40 8.97 4.14
C GLY A 506 -8.52 8.78 5.39
N SER A 507 -7.54 7.88 5.34
CA SER A 507 -6.35 7.93 6.18
C SER A 507 -5.35 8.91 5.57
N PHE A 508 -4.82 9.80 6.41
CA PHE A 508 -3.94 10.88 6.03
C PHE A 508 -2.60 10.77 6.73
N GLU A 509 -1.60 11.35 6.10
CA GLU A 509 -0.25 11.42 6.62
C GLU A 509 -0.15 12.13 7.98
N LEU A 510 0.87 11.75 8.74
CA LEU A 510 1.06 12.10 10.15
C LEU A 510 1.51 13.57 10.34
N ALA A 511 0.59 14.50 10.08
CA ALA A 511 0.69 15.93 10.37
C ALA A 511 1.91 16.64 9.73
N ARG A 512 1.94 16.78 8.39
CA ARG A 512 2.97 17.60 7.72
C ARG A 512 2.85 19.05 8.21
N THR A 513 3.78 19.45 9.09
CA THR A 513 3.69 20.67 9.89
C THR A 513 4.60 21.77 9.34
N TYR A 514 3.99 22.86 8.88
CA TYR A 514 4.68 23.95 8.20
C TYR A 514 4.74 25.19 9.08
N SER A 515 5.89 25.36 9.75
CA SER A 515 6.21 26.58 10.49
C SER A 515 6.39 27.78 9.55
N THR A 516 5.99 28.97 10.03
CA THR A 516 6.39 30.24 9.38
C THR A 516 7.69 30.83 9.95
N GLY A 517 8.19 30.30 11.07
CA GLY A 517 9.57 30.47 11.54
C GLY A 517 9.89 31.67 12.43
N PHE A 518 8.90 32.41 12.97
CA PHE A 518 9.17 33.63 13.76
C PHE A 518 8.32 33.81 15.03
N GLY A 519 7.34 32.95 15.29
CA GLY A 519 6.27 33.19 16.29
C GLY A 519 5.11 34.04 15.73
N SER A 520 4.89 33.97 14.41
CA SER A 520 3.95 34.78 13.64
C SER A 520 2.48 34.45 13.84
N LYS A 521 2.10 33.19 14.11
CA LYS A 521 0.73 32.70 14.35
C LYS A 521 -0.27 32.90 13.19
N PRO A 522 -0.61 31.86 12.40
CA PRO A 522 -1.67 31.97 11.42
C PRO A 522 -3.05 32.19 12.06
N TYR A 523 -3.96 32.79 11.28
CA TYR A 523 -5.36 33.03 11.68
C TYR A 523 -6.35 32.60 10.57
N ALA A 524 -6.27 33.24 9.41
CA ALA A 524 -7.05 32.88 8.21
C ALA A 524 -6.17 32.24 7.14
N ILE A 525 -6.81 31.46 6.26
CA ILE A 525 -6.16 30.64 5.23
C ILE A 525 -7.00 30.61 3.95
N THR A 526 -6.37 30.47 2.78
CA THR A 526 -7.04 30.07 1.54
C THR A 526 -6.10 29.28 0.62
N THR A 527 -6.66 28.74 -0.46
CA THR A 527 -5.98 27.91 -1.47
C THR A 527 -6.06 28.57 -2.85
N ALA A 528 -5.05 28.38 -3.70
CA ALA A 528 -5.06 28.81 -5.10
C ALA A 528 -3.95 28.12 -5.91
N LYS A 529 -4.12 27.95 -7.22
CA LYS A 529 -3.02 27.52 -8.12
C LYS A 529 -2.22 28.75 -8.58
N LEU A 530 -1.25 29.19 -7.77
CA LEU A 530 -0.41 30.40 -7.98
C LEU A 530 0.74 30.16 -8.99
N LYS A 531 0.53 29.25 -9.93
CA LYS A 531 1.56 28.63 -10.78
C LYS A 531 0.98 28.24 -12.13
N ASN A 532 1.78 28.38 -13.18
CA ASN A 532 1.61 27.59 -14.41
C ASN A 532 2.14 26.15 -14.21
N SER A 533 1.50 25.40 -13.31
CA SER A 533 1.76 23.98 -12.98
C SER A 533 0.54 23.37 -12.31
N ASN A 534 0.41 22.04 -12.25
CA ASN A 534 -0.75 21.42 -11.60
C ASN A 534 -0.77 21.62 -10.05
N GLN A 535 0.39 21.83 -9.39
CA GLN A 535 0.52 21.89 -7.93
C GLN A 535 -0.21 23.09 -7.28
N THR A 536 -0.97 22.85 -6.20
CA THR A 536 -1.84 23.84 -5.51
C THR A 536 -1.15 24.54 -4.33
N ASN A 537 -1.32 25.84 -4.18
CA ASN A 537 -0.64 26.65 -3.16
C ASN A 537 -1.56 27.06 -2.01
N ILE A 538 -0.95 27.28 -0.84
CA ILE A 538 -1.63 27.63 0.41
C ILE A 538 -1.15 29.00 0.89
N ILE A 539 -2.06 29.83 1.41
CA ILE A 539 -1.84 31.26 1.67
C ILE A 539 -2.41 31.62 3.04
N ILE A 540 -1.64 32.32 3.90
CA ILE A 540 -1.97 32.50 5.35
C ILE A 540 -1.61 33.86 5.97
N THR A 541 -2.49 34.42 6.82
CA THR A 541 -2.29 35.67 7.58
C THR A 541 -1.70 35.47 8.97
N LEU A 542 -0.63 36.18 9.29
CA LEU A 542 0.29 35.81 10.39
C LEU A 542 0.31 36.81 11.55
N TRP A 543 -0.77 36.77 12.34
CA TRP A 543 -1.23 37.71 13.38
C TRP A 543 -0.31 37.80 14.63
N GLY A 544 0.99 38.06 14.42
CA GLY A 544 1.99 38.08 15.49
C GLY A 544 3.37 38.62 15.09
N LYS A 545 3.82 38.45 13.83
CA LYS A 545 5.16 38.91 13.36
C LYS A 545 5.16 39.81 12.12
N GLY A 546 4.00 40.02 11.50
CA GLY A 546 3.83 41.06 10.48
C GLY A 546 4.22 40.65 9.07
N LYS A 547 3.57 39.59 8.58
CA LYS A 547 3.90 38.88 7.35
C LYS A 547 2.66 38.17 6.78
N VAL A 548 2.75 37.71 5.53
CA VAL A 548 1.91 36.65 4.97
C VAL A 548 2.82 35.54 4.46
N GLY A 549 2.40 34.30 4.72
CA GLY A 549 3.10 33.09 4.26
C GLY A 549 2.43 32.53 3.01
N ILE A 550 3.24 31.93 2.14
CA ILE A 550 2.80 31.12 1.01
C ILE A 550 3.52 29.77 1.09
N LEU A 551 2.83 28.67 0.78
CA LEU A 551 3.46 27.37 0.54
C LEU A 551 3.47 27.10 -0.97
N THR A 552 4.67 27.24 -1.55
CA THR A 552 4.94 27.27 -3.00
C THR A 552 6.04 26.33 -3.44
N GLU A 553 6.94 25.96 -2.54
CA GLU A 553 8.10 25.11 -2.77
C GLU A 553 8.67 24.65 -1.41
N TYR A 554 9.10 23.39 -1.30
CA TYR A 554 9.51 22.79 -0.03
C TYR A 554 10.98 22.34 -0.03
N THR A 555 11.37 21.53 -1.01
CA THR A 555 12.64 20.80 -1.06
C THR A 555 13.67 21.45 -2.00
N ALA A 556 14.92 20.95 -1.93
CA ALA A 556 15.90 21.08 -3.01
C ALA A 556 15.82 19.82 -3.91
N ALA A 557 16.33 19.75 -5.15
CA ALA A 557 17.31 20.59 -5.87
C ALA A 557 18.77 20.48 -5.40
N GLU A 558 19.08 19.53 -4.50
CA GLU A 558 20.42 19.07 -4.13
C GLU A 558 20.28 17.58 -3.74
N PHE A 559 21.30 16.75 -3.97
CA PHE A 559 21.15 15.29 -4.01
C PHE A 559 20.92 14.63 -2.63
N ALA A 560 20.17 13.51 -2.63
CA ALA A 560 19.77 12.76 -1.43
C ALA A 560 19.52 11.26 -1.69
N ASN A 561 18.93 10.90 -2.84
CA ASN A 561 18.69 9.54 -3.33
C ASN A 561 17.76 8.65 -2.47
N ARG A 562 17.58 7.42 -2.94
CA ARG A 562 17.09 6.21 -2.27
C ARG A 562 15.57 6.00 -2.09
N LYS A 563 15.11 4.83 -2.55
CA LYS A 563 14.09 4.01 -1.86
C LYS A 563 14.70 3.43 -0.55
N ILE A 564 13.90 3.24 0.50
CA ILE A 564 14.37 2.97 1.89
C ILE A 564 13.50 1.86 2.54
N TYR A 565 13.51 0.66 1.99
CA TYR A 565 12.50 -0.36 2.30
C TYR A 565 13.04 -1.46 3.24
N SER A 566 12.46 -2.67 3.25
CA SER A 566 11.87 -3.18 4.49
C SER A 566 12.09 -4.68 4.84
N THR A 567 11.47 -5.22 5.92
CA THR A 567 11.53 -6.64 6.36
C THR A 567 10.49 -7.00 7.47
N GLY A 568 10.86 -6.95 8.77
CA GLY A 568 10.08 -7.52 9.87
C GLY A 568 10.55 -7.11 11.29
N SER A 569 9.69 -7.28 12.30
CA SER A 569 9.78 -6.70 13.65
C SER A 569 10.72 -7.47 14.58
N ALA A 570 11.94 -7.70 14.10
CA ALA A 570 12.63 -8.98 14.14
C ALA A 570 11.92 -9.97 13.18
N PRO A 571 12.35 -10.05 11.91
CA PRO A 571 11.75 -10.84 10.84
C PRO A 571 12.05 -12.32 10.98
N GLN A 572 11.49 -13.17 10.14
CA GLN A 572 12.20 -14.35 9.66
C GLN A 572 11.77 -14.79 8.26
N PRO A 573 12.40 -14.43 7.15
CA PRO A 573 11.90 -14.81 5.82
C PRO A 573 12.36 -16.23 5.39
N TYR A 574 11.99 -16.72 4.19
CA TYR A 574 12.44 -18.05 3.69
C TYR A 574 13.16 -18.24 2.32
N SER A 575 12.59 -18.22 1.11
CA SER A 575 13.42 -18.41 -0.12
C SER A 575 12.81 -17.74 -1.38
N VAL A 576 13.24 -18.11 -2.60
CA VAL A 576 13.28 -17.29 -3.83
C VAL A 576 12.90 -18.05 -5.12
N THR A 577 11.86 -17.60 -5.85
CA THR A 577 11.59 -17.96 -7.26
C THR A 577 10.74 -16.89 -7.98
N VAL A 578 9.94 -17.16 -9.03
CA VAL A 578 9.42 -16.13 -9.97
C VAL A 578 8.00 -16.35 -10.57
N GLY A 579 7.41 -15.33 -11.25
CA GLY A 579 6.36 -15.44 -12.30
C GLY A 579 5.61 -14.12 -12.59
N ASN A 580 4.49 -14.09 -13.31
CA ASN A 580 3.62 -12.91 -13.55
C ASN A 580 2.19 -13.27 -13.15
N PHE A 581 1.66 -12.69 -12.07
CA PHE A 581 0.43 -13.20 -11.44
C PHE A 581 -0.85 -12.41 -11.75
N ASN A 582 -0.81 -11.48 -12.72
CA ASN A 582 -1.96 -10.64 -13.17
C ASN A 582 -2.06 -10.42 -14.70
N ASP A 583 -1.08 -10.87 -15.50
CA ASP A 583 -0.90 -10.51 -16.92
C ASP A 583 -0.68 -9.00 -17.15
N ASP A 584 -0.05 -8.29 -16.18
CA ASP A 584 0.41 -6.90 -16.38
C ASP A 584 1.60 -6.79 -17.36
N GLY A 585 2.32 -7.91 -17.54
CA GLY A 585 3.38 -8.10 -18.52
C GLY A 585 4.79 -8.10 -17.93
N HIS A 586 4.94 -7.73 -16.66
CA HIS A 586 6.20 -7.77 -15.93
C HIS A 586 6.21 -8.98 -14.97
N VAL A 587 6.91 -8.93 -13.83
CA VAL A 587 7.32 -10.15 -13.11
C VAL A 587 7.49 -9.99 -11.60
N ASP A 588 6.74 -10.80 -10.87
CA ASP A 588 7.06 -11.29 -9.54
C ASP A 588 8.45 -12.00 -9.41
N ILE A 589 9.20 -11.65 -8.37
CA ILE A 589 10.29 -12.48 -7.81
C ILE A 589 9.98 -12.62 -6.31
N VAL A 590 9.95 -13.85 -5.79
CA VAL A 590 9.00 -14.18 -4.71
C VAL A 590 9.51 -14.96 -3.51
N ILE A 591 9.05 -14.48 -2.36
CA ILE A 591 9.22 -15.01 -1.00
C ILE A 591 7.86 -15.21 -0.37
N VAL A 592 7.79 -16.11 0.62
CA VAL A 592 6.71 -16.16 1.61
C VAL A 592 7.20 -16.65 2.96
N ASN A 593 6.25 -16.93 3.85
CA ASN A 593 6.48 -16.80 5.27
C ASN A 593 6.16 -18.07 6.02
N SER A 594 7.02 -19.06 6.01
CA SER A 594 6.82 -20.18 6.94
C SER A 594 7.24 -19.66 8.29
N GLY A 595 6.26 -19.22 9.08
CA GLY A 595 6.39 -18.58 10.37
C GLY A 595 5.73 -19.37 11.48
N SER A 596 4.43 -19.22 11.73
CA SER A 596 3.49 -18.16 11.30
C SER A 596 3.30 -17.72 9.84
N ASP A 597 3.17 -18.69 8.94
CA ASP A 597 2.42 -18.66 7.66
C ASP A 597 1.74 -17.33 7.22
N ASN A 598 2.28 -16.75 6.14
CA ASN A 598 1.57 -15.91 5.14
C ASN A 598 2.17 -16.11 3.73
N LEU A 599 1.32 -16.53 2.76
CA LEU A 599 1.68 -16.87 1.37
C LEU A 599 0.98 -15.85 0.50
N ASP A 600 1.69 -15.26 -0.43
CA ASP A 600 1.35 -13.89 -0.82
C ASP A 600 1.22 -13.78 -2.35
N VAL A 601 0.81 -12.65 -2.94
CA VAL A 601 0.68 -12.44 -4.41
C VAL A 601 1.50 -11.24 -4.87
N LEU A 602 2.36 -11.37 -5.89
CA LEU A 602 3.60 -10.58 -5.98
C LEU A 602 3.87 -9.82 -7.32
N PHE A 603 2.92 -9.04 -7.82
CA PHE A 603 3.04 -8.19 -9.02
C PHE A 603 4.24 -7.20 -9.01
N ASN A 604 4.72 -6.79 -10.19
CA ASN A 604 5.85 -5.86 -10.36
C ASN A 604 5.54 -4.82 -11.43
N THR A 605 5.65 -3.51 -11.15
CA THR A 605 5.38 -2.47 -12.16
C THR A 605 6.54 -2.16 -13.11
N GLY A 606 7.45 -3.12 -13.28
CA GLY A 606 8.32 -3.19 -14.46
C GLY A 606 9.48 -2.19 -14.50
N ASN A 607 9.90 -1.70 -13.33
CA ASN A 607 10.92 -0.64 -13.24
C ASN A 607 11.78 -0.67 -11.95
N GLY A 608 11.76 -1.77 -11.20
CA GLY A 608 12.28 -1.75 -9.82
C GLY A 608 11.30 -1.26 -8.78
N THR A 609 10.02 -1.51 -9.02
CA THR A 609 8.98 -1.32 -8.02
C THR A 609 7.92 -2.40 -8.19
N PHE A 610 8.22 -3.55 -7.57
CA PHE A 610 7.23 -4.36 -6.87
C PHE A 610 6.19 -3.51 -6.12
N GLU A 611 5.11 -4.17 -5.75
CA GLU A 611 3.95 -3.65 -5.06
C GLU A 611 4.06 -4.01 -3.52
N THR A 612 3.02 -3.99 -2.63
CA THR A 612 3.18 -4.40 -1.20
C THR A 612 1.96 -5.04 -0.41
N GLN A 613 2.16 -6.24 0.20
CA GLN A 613 1.63 -6.70 1.52
C GLN A 613 0.35 -7.58 1.81
N ILE A 614 -0.12 -8.60 1.04
CA ILE A 614 -1.30 -9.43 1.45
C ILE A 614 -1.13 -10.94 1.66
N THR A 615 -2.16 -11.53 2.29
CA THR A 615 -2.54 -12.95 2.28
C THR A 615 -4.07 -12.98 2.44
N TYR A 616 -4.79 -13.95 1.87
CA TYR A 616 -6.25 -14.04 2.04
C TYR A 616 -6.65 -14.98 3.21
N PRO A 617 -6.05 -14.78 4.43
CA PRO A 617 -5.99 -15.66 5.63
C PRO A 617 -5.38 -17.10 5.69
N ILE A 618 -4.10 -17.38 6.06
CA ILE A 618 -3.50 -18.78 6.11
C ILE A 618 -4.22 -19.94 6.83
N GLY A 619 -3.93 -20.23 8.11
CA GLY A 619 -4.28 -21.52 8.71
C GLY A 619 -4.36 -21.69 10.23
N VAL A 620 -5.28 -22.52 10.71
CA VAL A 620 -5.43 -22.77 12.15
C VAL A 620 -4.44 -23.85 12.59
N ASP A 621 -3.60 -23.45 13.52
CA ASP A 621 -2.72 -24.27 14.34
C ASP A 621 -1.40 -24.83 13.73
N SER A 622 -0.97 -24.85 12.47
CA SER A 622 -1.40 -24.43 11.13
C SER A 622 -0.45 -25.13 10.11
N PHE A 623 -0.14 -24.62 8.92
CA PHE A 623 1.09 -24.82 8.11
C PHE A 623 0.88 -25.61 6.77
N PRO A 624 1.00 -25.03 5.54
CA PRO A 624 1.23 -25.77 4.26
C PRO A 624 2.07 -25.06 3.14
N THR A 625 3.15 -25.66 2.60
CA THR A 625 4.41 -25.09 2.01
C THR A 625 4.50 -24.01 0.86
N TYR A 626 4.49 -24.26 -0.48
CA TYR A 626 5.50 -23.66 -1.45
C TYR A 626 5.21 -23.74 -2.99
N VAL A 627 5.69 -22.74 -3.75
CA VAL A 627 5.69 -22.43 -5.23
C VAL A 627 6.66 -23.13 -6.23
N THR A 628 6.35 -23.03 -7.53
CA THR A 628 7.20 -22.42 -8.60
C THR A 628 6.26 -21.66 -9.56
N ALA A 629 6.65 -21.31 -10.79
CA ALA A 629 5.66 -20.84 -11.77
C ALA A 629 4.89 -22.05 -12.36
N GLY A 630 3.56 -22.09 -12.21
CA GLY A 630 2.71 -23.06 -12.91
C GLY A 630 1.32 -22.51 -13.19
N ASP A 631 0.80 -22.66 -14.41
CA ASP A 631 -0.62 -22.38 -14.74
C ASP A 631 -1.44 -23.65 -14.47
N LEU A 632 -2.16 -23.64 -13.35
CA LEU A 632 -2.87 -24.76 -12.75
C LEU A 632 -4.39 -24.52 -12.78
N ASN A 633 -4.87 -23.83 -13.82
CA ASN A 633 -6.17 -24.09 -14.48
C ASN A 633 -6.00 -24.47 -15.97
N LYS A 634 -4.94 -23.95 -16.59
CA LYS A 634 -4.78 -23.65 -18.01
C LYS A 634 -5.70 -22.53 -18.50
N ASP A 635 -5.77 -21.44 -17.71
CA ASP A 635 -6.42 -20.17 -18.08
C ASP A 635 -5.42 -19.04 -18.44
N ASN A 636 -4.13 -19.36 -18.53
CA ASN A 636 -2.99 -18.46 -18.72
C ASN A 636 -2.72 -17.53 -17.53
N HIS A 637 -2.97 -18.02 -16.30
CA HIS A 637 -2.62 -17.34 -15.06
C HIS A 637 -1.50 -18.13 -14.35
N LEU A 638 -1.19 -17.86 -13.07
CA LEU A 638 -0.17 -18.62 -12.34
C LEU A 638 -0.57 -18.99 -10.90
N ASP A 639 -0.11 -20.16 -10.43
CA ASP A 639 -0.69 -20.96 -9.35
C ASP A 639 0.31 -21.97 -8.73
N ILE A 640 0.09 -22.35 -7.46
CA ILE A 640 1.11 -22.95 -6.57
C ILE A 640 0.71 -24.36 -6.07
N VAL A 641 1.43 -24.92 -5.08
CA VAL A 641 1.23 -26.28 -4.56
C VAL A 641 1.25 -26.32 -3.01
N THR A 642 0.17 -26.84 -2.42
CA THR A 642 -0.27 -26.44 -1.06
C THR A 642 0.51 -27.06 0.11
N VAL A 643 0.39 -28.35 0.41
CA VAL A 643 1.21 -29.09 1.40
C VAL A 643 0.86 -28.92 2.91
N ASN A 644 1.74 -29.03 3.93
CA ASN A 644 1.31 -29.45 5.30
C ASN A 644 2.40 -29.36 6.44
N SER A 645 2.07 -28.87 7.67
CA SER A 645 2.92 -28.99 8.90
C SER A 645 2.38 -28.93 10.40
N LYS A 646 1.12 -28.71 10.87
CA LYS A 646 0.61 -29.07 12.26
C LYS A 646 -0.58 -30.08 12.49
N ASN A 647 -1.67 -30.18 11.73
CA ASN A 647 -2.89 -30.98 12.03
C ASN A 647 -3.74 -31.66 10.87
N ASN A 648 -3.23 -31.87 9.65
CA ASN A 648 -3.55 -32.81 8.55
C ASN A 648 -4.45 -32.49 7.33
N SER A 649 -3.82 -32.56 6.15
CA SER A 649 -4.31 -32.79 4.76
C SER A 649 -3.15 -32.59 3.74
N ILE A 650 -3.39 -32.68 2.42
CA ILE A 650 -2.70 -32.13 1.20
C ILE A 650 -3.68 -32.33 0.00
N SER A 651 -3.54 -31.58 -1.09
CA SER A 651 -4.55 -30.54 -1.34
C SER A 651 -4.75 -30.07 -2.81
N ILE A 652 -4.45 -28.81 -3.13
CA ILE A 652 -4.70 -28.09 -4.42
C ILE A 652 -4.31 -26.61 -4.28
N ILE A 653 -3.77 -25.99 -5.34
CA ILE A 653 -3.83 -24.54 -5.63
C ILE A 653 -3.99 -24.36 -7.19
N MET A 654 -4.55 -23.22 -7.67
CA MET A 654 -5.25 -23.09 -8.98
C MET A 654 -5.54 -21.64 -9.59
N GLY A 655 -4.86 -20.52 -9.21
CA GLY A 655 -4.57 -19.30 -10.07
C GLY A 655 -5.69 -18.34 -10.52
N HIS A 656 -5.48 -17.01 -10.70
CA HIS A 656 -6.23 -16.16 -11.69
C HIS A 656 -5.87 -14.65 -11.79
N ALA A 657 -5.81 -14.08 -13.00
CA ALA A 657 -5.40 -12.70 -13.29
C ALA A 657 -6.21 -11.55 -12.62
N ASN A 658 -7.39 -11.82 -12.02
CA ASN A 658 -8.15 -10.81 -11.25
C ASN A 658 -8.85 -11.23 -9.94
N GLY A 659 -8.52 -12.38 -9.31
CA GLY A 659 -8.43 -12.39 -7.84
C GLY A 659 -9.10 -13.42 -6.89
N THR A 660 -10.39 -13.83 -6.94
CA THR A 660 -10.89 -14.75 -5.86
C THR A 660 -10.34 -16.07 -6.21
N PHE A 661 -9.87 -16.75 -5.18
CA PHE A 661 -9.22 -18.01 -5.34
C PHE A 661 -9.84 -19.05 -4.36
N ASP A 662 -11.10 -18.89 -3.97
CA ASP A 662 -11.71 -19.48 -2.78
C ASP A 662 -11.87 -21.03 -2.69
N ILE A 663 -12.07 -21.50 -1.45
CA ILE A 663 -12.61 -22.80 -0.96
C ILE A 663 -11.57 -23.95 -0.64
N PRO A 664 -11.52 -24.54 0.58
CA PRO A 664 -10.22 -24.84 1.18
C PRO A 664 -9.84 -26.30 1.58
N ARG A 665 -8.76 -26.85 1.02
CA ARG A 665 -8.42 -28.28 0.83
C ARG A 665 -7.89 -29.15 2.02
N VAL A 666 -8.40 -30.38 2.25
CA VAL A 666 -7.95 -31.42 3.25
C VAL A 666 -8.44 -32.89 2.99
N TYR A 667 -7.59 -33.90 2.72
CA TYR A 667 -8.01 -35.35 2.61
C TYR A 667 -7.29 -36.30 3.62
N PRO A 668 -7.84 -36.65 4.80
CA PRO A 668 -7.02 -37.23 5.89
C PRO A 668 -6.57 -38.72 5.81
N THR A 669 -5.66 -39.11 4.89
CA THR A 669 -5.08 -40.48 4.78
C THR A 669 -4.16 -40.90 5.95
N GLY A 670 -3.29 -41.90 5.75
CA GLY A 670 -2.64 -42.68 6.81
C GLY A 670 -1.62 -41.99 7.72
N LYS A 671 -1.34 -40.70 7.52
CA LYS A 671 -0.47 -39.85 8.36
C LYS A 671 1.00 -40.30 8.45
N ASN A 672 1.77 -39.63 9.30
CA ASN A 672 3.23 -39.49 9.25
C ASN A 672 3.72 -39.00 7.89
N SER A 673 2.95 -38.04 7.39
CA SER A 673 3.43 -36.96 6.55
C SER A 673 4.21 -35.93 7.40
N TYR A 674 5.44 -35.57 7.03
CA TYR A 674 6.02 -34.26 7.38
C TYR A 674 6.53 -33.53 6.06
N PRO A 675 5.63 -33.24 5.10
CA PRO A 675 5.80 -33.28 3.60
C PRO A 675 6.53 -32.13 2.85
N LEU A 676 7.32 -32.43 1.77
CA LEU A 676 8.24 -31.53 1.00
C LEU A 676 8.59 -31.80 -0.51
N ALA A 677 8.55 -30.83 -1.42
CA ALA A 677 9.18 -30.86 -2.79
C ALA A 677 8.64 -31.82 -3.90
N VAL A 678 8.33 -31.24 -5.09
CA VAL A 678 8.07 -31.87 -6.42
C VAL A 678 8.30 -30.85 -7.58
N ALA A 679 8.29 -31.28 -8.88
CA ALA A 679 8.53 -30.49 -10.11
C ALA A 679 7.60 -30.89 -11.28
N ILE A 680 7.38 -29.98 -12.24
CA ILE A 680 6.44 -30.06 -13.41
C ILE A 680 7.10 -30.62 -14.69
N ASP A 681 6.31 -31.29 -15.55
CA ASP A 681 6.52 -31.50 -17.02
C ASP A 681 5.26 -32.10 -17.73
N ASP A 682 4.05 -31.59 -17.43
CA ASP A 682 2.73 -32.06 -17.94
C ASP A 682 2.63 -33.61 -17.93
N PHE A 683 3.13 -34.25 -16.87
CA PHE A 683 3.73 -35.61 -16.93
C PHE A 683 2.90 -36.72 -17.61
N ASN A 684 1.56 -36.64 -17.63
CA ASN A 684 0.68 -37.59 -18.31
C ASN A 684 -0.01 -37.08 -19.59
N ASP A 685 0.28 -35.85 -20.04
CA ASP A 685 -0.22 -35.11 -21.20
C ASP A 685 -1.67 -35.39 -21.66
N ASP A 686 -2.66 -35.06 -20.85
CA ASP A 686 -3.97 -34.57 -21.37
C ASP A 686 -3.96 -33.03 -21.51
N ASN A 687 -2.74 -32.45 -21.53
CA ASN A 687 -2.34 -31.06 -21.82
C ASN A 687 -2.53 -30.04 -20.66
N ARG A 688 -2.19 -30.38 -19.40
CA ARG A 688 -2.39 -29.55 -18.18
C ARG A 688 -1.18 -29.59 -17.21
N SER A 689 -1.38 -29.93 -15.94
CA SER A 689 -0.35 -30.30 -14.94
C SER A 689 -0.98 -31.26 -13.93
N ASP A 690 -0.23 -31.93 -13.05
CA ASP A 690 -0.35 -33.39 -13.03
C ASP A 690 -0.26 -34.03 -11.60
N LEU A 691 -0.76 -35.26 -11.29
CA LEU A 691 -0.58 -35.89 -9.94
C LEU A 691 -0.66 -37.46 -9.67
N ILE A 692 0.43 -38.09 -9.19
CA ILE A 692 0.43 -39.42 -8.49
C ILE A 692 1.24 -39.40 -7.17
N ILE A 693 0.76 -40.05 -6.08
CA ILE A 693 1.43 -39.96 -4.76
C ILE A 693 1.24 -41.12 -3.73
N ALA A 694 1.46 -40.87 -2.42
CA ALA A 694 2.18 -41.70 -1.40
C ALA A 694 1.82 -41.42 0.12
N ASN A 695 2.78 -41.36 1.09
CA ASN A 695 2.66 -40.63 2.40
C ASN A 695 4.05 -40.18 3.01
N ALA A 696 4.23 -39.01 3.68
CA ALA A 696 5.41 -38.09 3.47
C ALA A 696 6.74 -38.08 4.26
N GLY A 697 6.74 -38.34 5.56
CA GLY A 697 7.99 -38.60 6.32
C GLY A 697 8.00 -40.07 6.68
N LYS A 698 7.59 -40.85 5.69
CA LYS A 698 7.50 -42.28 5.70
C LYS A 698 7.31 -42.80 4.29
N ASP A 699 8.42 -43.23 3.75
CA ASP A 699 8.42 -44.61 3.32
C ASP A 699 7.57 -44.82 1.98
N THR A 700 6.48 -45.59 1.78
CA THR A 700 6.02 -45.88 0.36
C THR A 700 5.39 -44.73 -0.44
N ILE A 701 5.88 -44.66 -1.68
CA ILE A 701 5.26 -44.23 -2.94
C ILE A 701 4.21 -45.23 -3.47
N GLY A 702 3.94 -45.18 -4.78
CA GLY A 702 3.06 -46.10 -5.49
C GLY A 702 1.61 -45.64 -5.41
N VAL A 703 0.90 -45.70 -6.53
CA VAL A 703 -0.11 -44.67 -6.84
C VAL A 703 -1.25 -44.52 -5.82
N LEU A 704 -1.72 -43.29 -5.65
CA LEU A 704 -3.10 -42.94 -6.04
C LEU A 704 -2.96 -42.17 -7.36
N PHE A 705 -3.79 -42.46 -8.37
CA PHE A 705 -3.74 -41.84 -9.70
C PHE A 705 -5.06 -41.11 -10.03
N GLY A 706 -4.98 -40.01 -10.78
CA GLY A 706 -6.13 -39.22 -11.25
C GLY A 706 -6.63 -39.58 -12.64
N PHE A 707 -6.81 -38.62 -13.56
CA PHE A 707 -7.23 -38.85 -14.97
C PHE A 707 -7.20 -37.58 -15.84
N HIS A 708 -7.85 -36.53 -15.34
CA HIS A 708 -8.24 -35.26 -15.96
C HIS A 708 -8.62 -34.31 -14.79
N TYR A 709 -9.17 -33.12 -15.08
CA TYR A 709 -9.77 -32.18 -14.11
C TYR A 709 -10.53 -32.80 -12.92
N THR A 710 -11.10 -34.03 -13.00
CA THR A 710 -11.70 -34.72 -11.83
C THR A 710 -11.42 -36.24 -11.75
N THR A 711 -11.59 -36.78 -10.53
CA THR A 711 -11.62 -38.22 -10.13
C THR A 711 -10.28 -38.94 -9.93
N PHE A 712 -10.19 -39.76 -8.87
CA PHE A 712 -8.95 -40.38 -8.38
C PHE A 712 -9.10 -41.84 -7.89
N LYS A 713 -8.02 -42.65 -7.93
CA LYS A 713 -7.99 -44.12 -7.80
C LYS A 713 -6.81 -44.72 -6.97
N SER A 714 -7.14 -45.30 -5.80
CA SER A 714 -6.52 -46.45 -5.03
C SER A 714 -4.99 -46.64 -4.82
N HIS A 715 -4.60 -46.91 -3.55
CA HIS A 715 -3.24 -47.19 -3.01
C HIS A 715 -2.51 -48.46 -3.58
N LYS A 716 -1.53 -48.30 -4.51
CA LYS A 716 -0.55 -49.32 -5.04
C LYS A 716 0.88 -49.23 -4.43
N THR A 717 1.05 -49.54 -3.14
CA THR A 717 2.31 -49.56 -2.34
C THR A 717 3.65 -49.82 -3.08
N TYR A 718 4.45 -48.79 -3.44
CA TYR A 718 5.77 -48.91 -4.13
C TYR A 718 6.82 -47.86 -3.68
N SER A 719 8.13 -48.01 -3.97
CA SER A 719 9.10 -47.93 -2.84
C SER A 719 10.59 -47.45 -3.00
N SER A 720 11.68 -48.24 -2.87
CA SER A 720 11.87 -49.71 -2.93
C SER A 720 11.89 -50.51 -1.61
N ASP A 721 12.70 -50.18 -0.60
CA ASP A 721 13.07 -51.18 0.43
C ASP A 721 13.38 -50.70 1.87
N ASN A 722 13.34 -49.41 2.18
CA ASN A 722 13.61 -48.83 3.53
C ASN A 722 15.08 -48.70 3.92
N THR A 723 16.00 -48.88 2.97
CA THR A 723 17.34 -48.29 3.08
C THR A 723 17.38 -46.83 2.60
N ARG A 724 16.58 -46.46 1.58
CA ARG A 724 16.52 -45.09 1.01
C ARG A 724 15.23 -44.80 0.23
N ALA A 725 14.84 -43.51 0.17
CA ALA A 725 13.54 -43.00 -0.30
C ALA A 725 13.61 -41.54 -0.83
N PRO A 726 12.69 -41.09 -1.72
CA PRO A 726 12.79 -39.83 -2.51
C PRO A 726 13.12 -38.50 -1.80
N SER A 727 13.64 -37.54 -2.59
CA SER A 727 14.30 -36.27 -2.18
C SER A 727 13.81 -35.00 -2.91
N SER A 728 13.35 -35.12 -4.15
CA SER A 728 12.95 -34.02 -5.07
C SER A 728 12.51 -34.63 -6.41
N ILE A 729 12.14 -33.84 -7.43
CA ILE A 729 11.67 -34.29 -8.76
C ILE A 729 12.23 -33.30 -9.83
N ILE A 730 12.45 -33.78 -11.07
CA ILE A 730 12.56 -33.09 -12.40
C ILE A 730 12.66 -34.20 -13.48
N THR A 731 13.01 -33.90 -14.74
CA THR A 731 13.91 -34.73 -15.59
C THR A 731 14.64 -33.89 -16.66
N SER A 732 15.50 -34.43 -17.55
CA SER A 732 16.22 -33.62 -18.58
C SER A 732 16.83 -34.40 -19.76
N ASP A 733 16.71 -33.84 -20.98
CA ASP A 733 16.48 -34.56 -22.24
C ASP A 733 17.68 -35.32 -22.85
N PHE A 734 17.39 -36.43 -23.55
CA PHE A 734 18.35 -37.19 -24.38
C PHE A 734 17.96 -37.23 -25.89
N ASN A 735 16.66 -37.22 -26.23
CA ASN A 735 16.09 -37.80 -27.47
C ASN A 735 14.61 -37.37 -27.76
N ASN A 736 14.05 -36.40 -27.05
CA ASN A 736 12.80 -35.65 -27.31
C ASN A 736 11.41 -36.37 -27.22
N ASP A 737 11.22 -37.59 -27.77
CA ASP A 737 9.91 -38.33 -27.85
C ASP A 737 9.26 -38.84 -26.50
N LYS A 738 9.47 -38.18 -25.35
CA LYS A 738 8.78 -38.23 -24.02
C LYS A 738 8.83 -39.38 -22.94
N HIS A 739 9.28 -40.66 -23.09
CA HIS A 739 9.34 -41.69 -21.99
C HIS A 739 10.74 -42.09 -21.49
N LEU A 740 10.89 -42.23 -20.18
CA LEU A 740 12.16 -42.00 -19.48
C LEU A 740 12.89 -43.24 -18.92
N ASP A 741 14.17 -43.06 -18.54
CA ASP A 741 15.09 -44.05 -17.97
C ASP A 741 16.04 -43.37 -16.93
N ILE A 742 15.71 -43.47 -15.63
CA ILE A 742 15.84 -42.32 -14.69
C ILE A 742 16.84 -42.57 -13.53
N ALA A 743 17.51 -41.54 -13.00
CA ALA A 743 18.65 -41.67 -12.05
C ALA A 743 18.33 -41.85 -10.53
N VAL A 744 17.66 -40.90 -9.87
CA VAL A 744 17.04 -40.98 -8.53
C VAL A 744 17.93 -41.12 -7.28
N THR A 745 17.82 -40.20 -6.31
CA THR A 745 18.82 -40.01 -5.22
C THR A 745 18.34 -39.20 -3.98
N PHE A 746 18.95 -39.36 -2.79
CA PHE A 746 18.44 -38.92 -1.44
C PHE A 746 19.46 -38.98 -0.26
N TYR A 747 19.10 -38.57 0.98
CA TYR A 747 19.98 -38.53 2.17
C TYR A 747 20.51 -39.90 2.66
N ASN A 748 20.11 -41.03 2.07
CA ASN A 748 20.84 -42.31 2.20
C ASN A 748 21.40 -42.80 0.85
N SER A 749 21.77 -41.89 -0.04
CA SER A 749 22.27 -42.18 -1.38
C SER A 749 23.27 -41.15 -1.93
N ASN A 750 23.90 -41.48 -3.06
CA ASN A 750 25.30 -41.10 -3.28
C ASN A 750 25.68 -40.60 -4.67
N ASN A 751 24.95 -41.01 -5.72
CA ASN A 751 25.47 -41.14 -7.08
C ASN A 751 24.50 -40.53 -8.11
N ILE A 752 24.57 -40.98 -9.37
CA ILE A 752 23.43 -41.10 -10.29
C ILE A 752 23.44 -42.53 -10.87
N GLY A 753 22.53 -42.88 -11.78
CA GLY A 753 22.47 -44.22 -12.39
C GLY A 753 21.55 -44.30 -13.61
N VAL A 754 21.53 -45.47 -14.27
CA VAL A 754 20.79 -45.74 -15.51
C VAL A 754 20.19 -47.15 -15.48
N LEU A 755 19.06 -47.37 -16.16
CA LEU A 755 18.34 -48.65 -16.25
C LEU A 755 18.54 -49.33 -17.63
N LEU A 756 18.38 -48.58 -18.72
CA LEU A 756 18.18 -49.01 -20.11
C LEU A 756 16.86 -49.76 -20.34
N GLY A 757 15.94 -49.10 -21.04
CA GLY A 757 14.55 -49.52 -21.28
C GLY A 757 14.36 -50.68 -22.27
N TYR A 758 13.21 -51.34 -22.14
CA TYR A 758 12.72 -52.44 -22.98
C TYR A 758 11.19 -52.28 -23.07
N ASP A 759 10.65 -52.13 -24.29
CA ASP A 759 9.46 -51.26 -24.51
C ASP A 759 9.61 -49.89 -23.84
N ASN A 760 8.55 -49.10 -23.76
CA ASN A 760 8.55 -47.77 -23.15
C ASN A 760 8.62 -47.81 -21.61
N GLY A 761 9.47 -48.70 -21.06
CA GLY A 761 9.84 -48.76 -19.65
C GLY A 761 9.55 -50.07 -18.91
N SER A 762 9.78 -51.26 -19.47
CA SER A 762 9.60 -52.55 -18.75
C SER A 762 10.87 -53.07 -18.05
N PHE A 763 11.39 -52.26 -17.12
CA PHE A 763 12.14 -52.69 -15.93
C PHE A 763 13.23 -53.76 -16.15
N SER A 764 14.40 -53.37 -16.67
CA SER A 764 15.57 -54.24 -16.90
C SER A 764 16.37 -54.62 -15.63
N ILE A 765 15.64 -54.96 -14.56
CA ILE A 765 16.01 -55.53 -13.25
C ILE A 765 17.01 -54.75 -12.37
N MET A 766 16.86 -54.94 -11.04
CA MET A 766 17.54 -54.20 -9.96
C MET A 766 19.03 -54.56 -9.79
N MET A 767 19.85 -53.56 -9.46
CA MET A 767 21.25 -53.65 -9.00
C MET A 767 21.46 -52.76 -7.76
N ILE A 768 22.60 -52.88 -7.06
CA ILE A 768 22.95 -52.08 -5.87
C ILE A 768 24.49 -51.90 -5.75
N TYR A 769 25.02 -50.67 -5.73
CA TYR A 769 26.41 -50.35 -5.31
C TYR A 769 26.54 -49.02 -4.52
N SER A 770 27.76 -48.61 -4.10
CA SER A 770 28.06 -47.58 -3.06
C SER A 770 29.44 -46.90 -3.25
N THR A 771 29.78 -45.84 -2.48
CA THR A 771 31.00 -44.99 -2.67
C THR A 771 31.65 -44.34 -1.42
N GLY A 772 31.65 -42.99 -1.29
CA GLY A 772 32.71 -42.16 -0.69
C GLY A 772 32.50 -41.60 0.73
N HIS A 773 32.56 -40.26 0.93
CA HIS A 773 32.53 -39.63 2.27
C HIS A 773 32.14 -38.12 2.32
N GLY A 774 31.18 -37.77 3.18
CA GLY A 774 31.17 -36.47 3.90
C GLY A 774 30.57 -35.22 3.23
N SER A 775 29.85 -35.36 2.10
CA SER A 775 29.51 -34.24 1.18
C SER A 775 28.23 -33.40 1.49
N LEU A 776 27.28 -33.88 2.29
CA LEU A 776 26.28 -33.15 3.13
C LEU A 776 25.75 -31.74 2.62
N PRO A 777 24.74 -31.65 1.73
CA PRO A 777 24.36 -30.43 0.98
C PRO A 777 22.89 -30.17 0.52
N LYS A 778 22.58 -29.01 -0.11
CA LYS A 778 21.22 -28.56 -0.56
C LYS A 778 21.31 -27.48 -1.69
N SER A 779 20.67 -27.62 -2.88
CA SER A 779 20.64 -26.60 -3.99
C SER A 779 21.46 -26.94 -5.27
N LEU A 780 20.93 -27.06 -6.50
CA LEU A 780 21.73 -27.39 -7.71
C LEU A 780 21.06 -26.99 -9.06
N ALA A 781 21.84 -26.55 -10.07
CA ALA A 781 21.52 -26.52 -11.51
C ALA A 781 22.74 -26.60 -12.47
N ALA A 782 22.64 -26.24 -13.77
CA ALA A 782 23.76 -26.16 -14.75
C ALA A 782 23.57 -25.05 -15.83
N HIS A 783 24.59 -24.75 -16.66
CA HIS A 783 24.59 -23.82 -17.83
C HIS A 783 25.34 -24.48 -19.02
N ASP A 784 25.80 -23.73 -20.04
CA ASP A 784 26.39 -24.22 -21.32
C ASP A 784 27.83 -23.72 -21.63
N PHE A 785 28.49 -24.27 -22.68
CA PHE A 785 29.65 -23.64 -23.37
C PHE A 785 29.66 -23.76 -24.92
N ASN A 786 29.68 -24.96 -25.54
CA ASN A 786 29.69 -25.13 -27.02
C ASN A 786 29.43 -26.58 -27.52
N ASN A 787 28.97 -26.73 -28.77
CA ASN A 787 28.37 -27.95 -29.35
C ASN A 787 29.19 -29.27 -29.24
N ASP A 788 28.64 -30.26 -28.53
CA ASP A 788 28.97 -31.70 -28.50
C ASP A 788 27.88 -32.51 -27.71
N GLY A 789 27.28 -31.88 -26.67
CA GLY A 789 25.98 -32.17 -26.05
C GLY A 789 25.94 -33.17 -24.88
N ARG A 790 26.08 -32.68 -23.64
CA ARG A 790 25.69 -33.29 -22.33
C ARG A 790 25.75 -32.19 -21.27
N SER A 791 24.94 -32.27 -20.21
CA SER A 791 25.35 -31.72 -18.90
C SER A 791 26.67 -32.35 -18.47
N ASP A 792 27.78 -31.60 -18.43
CA ASP A 792 29.14 -32.11 -18.19
C ASP A 792 29.46 -32.12 -16.67
N ILE A 793 28.67 -32.92 -15.93
CA ILE A 793 28.59 -33.06 -14.47
C ILE A 793 29.92 -32.74 -13.76
N ILE A 794 29.91 -31.64 -13.00
CA ILE A 794 31.14 -30.96 -12.59
C ILE A 794 31.73 -31.46 -11.25
N VAL A 795 30.97 -32.25 -10.48
CA VAL A 795 31.43 -33.04 -9.31
C VAL A 795 32.46 -32.36 -8.39
N VAL A 796 32.28 -31.07 -8.11
CA VAL A 796 33.31 -30.17 -7.55
C VAL A 796 33.26 -30.07 -6.01
N ASN A 797 34.39 -29.79 -5.34
CA ASN A 797 34.55 -30.11 -3.90
C ASN A 797 35.19 -29.08 -2.95
N SER A 798 35.12 -29.35 -1.63
CA SER A 798 35.40 -28.39 -0.56
C SER A 798 36.19 -28.90 0.68
N GLY A 799 37.31 -29.61 0.51
CA GLY A 799 38.36 -29.75 1.53
C GLY A 799 39.04 -31.11 1.48
N THR A 800 40.30 -31.25 1.05
CA THR A 800 41.44 -30.35 0.74
C THR A 800 41.27 -29.28 -0.37
N ASN A 801 40.12 -29.22 -1.03
CA ASN A 801 39.58 -28.13 -1.86
C ASN A 801 40.46 -27.66 -3.05
N GLU A 802 40.15 -28.23 -4.22
CA GLU A 802 40.96 -28.32 -5.43
C GLU A 802 40.33 -27.73 -6.72
N ILE A 803 41.15 -27.38 -7.72
CA ILE A 803 40.70 -26.98 -9.08
C ILE A 803 41.78 -27.20 -10.15
N GLY A 804 41.38 -27.62 -11.35
CA GLY A 804 42.22 -27.82 -12.55
C GLY A 804 41.55 -28.76 -13.55
N ILE A 805 41.59 -28.42 -14.83
CA ILE A 805 40.40 -28.55 -15.69
C ILE A 805 40.63 -29.41 -16.94
N PHE A 806 39.57 -30.14 -17.32
CA PHE A 806 39.43 -31.06 -18.45
C PHE A 806 37.93 -31.14 -18.81
N LEU A 807 37.55 -31.93 -19.83
CA LEU A 807 36.24 -31.83 -20.50
C LEU A 807 35.62 -33.20 -20.83
N GLY A 808 34.33 -33.20 -21.19
CA GLY A 808 33.48 -34.36 -21.48
C GLY A 808 33.85 -35.26 -22.66
N TYR A 809 33.08 -36.34 -22.83
CA TYR A 809 33.38 -37.41 -23.80
C TYR A 809 32.19 -38.20 -24.37
N GLY A 810 30.96 -37.99 -23.87
CA GLY A 810 29.73 -38.59 -24.43
C GLY A 810 29.60 -40.12 -24.45
N ASN A 811 30.36 -40.88 -23.63
CA ASN A 811 30.30 -42.35 -23.59
C ASN A 811 30.82 -43.00 -22.30
N GLY A 812 30.80 -42.31 -21.15
CA GLY A 812 31.33 -42.79 -19.85
C GLY A 812 32.86 -43.02 -19.72
N ASN A 813 33.53 -43.48 -20.79
CA ASN A 813 34.85 -44.10 -20.73
C ASN A 813 36.00 -43.06 -20.80
N PHE A 814 36.19 -42.33 -19.70
CA PHE A 814 37.15 -41.23 -19.54
C PHE A 814 38.57 -41.68 -19.12
N ALA A 815 39.32 -40.86 -18.35
CA ALA A 815 40.80 -40.87 -18.35
C ALA A 815 41.52 -41.08 -17.01
N THR A 816 40.86 -40.94 -15.85
CA THR A 816 41.45 -40.90 -14.48
C THR A 816 42.40 -39.72 -14.21
N MET A 817 42.94 -39.61 -12.99
CA MET A 817 43.35 -38.35 -12.33
C MET A 817 44.86 -38.14 -12.10
N ILE A 818 45.26 -36.87 -11.93
CA ILE A 818 46.54 -36.41 -11.35
C ILE A 818 46.23 -35.18 -10.47
N ARG A 819 46.68 -35.10 -9.20
CA ARG A 819 46.18 -34.05 -8.28
C ARG A 819 47.20 -33.33 -7.38
N TYR A 820 46.85 -32.08 -7.07
CA TYR A 820 47.29 -31.19 -5.98
C TYR A 820 46.03 -30.47 -5.41
N ALA A 821 45.92 -29.13 -5.28
CA ALA A 821 44.61 -28.46 -5.05
C ALA A 821 44.41 -27.02 -5.64
N THR A 822 44.24 -25.91 -4.88
CA THR A 822 44.01 -24.50 -5.40
C THR A 822 44.84 -23.33 -4.79
N GLY A 823 44.45 -22.75 -3.64
CA GLY A 823 45.08 -21.57 -2.99
C GLY A 823 45.30 -21.71 -1.45
N LYS A 824 44.47 -21.03 -0.63
CA LYS A 824 44.36 -21.11 0.85
C LYS A 824 42.90 -21.42 1.29
N ASP A 825 42.64 -21.96 2.48
CA ASP A 825 41.31 -22.45 2.96
C ASP A 825 40.15 -21.41 3.07
N SER A 826 38.90 -21.88 3.16
CA SER A 826 37.61 -21.13 3.07
C SER A 826 36.45 -21.87 3.79
N ASN A 827 35.20 -21.34 3.81
CA ASN A 827 34.01 -22.09 4.26
C ASN A 827 32.66 -21.75 3.54
N PRO A 828 32.04 -22.67 2.75
CA PRO A 828 31.16 -22.27 1.64
C PRO A 828 29.66 -22.64 1.73
N VAL A 829 28.86 -22.20 0.73
CA VAL A 829 27.80 -23.05 0.14
C VAL A 829 27.64 -23.04 -1.40
N ALA A 830 28.39 -22.34 -2.26
CA ALA A 830 27.96 -22.13 -3.66
C ALA A 830 29.01 -22.39 -4.74
N ILE A 831 28.66 -23.15 -5.77
CA ILE A 831 28.92 -22.78 -7.17
C ILE A 831 27.65 -22.04 -7.68
N VAL A 832 27.73 -21.28 -8.77
CA VAL A 832 26.62 -20.90 -9.68
C VAL A 832 27.21 -20.01 -10.80
N LEU A 833 26.46 -19.86 -11.88
CA LEU A 833 26.93 -19.60 -13.24
C LEU A 833 26.13 -18.40 -13.76
N THR A 834 26.45 -17.18 -13.31
CA THR A 834 25.45 -16.10 -13.24
C THR A 834 26.09 -14.70 -13.28
N ASP A 835 25.48 -13.81 -14.06
CA ASP A 835 26.05 -12.52 -14.50
C ASP A 835 26.28 -11.49 -13.39
N ILE A 836 25.22 -10.80 -12.94
CA ILE A 836 25.28 -9.58 -12.09
C ILE A 836 25.89 -8.33 -12.77
N ASN A 837 26.56 -8.41 -13.94
CA ASN A 837 27.29 -7.30 -14.59
C ASN A 837 27.16 -7.17 -16.13
N ASN A 838 25.97 -7.49 -16.66
CA ASN A 838 25.51 -7.34 -18.05
C ASN A 838 26.46 -7.93 -19.11
N ASP A 839 26.60 -9.27 -19.10
CA ASP A 839 27.77 -9.93 -19.67
C ASP A 839 27.54 -10.96 -20.79
N GLY A 840 27.41 -12.27 -20.50
CA GLY A 840 27.31 -13.33 -21.50
C GLY A 840 28.44 -14.37 -21.66
N ARG A 841 29.55 -14.35 -20.90
CA ARG A 841 30.52 -15.49 -20.85
C ARG A 841 30.83 -16.00 -19.42
N ILE A 842 29.79 -15.98 -18.59
CA ILE A 842 29.52 -16.58 -17.28
C ILE A 842 30.39 -16.11 -16.11
N ASP A 843 29.70 -15.47 -15.16
CA ASP A 843 30.23 -14.87 -13.94
C ASP A 843 29.75 -15.59 -12.67
N ILE A 844 30.14 -15.12 -11.47
CA ILE A 844 30.21 -15.98 -10.26
C ILE A 844 29.88 -15.27 -8.93
N ILE A 845 28.78 -15.73 -8.32
CA ILE A 845 28.42 -15.66 -6.89
C ILE A 845 29.38 -16.49 -6.01
N VAL A 846 29.55 -16.07 -4.74
CA VAL A 846 30.17 -16.90 -3.68
C VAL A 846 29.35 -16.85 -2.39
N ALA A 847 29.29 -17.99 -1.69
CA ALA A 847 28.58 -18.20 -0.43
C ALA A 847 29.54 -18.46 0.74
N ASN A 848 29.33 -17.84 1.91
CA ASN A 848 30.34 -17.76 3.00
C ASN A 848 29.81 -18.25 4.38
N TYR A 849 29.43 -19.53 4.49
CA TYR A 849 28.41 -20.01 5.45
C TYR A 849 28.85 -20.45 6.86
N ALA A 850 29.76 -19.68 7.45
CA ALA A 850 30.02 -19.56 8.89
C ALA A 850 30.65 -18.18 9.20
N PHE A 851 30.70 -17.32 8.19
CA PHE A 851 31.60 -16.17 8.04
C PHE A 851 30.78 -14.91 7.75
N ASN A 852 31.06 -14.29 6.60
CA ASN A 852 31.18 -12.86 6.45
C ASN A 852 31.25 -12.48 4.95
N ASN A 853 30.62 -11.35 4.63
CA ASN A 853 30.66 -10.50 3.42
C ASN A 853 30.44 -11.11 2.02
N ILE A 854 30.16 -10.18 1.10
CA ILE A 854 30.41 -10.22 -0.34
C ILE A 854 31.52 -9.20 -0.68
N GLY A 855 31.99 -9.12 -1.93
CA GLY A 855 32.95 -8.08 -2.35
C GLY A 855 33.54 -8.32 -3.74
N ILE A 856 33.41 -7.35 -4.65
CA ILE A 856 33.25 -7.66 -6.09
C ILE A 856 33.98 -6.69 -7.05
N LEU A 857 33.98 -6.98 -8.38
CA LEU A 857 35.24 -6.87 -9.14
C LEU A 857 35.28 -6.95 -10.71
N LEU A 858 34.17 -7.05 -11.46
CA LEU A 858 34.10 -7.33 -12.93
C LEU A 858 34.72 -8.65 -13.44
N GLY A 859 33.98 -9.38 -14.29
CA GLY A 859 34.53 -10.40 -15.19
C GLY A 859 35.52 -9.85 -16.23
N HIS A 860 36.40 -10.68 -16.80
CA HIS A 860 37.46 -10.19 -17.72
C HIS A 860 38.12 -11.19 -18.72
N GLY A 861 37.52 -12.34 -18.99
CA GLY A 861 37.84 -13.17 -20.17
C GLY A 861 38.97 -14.21 -20.04
N ASN A 862 38.82 -15.26 -20.85
CA ASN A 862 39.80 -16.24 -21.54
C ASN A 862 40.86 -16.58 -20.35
N LEU A 863 40.71 -17.76 -19.72
CA LEU A 863 41.67 -18.54 -18.92
C LEU A 863 42.56 -17.80 -17.89
N THR A 864 42.08 -17.75 -16.63
CA THR A 864 42.87 -17.84 -15.37
C THR A 864 41.88 -17.96 -14.20
N PHE A 865 41.65 -19.17 -13.68
CA PHE A 865 40.56 -19.46 -12.73
C PHE A 865 40.75 -18.73 -11.38
N ASN A 866 39.88 -17.76 -11.05
CA ASN A 866 40.25 -16.67 -10.12
C ASN A 866 39.36 -16.47 -8.85
N THR A 867 38.91 -15.25 -8.53
CA THR A 867 39.22 -14.60 -7.21
C THR A 867 38.22 -13.55 -6.67
N MET A 868 38.52 -12.69 -5.65
CA MET A 868 39.01 -12.94 -4.27
C MET A 868 40.00 -11.90 -3.63
N VAL A 869 39.52 -11.04 -2.71
CA VAL A 869 40.25 -10.20 -1.70
C VAL A 869 39.41 -10.11 -0.39
N THR A 870 39.93 -9.64 0.77
CA THR A 870 39.17 -9.60 2.05
C THR A 870 39.49 -8.37 2.94
N TYR A 871 38.47 -7.69 3.50
CA TYR A 871 38.59 -6.50 4.38
C TYR A 871 37.91 -6.65 5.77
N SER A 872 36.95 -5.80 6.18
CA SER A 872 36.30 -5.83 7.53
C SER A 872 34.95 -5.07 7.62
N THR A 873 33.86 -5.70 8.11
CA THR A 873 32.53 -5.08 8.37
C THR A 873 31.76 -5.73 9.59
N GLY A 874 30.48 -6.11 9.47
CA GLY A 874 29.54 -6.46 10.58
C GLY A 874 29.59 -7.88 11.17
N ASN A 875 28.61 -8.26 12.02
CA ASN A 875 28.84 -9.32 13.03
C ASN A 875 27.66 -10.21 13.46
N ASN A 876 27.94 -11.53 13.58
CA ASN A 876 27.09 -12.63 14.10
C ASN A 876 25.78 -12.89 13.33
N SER A 877 25.24 -11.88 12.65
CA SER A 877 24.78 -11.79 11.26
C SER A 877 24.37 -13.02 10.42
N LYS A 878 25.26 -14.01 10.23
CA LYS A 878 25.43 -14.82 9.00
C LYS A 878 26.04 -14.02 7.81
N PRO A 879 26.13 -14.47 6.52
CA PRO A 879 24.76 -13.94 5.18
C PRO A 879 23.50 -14.86 5.06
N THR A 880 22.54 -14.69 4.12
CA THR A 880 21.76 -15.86 3.62
C THR A 880 21.34 -15.82 2.14
N SER A 881 20.62 -14.78 1.69
CA SER A 881 19.88 -14.79 0.43
C SER A 881 20.71 -14.38 -0.79
N ILE A 882 20.18 -14.72 -1.97
CA ILE A 882 20.43 -14.10 -3.28
C ILE A 882 19.06 -13.94 -3.94
N ALA A 883 18.65 -12.70 -4.22
CA ALA A 883 17.24 -12.29 -4.15
C ALA A 883 17.06 -10.87 -4.74
N VAL A 884 16.25 -10.64 -5.78
CA VAL A 884 16.44 -9.52 -6.73
C VAL A 884 15.17 -8.79 -7.23
N ASP A 885 15.33 -7.51 -7.63
CA ASP A 885 14.50 -6.64 -8.50
C ASP A 885 15.30 -5.33 -8.75
N ASP A 886 14.70 -4.15 -8.98
CA ASP A 886 15.36 -2.82 -9.13
C ASP A 886 14.89 -1.83 -8.02
N PHE A 887 15.41 -0.58 -7.93
CA PHE A 887 15.22 0.34 -6.79
C PHE A 887 15.17 1.84 -7.16
N ASP A 888 16.08 2.71 -6.65
CA ASP A 888 15.98 4.18 -6.67
C ASP A 888 16.06 4.88 -8.05
N ASN A 889 16.32 4.12 -9.11
CA ASN A 889 16.35 4.57 -10.51
C ASN A 889 17.40 5.67 -10.85
N ASP A 890 18.40 5.93 -9.99
CA ASP A 890 19.56 6.82 -10.26
C ASP A 890 20.89 6.02 -10.50
N GLY A 891 20.79 4.73 -10.83
CA GLY A 891 21.92 3.85 -11.19
C GLY A 891 22.70 3.23 -10.01
N GLN A 892 22.04 3.05 -8.86
CA GLN A 892 22.69 2.83 -7.56
C GLN A 892 22.57 1.41 -6.92
N ILE A 893 22.21 0.33 -7.64
CA ILE A 893 22.62 -1.09 -7.36
C ILE A 893 22.68 -1.55 -5.86
N ASP A 894 21.57 -1.72 -5.13
CA ASP A 894 21.56 -2.16 -3.71
C ASP A 894 21.76 -3.71 -3.50
N ILE A 895 21.64 -4.21 -2.24
CA ILE A 895 21.81 -5.61 -1.72
C ILE A 895 20.49 -6.12 -1.05
N VAL A 896 20.40 -7.26 -0.33
CA VAL A 896 19.29 -7.59 0.64
C VAL A 896 19.85 -8.30 1.89
N VAL A 897 19.10 -8.41 3.02
CA VAL A 897 19.62 -9.05 4.27
C VAL A 897 18.67 -10.01 5.05
N ALA A 898 19.15 -11.25 5.32
CA ALA A 898 18.39 -12.41 5.88
C ALA A 898 18.89 -13.04 7.23
N ASN A 899 18.44 -12.57 8.40
CA ASN A 899 19.36 -12.39 9.56
C ASN A 899 19.27 -13.36 10.79
N TYR A 900 19.30 -14.71 10.66
CA TYR A 900 18.96 -15.70 11.74
C TYR A 900 19.35 -15.33 13.19
N ARG A 901 20.58 -14.84 13.42
CA ARG A 901 21.08 -14.62 14.77
C ARG A 901 20.90 -13.20 15.31
N THR A 902 20.64 -12.20 14.46
CA THR A 902 20.65 -10.78 14.84
C THR A 902 19.26 -10.15 14.83
N SER A 903 18.48 -10.30 13.76
CA SER A 903 17.15 -9.68 13.63
C SER A 903 17.16 -8.13 13.89
N THR A 904 17.91 -7.29 13.13
CA THR A 904 18.13 -5.80 13.33
C THR A 904 17.82 -4.79 12.16
N ILE A 905 18.65 -3.82 11.66
CA ILE A 905 18.32 -2.83 10.53
C ILE A 905 19.53 -2.31 9.70
N CYS A 906 19.44 -2.22 8.36
CA CYS A 906 20.34 -1.54 7.39
C CYS A 906 19.65 -1.12 6.06
N ILE A 907 20.42 -0.53 5.11
CA ILE A 907 20.24 -0.43 3.63
C ILE A 907 21.68 -0.28 3.01
N PHE A 908 21.92 -0.43 1.69
CA PHE A 908 23.24 -0.39 0.97
C PHE A 908 23.35 0.71 -0.16
N LEU A 909 23.24 0.38 -1.47
CA LEU A 909 23.62 1.00 -2.80
C LEU A 909 24.77 0.27 -3.57
N GLY A 910 25.27 0.72 -4.75
CA GLY A 910 26.29 0.07 -5.62
C GLY A 910 26.55 0.69 -7.02
N TYR A 911 27.12 -0.09 -7.98
CA TYR A 911 27.42 0.28 -9.39
C TYR A 911 27.36 -0.93 -10.39
N GLU A 912 27.00 -0.69 -11.67
CA GLU A 912 26.71 -1.66 -12.78
C GLU A 912 27.79 -2.70 -13.10
N ASN A 913 29.01 -2.48 -12.64
CA ASN A 913 30.17 -3.35 -12.85
C ASN A 913 30.14 -4.63 -11.98
N GLY A 914 28.93 -4.96 -11.52
CA GLY A 914 28.62 -5.94 -10.49
C GLY A 914 29.33 -5.69 -9.16
N SER A 915 29.49 -4.43 -8.71
CA SER A 915 30.11 -4.13 -7.40
C SER A 915 29.30 -3.13 -6.57
N PHE A 916 29.20 -3.37 -5.26
CA PHE A 916 28.11 -2.88 -4.42
C PHE A 916 28.62 -2.02 -3.24
N THR A 917 27.69 -1.58 -2.37
CA THR A 917 28.00 -0.80 -1.15
C THR A 917 27.79 -1.60 0.14
N THR A 918 27.14 -1.01 1.15
CA THR A 918 27.35 -1.32 2.56
C THR A 918 26.11 -1.20 3.42
N GLN A 919 25.95 -2.20 4.29
CA GLN A 919 25.14 -2.19 5.50
C GLN A 919 25.27 -0.92 6.37
N MET A 920 24.21 -0.11 6.41
CA MET A 920 23.84 0.75 7.55
C MET A 920 23.61 -0.10 8.85
N ASN A 921 23.27 0.49 10.01
CA ASN A 921 23.15 -0.25 11.29
C ASN A 921 22.23 0.42 12.34
N TYR A 922 20.96 -0.01 12.45
CA TYR A 922 20.05 0.25 13.59
C TYR A 922 19.49 -1.09 14.17
N SER A 923 18.24 -1.15 14.68
CA SER A 923 17.64 -2.33 15.32
C SER A 923 16.11 -2.40 15.22
N THR A 924 15.57 -3.59 14.91
CA THR A 924 14.15 -3.96 15.10
C THR A 924 13.95 -4.59 16.49
N GLY A 925 13.20 -5.72 16.60
CA GLY A 925 12.54 -6.20 17.82
C GLY A 925 13.31 -7.27 18.61
N TYR A 926 12.82 -8.53 18.60
CA TYR A 926 13.33 -9.58 19.49
C TYR A 926 13.27 -11.03 18.93
N GLN A 927 14.43 -11.68 18.87
CA GLN A 927 14.62 -13.16 18.87
C GLN A 927 13.71 -13.99 17.93
N SER A 928 13.63 -13.58 16.67
CA SER A 928 12.72 -14.15 15.67
C SER A 928 13.27 -15.34 14.86
N TRP A 929 14.54 -15.24 14.48
CA TRP A 929 15.40 -16.24 13.81
C TRP A 929 15.23 -16.51 12.29
N PRO A 930 15.42 -15.49 11.41
CA PRO A 930 15.41 -15.55 9.93
C PRO A 930 16.15 -16.66 9.22
N SER A 931 15.65 -17.18 8.09
CA SER A 931 16.20 -18.45 7.63
C SER A 931 16.27 -18.77 6.12
N SER A 932 15.65 -17.97 5.23
CA SER A 932 16.34 -17.13 4.19
C SER A 932 15.38 -16.00 3.74
N ILE A 933 15.04 -15.75 2.44
CA ILE A 933 14.10 -14.71 1.87
C ILE A 933 14.04 -14.79 0.32
N THR A 934 13.30 -13.87 -0.32
CA THR A 934 13.78 -12.85 -1.31
C THR A 934 13.07 -11.49 -1.09
N VAL A 935 13.49 -10.42 -1.78
CA VAL A 935 12.61 -9.27 -2.08
C VAL A 935 11.46 -9.69 -2.98
N GLY A 936 10.36 -8.93 -2.96
CA GLY A 936 9.17 -9.19 -3.76
C GLY A 936 8.15 -8.06 -3.66
N ASP A 937 6.94 -8.34 -4.12
CA ASP A 937 5.72 -7.62 -3.74
C ASP A 937 5.04 -8.34 -2.56
N PHE A 938 3.93 -7.83 -2.01
CA PHE A 938 2.77 -8.73 -1.85
C PHE A 938 1.31 -8.18 -2.04
N ASN A 939 1.08 -6.94 -2.52
CA ASN A 939 -0.22 -6.41 -2.96
C ASN A 939 -0.11 -5.07 -3.73
N GLU A 940 -0.49 -5.11 -5.01
CA GLU A 940 -1.21 -4.11 -5.83
C GLU A 940 -0.89 -2.58 -5.73
N ASP A 941 0.30 -2.14 -5.29
CA ASP A 941 0.62 -0.76 -4.88
C ASP A 941 1.84 -0.02 -5.48
N ASN A 942 2.76 -0.66 -6.19
CA ASN A 942 4.01 -0.08 -6.72
C ASN A 942 4.96 0.62 -5.70
N ARG A 943 5.12 0.07 -4.48
CA ARG A 943 6.04 0.59 -3.44
C ARG A 943 6.98 -0.44 -2.77
N LEU A 944 7.11 -1.68 -3.30
CA LEU A 944 8.16 -2.71 -3.14
C LEU A 944 8.41 -3.31 -1.73
N ASP A 945 8.26 -4.64 -1.60
CA ASP A 945 8.13 -5.37 -0.33
C ASP A 945 9.16 -6.47 -0.03
N ILE A 946 9.13 -6.95 1.22
CA ILE A 946 9.89 -8.12 1.69
C ILE A 946 9.07 -8.86 2.78
N ALA A 947 8.58 -10.07 2.47
CA ALA A 947 7.72 -10.85 3.38
C ALA A 947 8.53 -11.71 4.36
N THR A 948 8.30 -11.60 5.71
CA THR A 948 9.21 -12.23 6.71
C THR A 948 8.69 -12.97 8.00
N SER A 949 8.06 -14.17 7.92
CA SER A 949 8.13 -15.24 8.97
C SER A 949 7.06 -15.40 10.06
N ASN A 950 7.31 -15.79 11.33
CA ASN A 950 8.48 -15.70 12.21
C ASN A 950 8.73 -16.99 13.09
N TYR A 951 9.99 -17.46 13.24
CA TYR A 951 10.35 -18.89 13.49
C TYR A 951 10.25 -19.31 14.95
N ASN A 952 10.85 -18.49 15.82
CA ASN A 952 10.87 -18.72 17.26
C ASN A 952 9.66 -18.06 17.94
N MET A 953 8.94 -17.22 17.21
CA MET A 953 7.84 -16.39 17.70
C MET A 953 6.45 -16.87 17.30
N ASN A 954 6.31 -17.49 16.12
CA ASN A 954 5.02 -17.67 15.45
C ASN A 954 4.10 -16.44 15.50
N ASN A 955 4.65 -15.22 15.36
CA ASN A 955 3.95 -14.01 14.97
C ASN A 955 4.88 -13.11 14.14
N VAL A 956 4.49 -12.74 12.91
CA VAL A 956 5.42 -12.30 11.84
C VAL A 956 6.16 -10.97 12.11
N GLY A 957 7.07 -10.60 11.21
CA GLY A 957 7.28 -9.21 10.83
C GLY A 957 7.00 -8.99 9.33
N ILE A 958 6.12 -8.06 8.97
CA ILE A 958 5.61 -7.88 7.61
C ILE A 958 5.62 -6.38 7.33
N PHE A 959 6.54 -5.94 6.46
CA PHE A 959 6.88 -4.52 6.28
C PHE A 959 6.93 -4.14 4.78
N LEU A 960 5.90 -3.47 4.26
CA LEU A 960 5.86 -2.76 2.95
C LEU A 960 7.10 -1.90 2.69
N GLY A 961 7.45 -1.57 1.44
CA GLY A 961 8.30 -0.40 1.20
C GLY A 961 7.57 0.91 1.44
N TYR A 962 6.26 0.97 1.15
CA TYR A 962 5.32 2.06 1.47
C TYR A 962 5.57 3.41 0.75
N GLY A 963 6.80 3.68 0.30
CA GLY A 963 7.20 4.72 -0.65
C GLY A 963 7.10 6.19 -0.23
N ASN A 964 6.14 6.56 0.60
CA ASN A 964 5.65 7.94 0.82
C ASN A 964 6.61 8.89 1.59
N GLY A 965 7.76 8.42 2.05
CA GLY A 965 8.66 9.15 2.96
C GLY A 965 8.59 8.66 4.41
N SER A 966 7.55 7.91 4.75
CA SER A 966 7.60 6.86 5.76
C SER A 966 7.66 5.49 5.07
N PHE A 967 8.35 4.53 5.69
CA PHE A 967 8.70 3.23 5.13
C PHE A 967 8.59 2.15 6.21
N SER A 968 8.32 0.89 5.86
CA SER A 968 7.52 0.07 6.78
C SER A 968 8.24 -0.66 7.91
N SER A 969 7.40 -1.05 8.86
CA SER A 969 7.68 -1.72 10.12
C SER A 969 6.48 -2.62 10.52
N VAL A 970 6.34 -2.96 11.81
CA VAL A 970 5.27 -3.77 12.41
C VAL A 970 5.19 -5.27 12.04
N THR A 971 4.61 -5.69 10.90
CA THR A 971 3.31 -6.42 10.99
C THR A 971 3.34 -7.92 11.35
N THR A 972 2.44 -8.37 12.25
CA THR A 972 2.69 -9.50 13.19
C THR A 972 1.67 -10.65 13.20
N TYR A 973 1.48 -11.35 12.07
CA TYR A 973 0.47 -12.41 11.93
C TYR A 973 0.91 -13.76 12.53
N SER A 974 0.02 -14.42 13.28
CA SER A 974 0.26 -15.74 13.87
C SER A 974 -0.53 -16.80 13.11
N THR A 975 -0.24 -18.07 13.36
CA THR A 975 -0.93 -19.20 12.72
C THR A 975 -1.09 -20.37 13.66
N GLY A 976 -0.03 -20.75 14.35
CA GLY A 976 -0.05 -21.84 15.31
C GLY A 976 1.13 -21.82 16.26
N ASP A 977 0.81 -21.86 17.56
CA ASP A 977 1.80 -21.92 18.63
C ASP A 977 2.73 -23.15 18.48
N GLY A 978 4.03 -22.90 18.43
CA GLY A 978 5.09 -23.92 18.38
C GLY A 978 5.44 -24.41 16.96
N SER A 979 6.08 -23.56 16.15
CA SER A 979 6.24 -23.75 14.70
C SER A 979 7.61 -24.25 14.17
N SER A 980 8.72 -23.54 14.46
CA SER A 980 10.12 -23.84 14.04
C SER A 980 10.39 -24.08 12.51
N PRO A 981 9.85 -23.26 11.59
CA PRO A 981 9.77 -23.40 10.09
C PRO A 981 11.06 -23.54 9.25
N GLN A 982 10.98 -23.55 7.89
CA GLN A 982 12.16 -23.52 6.97
C GLN A 982 12.60 -22.13 6.04
N PHE A 983 12.03 -22.76 4.87
CA PHE A 983 12.08 -22.68 3.33
C PHE A 983 10.71 -22.77 2.61
N VAL A 984 10.31 -21.70 1.91
CA VAL A 984 9.00 -21.42 1.24
C VAL A 984 9.00 -20.13 0.39
N GLU A 985 8.27 -20.17 -0.74
CA GLU A 985 7.96 -19.04 -1.64
C GLU A 985 6.53 -19.18 -2.33
N ALA A 986 6.01 -18.21 -3.10
CA ALA A 986 4.59 -17.70 -3.12
C ALA A 986 3.50 -18.09 -4.17
N ARG A 987 2.19 -17.77 -3.90
CA ARG A 987 0.97 -17.57 -4.80
C ARG A 987 -0.19 -18.64 -4.89
N ASP A 988 -1.08 -18.61 -5.91
CA ASP A 988 -2.55 -18.54 -5.69
C ASP A 988 -3.52 -19.65 -6.25
N PHE A 989 -4.86 -19.52 -6.08
CA PHE A 989 -5.88 -20.61 -5.97
C PHE A 989 -7.11 -20.76 -6.94
N ASN A 990 -7.88 -19.79 -7.53
CA ASN A 990 -8.97 -19.95 -8.57
C ASN A 990 -10.13 -18.90 -8.73
N TYR A 991 -10.15 -18.06 -9.79
CA TYR A 991 -11.32 -17.58 -10.63
C TYR A 991 -12.40 -16.48 -10.29
N ASP A 992 -12.49 -15.69 -9.19
CA ASP A 992 -13.41 -14.48 -9.11
C ASP A 992 -12.73 -13.12 -8.72
N GLY A 993 -12.81 -12.58 -7.47
CA GLY A 993 -12.02 -11.39 -6.99
C GLY A 993 -11.45 -11.38 -5.50
N ILE A 994 -10.12 -11.13 -5.32
CA ILE A 994 -9.18 -11.16 -4.13
C ILE A 994 -8.80 -12.49 -3.38
N LEU A 995 -7.58 -12.58 -2.80
CA LEU A 995 -6.46 -13.49 -3.23
C LEU A 995 -6.07 -14.76 -2.36
N ASP A 996 -6.78 -15.90 -2.45
CA ASP A 996 -6.57 -17.23 -1.75
C ASP A 996 -5.30 -18.11 -2.12
N ILE A 997 -4.76 -18.95 -1.19
CA ILE A 997 -3.28 -19.01 -0.87
C ILE A 997 -2.81 -20.11 0.20
N ALA A 998 -1.52 -20.24 0.68
CA ALA A 998 -1.02 -21.23 1.75
C ALA A 998 0.53 -21.30 2.17
N VAL A 999 1.04 -21.26 3.46
CA VAL A 999 2.50 -21.58 3.85
C VAL A 999 2.85 -22.58 5.00
N ALA A 1000 3.92 -23.43 4.96
CA ALA A 1000 4.29 -24.41 6.02
C ALA A 1000 5.61 -24.30 6.82
N ASN A 1001 5.48 -24.55 8.13
CA ASN A 1001 6.54 -24.65 9.14
C ASN A 1001 6.98 -26.10 9.43
N TYR A 1002 7.26 -26.50 10.70
CA TYR A 1002 8.03 -27.72 11.04
C TYR A 1002 7.41 -28.64 12.13
N GLY A 1003 6.11 -28.51 12.43
CA GLY A 1003 5.42 -29.15 13.58
C GLY A 1003 4.74 -30.53 13.35
N THR A 1004 3.48 -30.67 13.78
CA THR A 1004 2.72 -31.95 13.89
C THR A 1004 1.90 -32.46 12.68
N ASN A 1005 1.87 -31.69 11.58
CA ASN A 1005 1.53 -31.96 10.16
C ASN A 1005 0.08 -31.68 9.63
N ASN A 1006 -0.20 -30.48 9.01
CA ASN A 1006 -1.46 -29.69 8.66
C ASN A 1006 -2.11 -29.97 7.31
N ILE A 1007 -3.18 -29.24 6.95
CA ILE A 1007 -3.17 -28.21 5.87
C ILE A 1007 -4.27 -27.16 6.21
N VAL A 1008 -4.34 -26.07 5.45
CA VAL A 1008 -5.04 -24.83 5.73
C VAL A 1008 -5.99 -24.44 4.59
N VAL A 1009 -6.17 -23.13 4.32
CA VAL A 1009 -7.04 -22.50 3.30
C VAL A 1009 -8.40 -22.08 3.92
N LEU A 1010 -9.04 -20.94 3.71
CA LEU A 1010 -8.75 -19.70 2.96
C LEU A 1010 -9.83 -18.65 3.36
N PHE A 1011 -10.26 -17.77 2.45
CA PHE A 1011 -11.19 -16.61 2.65
C PHE A 1011 -10.61 -15.36 3.38
N GLY A 1012 -10.39 -14.24 2.68
CA GLY A 1012 -9.73 -13.04 3.23
C GLY A 1012 -9.74 -11.72 2.41
N PHE A 1013 -8.55 -11.11 2.20
CA PHE A 1013 -8.35 -9.70 1.80
C PHE A 1013 -7.28 -9.46 0.69
N GLY A 1014 -6.95 -8.18 0.43
CA GLY A 1014 -6.09 -7.61 -0.63
C GLY A 1014 -5.62 -6.18 -0.29
N ASP A 1015 -5.65 -5.84 1.01
CA ASP A 1015 -5.66 -4.50 1.61
C ASP A 1015 -4.48 -4.27 2.59
N GLY A 1016 -3.33 -4.88 2.30
CA GLY A 1016 -2.18 -4.92 3.21
C GLY A 1016 -2.34 -5.83 4.44
N SER A 1017 -3.24 -6.84 4.41
CA SER A 1017 -3.62 -7.55 5.64
C SER A 1017 -4.03 -9.03 5.51
N PHE A 1018 -4.04 -9.74 6.66
CA PHE A 1018 -4.41 -11.15 6.75
C PHE A 1018 -4.88 -11.66 8.14
N LEU A 1019 -5.63 -12.79 8.18
CA LEU A 1019 -6.33 -13.31 9.39
C LEU A 1019 -6.72 -14.83 9.42
N LEU A 1020 -5.94 -15.72 8.76
CA LEU A 1020 -5.88 -17.19 9.00
C LEU A 1020 -7.04 -18.25 8.72
N GLY A 1021 -6.82 -19.28 7.88
CA GLY A 1021 -7.70 -20.39 7.41
C GLY A 1021 -7.55 -21.81 8.03
N THR A 1022 -7.54 -22.94 7.27
CA THR A 1022 -7.99 -24.30 7.76
C THR A 1022 -7.11 -25.16 8.71
N ALA A 1023 -7.78 -26.15 9.36
CA ALA A 1023 -7.24 -27.19 10.25
C ALA A 1023 -8.02 -28.55 10.20
N TYR A 1024 -7.41 -29.65 10.70
CA TYR A 1024 -8.06 -30.95 10.95
C TYR A 1024 -7.44 -31.71 12.17
N GLN A 1025 -7.19 -33.04 12.12
CA GLN A 1025 -6.29 -33.75 13.06
C GLN A 1025 -5.34 -34.80 12.40
N THR A 1026 -4.01 -34.74 12.70
CA THR A 1026 -3.02 -35.78 12.33
C THR A 1026 -3.00 -36.94 13.34
N GLY A 1027 -2.60 -36.78 14.61
CA GLY A 1027 -1.73 -35.77 15.23
C GLY A 1027 -0.40 -36.44 15.63
N HIS A 1028 0.78 -35.93 15.22
CA HIS A 1028 2.06 -36.63 15.52
C HIS A 1028 3.30 -35.75 15.77
N GLY A 1029 3.83 -35.07 14.74
CA GLY A 1029 5.18 -34.47 14.77
C GLY A 1029 6.19 -35.32 14.02
N SER A 1030 6.57 -34.90 12.80
CA SER A 1030 7.63 -35.58 11.91
C SER A 1030 8.67 -34.36 11.80
N ALA A 1031 8.35 -33.20 11.16
CA ALA A 1031 9.19 -32.02 10.85
C ALA A 1031 9.74 -31.88 9.38
N PRO A 1032 9.11 -31.03 8.53
CA PRO A 1032 9.49 -30.47 7.19
C PRO A 1032 10.90 -29.92 6.86
N TYR A 1033 10.98 -29.22 5.70
CA TYR A 1033 12.09 -28.46 5.12
C TYR A 1033 11.79 -27.56 3.85
N VAL A 1034 11.49 -28.05 2.64
CA VAL A 1034 11.42 -27.28 1.34
C VAL A 1034 10.28 -27.78 0.40
N LEU A 1035 9.86 -27.10 -0.69
CA LEU A 1035 8.93 -27.63 -1.72
C LEU A 1035 9.04 -27.00 -3.15
N THR A 1036 8.26 -27.49 -4.15
CA THR A 1036 7.84 -26.90 -5.46
C THR A 1036 6.67 -27.74 -6.08
N ILE A 1037 6.01 -27.31 -7.18
CA ILE A 1037 4.78 -27.83 -7.86
C ILE A 1037 4.95 -29.15 -8.64
N GLY A 1038 3.91 -30.03 -8.74
CA GLY A 1038 3.82 -31.15 -9.74
C GLY A 1038 3.46 -32.57 -9.21
N ASP A 1039 3.52 -33.70 -9.98
CA ASP A 1039 3.23 -33.92 -11.42
C ASP A 1039 3.15 -35.44 -11.79
N PHE A 1040 1.96 -36.10 -11.87
CA PHE A 1040 1.55 -37.15 -12.88
C PHE A 1040 0.05 -37.66 -12.91
N ASN A 1041 -0.94 -36.94 -13.51
CA ASN A 1041 -2.39 -37.25 -13.67
C ASN A 1041 -3.26 -36.44 -14.67
N ASN A 1042 -2.84 -35.24 -15.06
CA ASN A 1042 -3.61 -34.14 -15.66
C ASN A 1042 -4.78 -33.58 -14.84
N ASP A 1043 -4.68 -32.29 -14.55
CA ASP A 1043 -5.76 -31.39 -14.18
C ASP A 1043 -5.44 -29.94 -14.52
N SER A 1044 -4.25 -29.45 -14.18
CA SER A 1044 -4.12 -28.04 -13.83
C SER A 1044 -5.24 -27.70 -12.84
N ARG A 1045 -5.06 -28.21 -11.62
CA ARG A 1045 -5.50 -27.71 -10.31
C ARG A 1045 -4.86 -28.60 -9.22
N LEU A 1046 -3.65 -28.27 -8.77
CA LEU A 1046 -2.62 -29.32 -8.61
C LEU A 1046 -2.42 -29.83 -7.16
N ASP A 1047 -2.66 -31.14 -6.94
CA ASP A 1047 -2.35 -31.87 -5.70
C ASP A 1047 -0.89 -32.41 -5.67
N ILE A 1048 -0.29 -32.80 -4.54
CA ILE A 1048 1.18 -32.63 -4.37
C ILE A 1048 2.02 -33.87 -4.01
N ALA A 1049 3.18 -34.09 -4.66
CA ALA A 1049 4.24 -35.02 -4.20
C ALA A 1049 5.32 -34.38 -3.27
N VAL A 1050 5.77 -35.10 -2.21
CA VAL A 1050 6.27 -34.43 -0.99
C VAL A 1050 7.00 -35.30 0.10
N VAL A 1051 8.22 -34.94 0.55
CA VAL A 1051 9.34 -35.85 0.87
C VAL A 1051 10.22 -35.67 2.17
N ASN A 1052 9.94 -34.73 3.09
CA ASN A 1052 10.36 -34.68 4.53
C ASN A 1052 11.84 -34.75 5.09
N GLU A 1053 12.23 -33.86 6.04
CA GLU A 1053 13.48 -33.97 6.85
C GLU A 1053 13.54 -35.16 7.84
N LYS A 1054 12.84 -35.18 8.98
CA LYS A 1054 13.20 -36.15 10.05
C LYS A 1054 12.95 -37.65 9.75
N SER A 1055 12.23 -38.03 8.68
CA SER A 1055 12.08 -39.41 8.18
C SER A 1055 11.48 -39.63 6.75
N ASN A 1056 11.77 -38.78 5.74
CA ASN A 1056 11.72 -39.06 4.26
C ASN A 1056 10.41 -39.37 3.49
N ASN A 1057 10.35 -39.05 2.18
CA ASN A 1057 9.84 -39.82 1.01
C ASN A 1057 9.03 -39.08 -0.09
N ILE A 1058 7.69 -38.87 0.01
CA ILE A 1058 6.68 -38.47 -1.02
C ILE A 1058 5.23 -38.66 -0.44
N ASN A 1059 4.16 -37.88 -0.74
CA ASN A 1059 2.85 -38.00 -0.02
C ASN A 1059 1.51 -37.66 -0.67
N ILE A 1060 0.55 -38.60 -0.66
CA ILE A 1060 -0.86 -38.35 -1.03
C ILE A 1060 -1.63 -37.70 0.10
N PHE A 1061 -2.52 -36.80 -0.28
CA PHE A 1061 -3.83 -36.71 0.32
C PHE A 1061 -4.93 -36.73 -0.79
N LEU A 1062 -5.27 -35.71 -1.63
CA LEU A 1062 -6.07 -35.88 -2.90
C LEU A 1062 -6.19 -34.61 -3.79
N GLY A 1063 -6.68 -34.73 -5.06
CA GLY A 1063 -7.01 -33.66 -6.05
C GLY A 1063 -8.50 -33.60 -6.55
N TYR A 1064 -9.17 -32.42 -6.68
CA TYR A 1064 -10.46 -32.25 -7.42
C TYR A 1064 -10.87 -30.84 -7.96
N GLY A 1065 -10.60 -29.71 -7.29
CA GLY A 1065 -11.15 -28.35 -7.59
C GLY A 1065 -11.40 -27.48 -6.32
N ARG A 1066 -12.47 -26.67 -6.25
CA ARG A 1066 -12.94 -25.96 -5.02
C ARG A 1066 -13.60 -26.89 -3.96
N GLU A 1067 -12.84 -27.50 -3.02
CA GLU A 1067 -13.35 -28.10 -1.75
C GLU A 1067 -12.22 -28.26 -0.68
N PRO A 1068 -12.53 -28.61 0.58
CA PRO A 1068 -11.72 -29.40 1.53
C PRO A 1068 -11.35 -30.84 1.09
N TYR A 1069 -11.83 -31.98 1.69
CA TYR A 1069 -12.04 -33.40 1.20
C TYR A 1069 -12.24 -34.46 2.37
N ALA A 1070 -12.16 -35.82 2.11
CA ALA A 1070 -11.68 -36.91 3.02
C ALA A 1070 -11.39 -38.34 2.39
N GLY A 1071 -10.37 -39.13 2.86
CA GLY A 1071 -10.14 -40.58 2.49
C GLY A 1071 -8.81 -41.27 2.97
N VAL A 1072 -8.32 -42.41 2.37
CA VAL A 1072 -7.16 -43.24 2.91
C VAL A 1072 -6.37 -44.22 1.97
N THR A 1073 -5.04 -44.36 2.17
CA THR A 1073 -3.84 -45.03 1.41
C THR A 1073 -2.79 -45.10 2.64
N SER A 1074 -1.92 -46.13 2.85
CA SER A 1074 -0.63 -46.05 3.65
C SER A 1074 0.23 -47.36 3.82
N TYR A 1075 1.56 -47.32 4.13
CA TYR A 1075 2.68 -47.19 3.15
C TYR A 1075 4.15 -47.24 3.72
N TRP A 1076 5.14 -47.96 3.13
CA TRP A 1076 6.57 -48.14 3.62
C TRP A 1076 7.84 -48.39 2.67
N THR A 1077 8.83 -47.45 2.53
CA THR A 1077 10.16 -47.44 1.78
C THR A 1077 11.47 -46.78 2.28
N GLY A 1078 11.61 -46.05 3.41
CA GLY A 1078 12.81 -45.20 3.63
C GLY A 1078 13.59 -45.24 4.96
N SER A 1079 12.91 -45.19 6.10
CA SER A 1079 13.46 -45.27 7.46
C SER A 1079 14.55 -44.26 7.89
N GLY A 1080 14.81 -43.17 7.15
CA GLY A 1080 15.76 -42.11 7.55
C GLY A 1080 16.51 -41.40 6.41
N SER A 1081 15.89 -41.26 5.23
CA SER A 1081 16.49 -40.88 3.95
C SER A 1081 15.94 -39.54 3.41
N GLN A 1082 16.07 -38.50 4.23
CA GLN A 1082 15.76 -37.05 4.07
C GLN A 1082 16.08 -36.39 2.66
N PRO A 1083 15.75 -35.09 2.41
CA PRO A 1083 15.54 -34.56 1.04
C PRO A 1083 16.14 -33.17 0.66
N HIS A 1084 15.99 -32.73 -0.61
CA HIS A 1084 15.91 -31.30 -0.96
C HIS A 1084 15.11 -30.87 -2.23
N SER A 1085 15.78 -30.44 -3.32
CA SER A 1085 15.25 -29.39 -4.25
C SER A 1085 15.62 -29.63 -5.74
N ILE A 1086 15.32 -28.69 -6.65
CA ILE A 1086 14.27 -28.89 -7.68
C ILE A 1086 14.33 -27.99 -8.96
N ALA A 1087 13.62 -28.35 -10.05
CA ALA A 1087 13.20 -27.52 -11.22
C ALA A 1087 12.05 -28.12 -12.08
N ILE A 1088 12.29 -28.60 -13.33
CA ILE A 1088 11.32 -29.19 -14.31
C ILE A 1088 12.01 -30.17 -15.32
N GLY A 1089 11.26 -30.96 -16.13
CA GLY A 1089 11.72 -31.52 -17.44
C GLY A 1089 11.56 -33.05 -17.73
N ASP A 1090 12.10 -33.55 -18.88
CA ASP A 1090 11.84 -34.86 -19.57
C ASP A 1090 13.13 -35.60 -20.05
N LEU A 1091 13.19 -36.94 -20.31
CA LEU A 1091 14.42 -37.65 -20.82
C LEU A 1091 14.26 -39.04 -21.51
N ASN A 1092 15.32 -39.64 -22.11
CA ASN A 1092 15.42 -40.95 -22.85
C ASN A 1092 14.46 -41.19 -24.04
N ASN A 1093 13.19 -40.90 -23.82
CA ASN A 1093 12.18 -40.46 -24.76
C ASN A 1093 11.50 -41.50 -25.71
N ASP A 1094 10.45 -42.21 -25.27
CA ASP A 1094 9.38 -42.82 -26.12
C ASP A 1094 7.88 -42.81 -25.61
N GLY A 1095 7.40 -41.74 -24.93
CA GLY A 1095 5.96 -41.50 -24.65
C GLY A 1095 5.43 -40.65 -23.44
N ARG A 1096 6.03 -40.54 -22.23
CA ARG A 1096 5.60 -39.67 -21.05
C ARG A 1096 6.54 -39.59 -19.79
N SER A 1097 6.49 -38.48 -19.04
CA SER A 1097 7.51 -38.04 -18.03
C SER A 1097 7.46 -38.69 -16.61
N ASP A 1098 8.55 -38.53 -15.81
CA ASP A 1098 8.97 -39.55 -14.82
C ASP A 1098 10.20 -39.32 -13.84
N ILE A 1099 10.34 -38.20 -13.11
CA ILE A 1099 10.92 -38.16 -11.72
C ILE A 1099 12.45 -38.45 -11.45
N VAL A 1100 13.38 -37.49 -11.62
CA VAL A 1100 14.86 -37.69 -11.45
C VAL A 1100 15.51 -37.62 -10.05
N VAL A 1101 14.99 -36.88 -9.05
CA VAL A 1101 15.32 -36.92 -7.58
C VAL A 1101 16.83 -36.80 -7.10
N ALA A 1102 17.21 -35.84 -6.22
CA ALA A 1102 18.56 -35.78 -5.55
C ALA A 1102 18.65 -34.83 -4.31
N ASN A 1103 19.64 -34.90 -3.39
CA ASN A 1103 20.33 -36.09 -2.85
C ASN A 1103 20.76 -35.93 -1.35
N TYR A 1104 21.98 -35.47 -1.03
CA TYR A 1104 22.71 -35.42 0.27
C TYR A 1104 23.45 -36.66 0.85
N GLY A 1105 23.11 -37.90 0.51
CA GLY A 1105 23.24 -39.03 1.44
C GLY A 1105 24.55 -39.78 1.77
N THR A 1106 24.48 -41.12 1.69
CA THR A 1106 25.40 -42.04 2.42
C THR A 1106 25.57 -43.46 1.84
N HIS A 1107 24.49 -44.20 1.52
CA HIS A 1107 24.57 -45.62 1.13
C HIS A 1107 24.56 -45.91 -0.39
N ASN A 1108 23.46 -45.73 -1.11
CA ASN A 1108 23.25 -46.29 -2.47
C ASN A 1108 22.74 -45.24 -3.49
N VAL A 1109 21.78 -45.56 -4.37
CA VAL A 1109 20.88 -44.64 -5.11
C VAL A 1109 19.52 -45.31 -5.36
N GLY A 1110 18.67 -44.66 -6.14
CA GLY A 1110 17.47 -45.21 -6.76
C GLY A 1110 17.76 -45.78 -8.15
N VAL A 1111 17.00 -45.30 -9.14
CA VAL A 1111 16.94 -45.53 -10.61
C VAL A 1111 15.57 -46.09 -11.01
N LEU A 1112 14.75 -45.29 -11.69
CA LEU A 1112 13.28 -45.33 -11.60
C LEU A 1112 12.59 -45.64 -12.94
N LEU A 1113 11.31 -46.06 -12.88
CA LEU A 1113 10.31 -45.90 -13.94
C LEU A 1113 8.89 -45.93 -13.34
N GLY A 1114 8.30 -44.74 -13.13
CA GLY A 1114 6.90 -44.49 -12.80
C GLY A 1114 5.95 -44.79 -13.95
N ARG A 1115 6.25 -44.23 -15.12
CA ARG A 1115 5.33 -43.93 -16.24
C ARG A 1115 4.08 -43.14 -15.82
N SER A 1116 3.63 -42.27 -16.71
CA SER A 1116 2.24 -41.81 -16.74
C SER A 1116 1.23 -42.96 -16.64
N HIS A 1117 0.04 -42.64 -16.11
CA HIS A 1117 -1.02 -43.62 -15.84
C HIS A 1117 -0.66 -44.70 -14.78
N GLY A 1118 0.55 -44.69 -14.22
CA GLY A 1118 0.84 -45.28 -12.91
C GLY A 1118 1.34 -46.73 -12.87
N VAL A 1119 2.28 -47.10 -13.75
CA VAL A 1119 2.86 -48.46 -13.78
C VAL A 1119 3.74 -48.71 -12.56
N PHE A 1120 4.73 -47.84 -12.37
CA PHE A 1120 5.52 -47.49 -11.19
C PHE A 1120 6.31 -48.55 -10.42
N GLU A 1121 7.57 -48.75 -10.81
CA GLU A 1121 8.62 -49.32 -9.97
C GLU A 1121 9.81 -48.29 -9.82
N PRO A 1122 10.24 -47.93 -8.58
CA PRO A 1122 11.05 -46.75 -8.21
C PRO A 1122 12.61 -46.77 -8.26
N MET A 1123 13.35 -47.91 -8.24
CA MET A 1123 14.84 -47.97 -7.89
C MET A 1123 15.74 -49.12 -8.53
N ARG A 1124 17.01 -48.84 -8.94
CA ARG A 1124 18.10 -49.76 -9.41
C ARG A 1124 19.56 -49.17 -9.41
N THR A 1125 20.37 -49.37 -8.36
CA THR A 1125 21.48 -48.43 -8.02
C THR A 1125 22.85 -48.60 -8.71
N TYR A 1126 23.55 -47.46 -8.91
CA TYR A 1126 24.92 -47.25 -9.48
C TYR A 1126 25.95 -46.65 -8.44
N SER A 1127 27.10 -46.05 -8.84
CA SER A 1127 28.22 -45.47 -8.00
C SER A 1127 28.94 -44.21 -8.58
N THR A 1128 29.26 -43.18 -7.75
CA THR A 1128 30.25 -42.04 -7.95
C THR A 1128 30.43 -41.21 -6.63
N GLU A 1129 31.28 -40.18 -6.49
CA GLU A 1129 32.68 -40.36 -6.03
C GLU A 1129 33.01 -39.90 -4.59
N VAL A 1130 32.72 -38.66 -4.21
CA VAL A 1130 33.16 -38.11 -2.90
C VAL A 1130 32.05 -37.39 -2.15
N GLY A 1131 31.11 -36.78 -2.88
CA GLY A 1131 29.74 -37.22 -2.74
C GLY A 1131 29.54 -38.51 -3.55
N PHE A 1132 29.12 -39.66 -3.03
CA PHE A 1132 28.59 -40.04 -1.70
C PHE A 1132 27.33 -39.30 -1.26
N ALA A 1133 27.07 -38.11 -1.77
CA ALA A 1133 26.20 -37.14 -1.13
C ALA A 1133 25.87 -35.87 -1.98
N PRO A 1134 25.76 -35.87 -3.33
CA PRO A 1134 25.50 -34.67 -4.14
C PRO A 1134 24.36 -33.73 -3.72
N TYR A 1135 24.36 -32.50 -4.26
CA TYR A 1135 23.49 -31.40 -3.86
C TYR A 1135 21.96 -31.64 -4.09
N SER A 1136 21.42 -31.44 -5.30
CA SER A 1136 19.98 -31.42 -5.61
C SER A 1136 19.76 -31.57 -7.14
N VAL A 1137 18.60 -31.20 -7.72
CA VAL A 1137 18.34 -31.34 -9.18
C VAL A 1137 17.82 -30.08 -9.88
N SER A 1138 18.55 -29.61 -10.89
CA SER A 1138 18.15 -28.70 -11.99
C SER A 1138 19.27 -28.70 -13.05
N VAL A 1139 19.07 -28.11 -14.24
CA VAL A 1139 19.79 -28.56 -15.45
C VAL A 1139 19.88 -27.51 -16.57
N ALA A 1140 20.94 -27.66 -17.38
CA ALA A 1140 21.07 -27.27 -18.78
C ALA A 1140 22.00 -28.27 -19.49
N ASP A 1141 22.05 -28.28 -20.83
CA ASP A 1141 23.14 -28.93 -21.58
C ASP A 1141 24.42 -28.11 -21.36
N PHE A 1142 25.52 -28.77 -20.99
CA PHE A 1142 26.81 -28.09 -20.82
C PHE A 1142 27.68 -28.11 -22.09
N ASN A 1143 27.21 -28.65 -23.21
CA ASN A 1143 27.83 -28.51 -24.52
C ASN A 1143 26.83 -28.44 -25.69
N ASN A 1144 25.81 -27.58 -25.61
CA ASN A 1144 25.06 -26.98 -26.73
C ASN A 1144 24.63 -27.90 -27.90
N ASP A 1145 24.15 -29.12 -27.63
CA ASP A 1145 23.68 -30.05 -28.67
C ASP A 1145 22.52 -30.93 -28.14
N ASN A 1146 21.62 -30.25 -27.41
CA ASN A 1146 20.32 -30.68 -26.87
C ASN A 1146 20.31 -31.95 -25.99
N ARG A 1147 21.34 -32.19 -25.16
CA ARG A 1147 21.42 -33.39 -24.29
C ARG A 1147 21.87 -33.05 -22.85
N LEU A 1148 21.19 -33.57 -21.82
CA LEU A 1148 21.33 -33.12 -20.44
C LEU A 1148 20.87 -34.14 -19.37
N ASP A 1149 21.19 -33.94 -18.08
CA ASP A 1149 20.49 -34.60 -16.93
C ASP A 1149 20.52 -33.81 -15.61
N ILE A 1150 21.71 -33.44 -15.11
CA ILE A 1150 22.00 -32.65 -13.89
C ILE A 1150 23.49 -32.24 -13.88
N VAL A 1151 23.97 -31.47 -12.87
CA VAL A 1151 25.41 -31.17 -12.69
C VAL A 1151 26.09 -31.89 -11.50
N VAL A 1152 25.30 -32.60 -10.69
CA VAL A 1152 25.67 -33.51 -9.58
C VAL A 1152 26.91 -33.08 -8.76
N THR A 1153 27.01 -31.80 -8.40
CA THR A 1153 28.08 -31.25 -7.54
C THR A 1153 28.02 -31.79 -6.10
N TYR A 1154 29.16 -31.85 -5.41
CA TYR A 1154 29.37 -32.62 -4.18
C TYR A 1154 29.71 -31.77 -2.95
N SER A 1155 30.77 -30.96 -3.03
CA SER A 1155 31.40 -30.27 -1.89
C SER A 1155 31.98 -31.21 -0.80
N LYS A 1156 32.86 -30.68 0.05
CA LYS A 1156 33.67 -31.37 1.06
C LYS A 1156 34.72 -32.31 0.44
N THR A 1157 34.76 -33.62 0.70
CA THR A 1157 35.88 -34.51 0.28
C THR A 1157 36.16 -34.42 -1.23
N ASP A 1158 37.42 -34.52 -1.68
CA ASP A 1158 37.85 -33.92 -2.95
C ASP A 1158 37.62 -34.71 -4.26
N ASN A 1159 37.09 -34.02 -5.29
CA ASN A 1159 37.10 -34.29 -6.75
C ASN A 1159 36.86 -32.95 -7.48
N ILE A 1160 37.22 -32.85 -8.78
CA ILE A 1160 36.45 -32.06 -9.76
C ILE A 1160 36.23 -32.82 -11.08
N ALA A 1161 35.18 -32.43 -11.80
CA ALA A 1161 34.82 -32.60 -13.21
C ALA A 1161 34.62 -34.02 -13.81
N ILE A 1162 33.63 -34.08 -14.71
CA ILE A 1162 33.35 -35.08 -15.75
C ILE A 1162 32.77 -36.43 -15.27
N LEU A 1163 31.47 -36.39 -14.99
CA LEU A 1163 30.49 -37.37 -15.50
C LEU A 1163 29.47 -36.63 -16.40
N LEU A 1164 28.43 -37.28 -16.93
CA LEU A 1164 27.50 -36.60 -17.86
C LEU A 1164 26.02 -37.09 -17.78
N GLY A 1165 25.05 -36.31 -18.27
CA GLY A 1165 23.67 -36.74 -18.66
C GLY A 1165 23.69 -37.65 -19.88
N ASP A 1166 24.33 -38.82 -19.67
CA ASP A 1166 25.16 -39.66 -20.58
C ASP A 1166 24.46 -40.90 -21.16
N GLY A 1167 23.23 -41.19 -20.73
CA GLY A 1167 22.43 -42.31 -21.24
C GLY A 1167 23.00 -43.73 -21.03
N ASN A 1168 24.11 -43.90 -20.30
CA ASN A 1168 24.69 -45.24 -20.00
C ASN A 1168 25.36 -45.33 -18.61
N GLY A 1169 26.02 -44.25 -18.15
CA GLY A 1169 26.56 -44.10 -16.81
C GLY A 1169 27.88 -44.83 -16.53
N THR A 1170 28.68 -45.16 -17.56
CA THR A 1170 29.91 -45.98 -17.42
C THR A 1170 31.16 -45.17 -17.05
N PHE A 1171 31.03 -44.24 -16.10
CA PHE A 1171 31.98 -43.16 -15.78
C PHE A 1171 33.37 -43.61 -15.26
N VAL A 1172 34.40 -42.80 -15.56
CA VAL A 1172 35.82 -43.04 -15.19
C VAL A 1172 36.54 -41.82 -14.58
N VAL A 1173 35.95 -40.62 -14.64
CA VAL A 1173 36.54 -39.32 -14.23
C VAL A 1173 37.87 -38.99 -14.96
N GLY A 1174 38.54 -37.85 -14.73
CA GLY A 1174 39.64 -37.39 -15.60
C GLY A 1174 40.73 -36.48 -15.00
N ALA A 1175 41.44 -35.82 -15.93
CA ALA A 1175 42.89 -35.58 -15.85
C ALA A 1175 43.40 -34.64 -14.75
N THR A 1176 42.54 -33.75 -14.25
CA THR A 1176 42.73 -32.89 -13.05
C THR A 1176 43.94 -31.94 -13.04
N TYR A 1177 45.18 -32.43 -13.00
CA TYR A 1177 46.47 -31.73 -12.73
C TYR A 1177 46.59 -30.91 -11.42
N LEU A 1178 45.73 -29.91 -11.18
CA LEU A 1178 45.59 -29.10 -9.95
C LEU A 1178 46.81 -28.25 -9.48
N THR A 1179 46.60 -27.44 -8.41
CA THR A 1179 47.55 -26.41 -7.89
C THR A 1179 47.70 -26.38 -6.34
N GLY A 1180 47.34 -25.29 -5.60
CA GLY A 1180 47.60 -25.05 -4.16
C GLY A 1180 46.65 -25.77 -3.17
N ALA A 1181 45.82 -25.06 -2.37
CA ALA A 1181 44.64 -25.59 -1.63
C ALA A 1181 43.56 -24.53 -1.26
N ARG A 1182 42.50 -24.29 -2.08
CA ARG A 1182 41.38 -23.33 -1.80
C ARG A 1182 39.98 -23.81 -2.17
N SER A 1183 39.71 -24.21 -3.41
CA SER A 1183 38.44 -23.90 -4.11
C SER A 1183 37.18 -23.75 -3.23
N ARG A 1184 36.62 -24.85 -2.72
CA ARG A 1184 35.42 -24.94 -1.89
C ARG A 1184 34.03 -24.61 -2.51
N PRO A 1185 33.72 -24.77 -3.81
CA PRO A 1185 32.34 -24.67 -4.33
C PRO A 1185 31.34 -25.72 -3.77
N SER A 1186 30.04 -25.49 -4.02
CA SER A 1186 28.94 -26.35 -3.51
C SER A 1186 27.60 -26.35 -4.29
N THR A 1187 26.63 -25.46 -4.00
CA THR A 1187 25.27 -25.29 -4.62
C THR A 1187 25.34 -24.89 -6.09
N VAL A 1188 24.24 -24.80 -6.85
CA VAL A 1188 24.12 -23.97 -8.08
C VAL A 1188 22.63 -23.68 -8.44
N ALA A 1189 22.35 -22.68 -9.31
CA ALA A 1189 21.05 -22.37 -9.94
C ALA A 1189 21.25 -22.01 -11.45
N VAL A 1190 20.17 -21.75 -12.21
CA VAL A 1190 20.17 -21.64 -13.69
C VAL A 1190 19.29 -20.50 -14.23
N GLY A 1191 19.67 -19.98 -15.40
CA GLY A 1191 18.91 -19.07 -16.26
C GLY A 1191 19.66 -18.85 -17.59
N ASP A 1192 19.49 -17.69 -18.21
CA ASP A 1192 20.55 -17.05 -19.02
C ASP A 1192 20.69 -15.59 -18.59
N PHE A 1193 20.89 -15.41 -17.28
CA PHE A 1193 21.55 -14.22 -16.74
C PHE A 1193 22.97 -14.18 -17.28
N ASN A 1194 23.10 -13.76 -18.55
CA ASN A 1194 24.30 -13.69 -19.36
C ASN A 1194 24.02 -13.14 -20.78
N ASN A 1195 23.26 -13.84 -21.61
CA ASN A 1195 22.67 -13.40 -22.90
C ASN A 1195 23.61 -13.00 -24.08
N ASP A 1196 24.93 -13.25 -24.04
CA ASP A 1196 25.79 -13.39 -25.27
C ASP A 1196 25.79 -14.86 -25.77
N ASN A 1197 25.07 -15.74 -25.06
CA ASN A 1197 24.74 -17.14 -25.36
C ASN A 1197 25.93 -18.07 -25.73
N ILE A 1198 27.19 -17.71 -25.42
CA ILE A 1198 28.41 -18.52 -25.68
C ILE A 1198 29.19 -18.68 -24.35
N PRO A 1199 28.74 -19.56 -23.43
CA PRO A 1199 29.07 -19.42 -22.01
C PRO A 1199 30.27 -20.26 -21.53
N ASP A 1200 30.47 -20.37 -20.22
CA ASP A 1200 31.70 -20.84 -19.56
C ASP A 1200 31.37 -21.68 -18.31
N ILE A 1201 32.20 -22.68 -17.93
CA ILE A 1201 31.94 -23.40 -16.66
C ILE A 1201 32.49 -22.58 -15.49
N ALA A 1202 31.62 -21.80 -14.85
CA ALA A 1202 31.87 -21.16 -13.58
C ALA A 1202 32.09 -22.18 -12.44
N ILE A 1203 33.32 -22.74 -12.31
CA ILE A 1203 33.66 -23.74 -11.27
C ILE A 1203 33.49 -23.19 -9.84
N VAL A 1204 33.71 -21.88 -9.67
CA VAL A 1204 33.74 -21.12 -8.41
C VAL A 1204 34.86 -21.56 -7.44
N ASN A 1205 35.44 -20.58 -6.75
CA ASN A 1205 36.19 -20.79 -5.51
C ASN A 1205 35.37 -20.13 -4.39
N SER A 1206 34.71 -20.90 -3.53
CA SER A 1206 33.66 -20.42 -2.62
C SER A 1206 34.03 -20.45 -1.14
N GLY A 1207 33.21 -19.87 -0.29
CA GLY A 1207 33.53 -19.67 1.13
C GLY A 1207 34.70 -18.72 1.36
N THR A 1208 35.02 -17.91 0.36
CA THR A 1208 36.26 -17.15 0.24
C THR A 1208 36.21 -15.77 0.89
N SER A 1209 35.03 -15.30 1.32
CA SER A 1209 34.71 -13.97 1.89
C SER A 1209 34.96 -12.81 0.93
N ASN A 1210 34.33 -12.93 -0.25
CA ASN A 1210 34.30 -12.05 -1.42
C ASN A 1210 33.29 -12.66 -2.41
N ILE A 1211 33.10 -12.06 -3.59
CA ILE A 1211 32.39 -12.59 -4.77
C ILE A 1211 33.26 -12.37 -6.04
N MET A 1212 32.95 -13.03 -7.15
CA MET A 1212 33.97 -13.60 -8.03
C MET A 1212 33.69 -13.52 -9.56
N LEU A 1213 32.86 -12.57 -10.00
CA LEU A 1213 32.50 -12.31 -11.43
C LEU A 1213 33.70 -12.48 -12.40
N PHE A 1214 33.55 -13.29 -13.44
CA PHE A 1214 34.60 -14.19 -13.89
C PHE A 1214 35.22 -13.90 -15.26
N TYR A 1215 34.41 -13.59 -16.29
CA TYR A 1215 34.11 -14.45 -17.44
C TYR A 1215 35.27 -15.14 -18.17
N GLY A 1216 34.97 -16.19 -18.95
CA GLY A 1216 35.98 -17.05 -19.60
C GLY A 1216 36.02 -17.04 -21.13
N TYR A 1217 36.18 -18.23 -21.73
CA TYR A 1217 36.31 -18.47 -23.18
C TYR A 1217 35.66 -19.82 -23.65
N GLY A 1218 34.88 -20.50 -22.79
CA GLY A 1218 34.31 -21.83 -23.03
C GLY A 1218 35.28 -23.00 -22.80
N ASN A 1219 34.81 -24.24 -23.03
CA ASN A 1219 35.58 -25.46 -23.28
C ASN A 1219 36.85 -25.76 -22.40
N GLY A 1220 36.80 -25.40 -21.11
CA GLY A 1220 37.89 -25.64 -20.14
C GLY A 1220 38.77 -24.41 -19.83
N LEU A 1221 38.46 -23.25 -20.41
CA LEU A 1221 39.36 -22.09 -20.52
C LEU A 1221 38.90 -20.88 -19.69
N PHE A 1222 38.56 -21.11 -18.42
CA PHE A 1222 37.72 -20.21 -17.61
C PHE A 1222 38.50 -19.02 -17.00
N GLY A 1223 37.97 -17.79 -17.07
CA GLY A 1223 38.79 -16.56 -17.21
C GLY A 1223 38.99 -15.59 -16.04
N ASN A 1224 39.49 -14.39 -16.39
CA ASN A 1224 40.46 -13.62 -15.61
C ASN A 1224 39.93 -12.86 -14.39
N LYS A 1225 39.17 -11.75 -14.54
CA LYS A 1225 38.81 -10.77 -13.48
C LYS A 1225 39.98 -10.06 -12.78
N THR A 1226 39.71 -9.04 -11.95
CA THR A 1226 40.72 -8.40 -11.08
C THR A 1226 40.10 -7.87 -9.77
N SER A 1227 40.40 -8.55 -8.66
CA SER A 1227 39.64 -8.42 -7.41
C SER A 1227 39.86 -7.14 -6.60
N ILE A 1228 38.75 -6.44 -6.33
CA ILE A 1228 38.52 -5.60 -5.14
C ILE A 1228 37.78 -6.48 -4.10
N ASP A 1229 37.42 -5.93 -2.93
CA ASP A 1229 36.53 -6.54 -1.92
C ASP A 1229 35.74 -5.43 -1.17
N LEU A 1230 34.71 -5.79 -0.41
CA LEU A 1230 33.82 -4.87 0.30
C LEU A 1230 33.71 -5.11 1.82
N GLY A 1231 34.40 -6.09 2.42
CA GLY A 1231 34.36 -6.19 3.89
C GLY A 1231 34.76 -7.51 4.55
N TYR A 1232 34.16 -7.74 5.71
CA TYR A 1232 34.12 -9.01 6.44
C TYR A 1232 32.94 -8.91 7.43
N GLY A 1233 31.73 -9.20 6.92
CA GLY A 1233 30.46 -8.83 7.55
C GLY A 1233 29.35 -9.85 7.37
N TYR A 1234 28.58 -9.72 6.28
CA TYR A 1234 27.22 -10.31 6.13
C TYR A 1234 27.13 -11.37 5.03
N HIS A 1235 26.62 -12.63 5.33
CA HIS A 1235 26.40 -15.35 4.39
C HIS A 1235 25.62 -15.97 3.06
N PRO A 1236 25.96 -15.88 1.73
CA PRO A 1236 25.00 -16.43 0.72
C PRO A 1236 24.76 -17.95 0.80
N PHE A 1237 23.63 -18.43 0.25
CA PHE A 1237 23.19 -19.84 0.37
C PHE A 1237 22.27 -20.33 -0.77
N SER A 1238 21.19 -19.59 -1.10
CA SER A 1238 20.19 -19.96 -2.12
C SER A 1238 19.94 -18.80 -3.09
N ILE A 1239 19.44 -19.08 -4.30
CA ILE A 1239 19.43 -18.15 -5.45
C ILE A 1239 18.35 -18.50 -6.50
N ALA A 1240 17.58 -17.50 -6.93
CA ALA A 1240 16.90 -17.42 -8.23
C ALA A 1240 16.67 -15.93 -8.60
N ILE A 1241 16.38 -15.63 -9.88
CA ILE A 1241 16.40 -14.29 -10.50
C ILE A 1241 15.37 -14.20 -11.64
N LYS A 1242 14.94 -12.99 -12.00
CA LYS A 1242 14.31 -12.69 -13.31
C LYS A 1242 14.76 -11.35 -13.89
N ASP A 1243 14.26 -11.06 -15.09
CA ASP A 1243 14.37 -9.82 -15.84
C ASP A 1243 13.14 -8.90 -15.66
N LEU A 1244 13.29 -7.59 -15.96
CA LEU A 1244 12.42 -6.52 -15.45
C LEU A 1244 11.80 -5.60 -16.54
N ASN A 1245 12.55 -4.64 -17.09
CA ASN A 1245 12.00 -3.38 -17.65
C ASN A 1245 11.91 -3.27 -19.20
N GLU A 1246 11.73 -4.39 -19.91
CA GLU A 1246 12.29 -4.61 -21.27
C GLU A 1246 13.83 -4.59 -21.24
N ASP A 1247 14.40 -4.90 -20.07
CA ASP A 1247 15.84 -4.89 -19.78
C ASP A 1247 16.59 -6.01 -20.53
N ASN A 1248 16.00 -7.21 -20.54
CA ASN A 1248 16.45 -8.45 -21.18
C ASN A 1248 17.78 -9.06 -20.65
N TRP A 1249 18.32 -8.65 -19.49
CA TRP A 1249 19.56 -9.22 -18.93
C TRP A 1249 19.40 -10.24 -17.79
N MET A 1250 18.23 -10.33 -17.13
CA MET A 1250 18.06 -11.07 -15.87
C MET A 1250 18.99 -10.52 -14.76
N ASP A 1251 18.86 -9.24 -14.42
CA ASP A 1251 19.81 -8.53 -13.56
C ASP A 1251 19.66 -8.82 -12.04
N ILE A 1252 20.72 -8.59 -11.25
CA ILE A 1252 20.94 -9.36 -10.00
C ILE A 1252 21.42 -8.53 -8.80
N VAL A 1253 20.51 -8.33 -7.83
CA VAL A 1253 20.88 -7.95 -6.44
C VAL A 1253 21.74 -9.06 -5.81
N ILE A 1254 22.97 -8.72 -5.42
CA ILE A 1254 23.93 -9.73 -4.95
C ILE A 1254 23.59 -10.34 -3.58
N ALA A 1255 22.94 -9.55 -2.71
CA ALA A 1255 22.33 -9.98 -1.44
C ALA A 1255 23.26 -10.59 -0.36
N CYS A 1256 22.73 -10.68 0.87
CA CYS A 1256 23.51 -10.73 2.12
C CYS A 1256 22.72 -11.24 3.36
N SER A 1257 23.28 -11.07 4.56
CA SER A 1257 22.54 -10.90 5.83
C SER A 1257 23.40 -10.38 6.98
N GLY A 1258 22.83 -9.50 7.79
CA GLY A 1258 23.28 -9.37 9.17
C GLY A 1258 22.56 -8.37 10.05
N THR A 1259 21.67 -7.54 9.49
CA THR A 1259 20.84 -6.59 10.23
C THR A 1259 19.36 -6.93 10.05
N ASP A 1260 18.55 -6.13 9.34
CA ASP A 1260 17.28 -6.37 8.59
C ASP A 1260 17.07 -5.10 7.68
N HIS A 1261 15.90 -4.82 7.09
CA HIS A 1261 15.58 -3.74 6.11
C HIS A 1261 16.38 -3.80 4.77
N VAL A 1262 15.75 -3.46 3.64
CA VAL A 1262 16.14 -3.91 2.28
C VAL A 1262 15.70 -2.92 1.12
N GLU A 1263 16.37 -2.52 0.01
CA GLU A 1263 17.67 -2.83 -0.66
C GLU A 1263 17.40 -3.63 -2.02
N THR A 1264 17.53 -3.04 -3.25
CA THR A 1264 17.34 -3.68 -4.61
C THR A 1264 18.18 -3.10 -5.85
N LEU A 1265 18.26 -3.68 -7.08
CA LEU A 1265 19.33 -3.48 -8.13
C LEU A 1265 19.04 -2.51 -9.32
N ILE A 1266 19.77 -1.40 -9.50
CA ILE A 1266 19.45 -0.34 -10.50
C ILE A 1266 20.51 -0.15 -11.61
N LYS A 1267 20.17 -0.33 -12.90
CA LYS A 1267 21.13 -0.35 -14.05
C LYS A 1267 20.80 0.66 -15.17
N MET A 1268 21.77 1.13 -15.98
CA MET A 1268 21.63 2.20 -16.99
C MET A 1268 22.43 1.96 -18.31
N CYS A 1269 22.59 3.00 -19.15
CA CYS A 1269 23.34 3.05 -20.43
C CYS A 1269 23.75 4.49 -20.83
#